data_AF-A0A3R6U2T4-F1
#
_entry.id   AF-A0A3R6U2T4-F1
#
_cell.length_a   1.000
_cell.length_b   1.000
_cell.length_c   1.000
_cell.angle_alpha   90.00
_cell.angle_beta   90.00
_cell.angle_gamma   90.00
#
_symmetry.space_group_name_H-M   'P 1'
#
loop_
_entity.id
_entity.type
_entity.pdbx_description
1 polymer ?
#
loop_
_entity_poly.entity_id
_entity_poly.type
_entity_poly.pdbx_seq_one_letter_code
_entity_poly.pdbx_strand_id
1 'polypeptide(L)'
;MRILKGNKMKRTKKERLTKVLSFELKPIGKTRQTITDKKLLKTDQEINERLDTVKPLIDLFYKHYIREALFLMGQPGSDYYIDFTKLEADYRFTSDKELSAEKHRVVVKNYQKDITEIQKIFHAAFLSVCPVKEKDLISAKLFEGIKKYVDTHLVGDPNYMEYQEIMENVTGCAVLLKKFMNTRLTALNTVGKRIMENFECYCNNIANIQLFMKSQVFSELEKNFPDLSSFQYADYYAKILTQEGIDYYNLMISGIFYPDGTRVKGFNMCVNEENIKNRNDHTYTGSFFRTLKKLDKQILYPAEKVFSIEHLDSDEEVRILFRELNGKVPTKKLLDIILLLKETTGDGIFVIGNDVHTLSHLCIKDHNTYPELLEKNYIVQRTNELETVSKQSERKKIEKNIINARSIVGSGNIQYSLEELSVICKSDVKSLYIHELELLYKRVLSKKELFDKSGLIKFGDFHSKVNKKIIKDYLESINDFRHVVQLIARGAESEQADILFYEDLNKQLECFTTAKKALNLVRNYVTRKPADTAKGATTETFFGSAQKTIAKWWNGVDKIDVGKNLILQKDNRYFFATLLPGNSISADSLLTGKSNYSVLTVKKGSNGMKNELPKRMFGQSNGKISVKKMFEADIDYCEWSGTKQDMKYPVKISRELYEANEKGLKTQDAVKKHLCTEEERRYWEVETIRLAQQILPLTVSYANVNWNFKAPEDYSSWLEFCAYCDTKAAYYSWLDVDENQINSLVEDGAMLLFQISHRDLYKNKKNPDSYVKTLEYLLSEENFKNPVIHLNGAPSFQYRKAVYERKITHKKGSILVNRWDKNGEQILNDIYMEIYNYYQGYVSKEELSKEALEELPFVRTKTAWMNFIKSAKYTKEKFLIRIIYTKNADVLNYGYNMINEETKEEIQEAGKAVLSISRSIYDLLYCVLFDKNGKVIEKRSLNIINGIDYYSLLKKIDKYRKSEKSNNWEYTTRIKDIRTHYIDLAIGEIVKYVTTYDAVIVLEKVNNSFKNKMQMIDNQLFKTFESRLELRLNDCYNKNISDGEAGSLTNPYQLTKQGNLSSVQNGYVFYLNGAYTNMCPVSGFVNFFNFGNINALKTKKELLLAMKKISYINNSFQFEFNYNSMERFLKDSWKNTTKEVKKTGYVLKTDWLITAVGPVTRYDREKKKNGYVADRTQKAYDLLKEHNCINDNGNVLVDTLNNTSLNAVYDLFAETVTNTTVRKCDVVPEEYYVSPVAGACPDISPSEIMAENLGRKFFYFMMHDTTEGYIGYMQEQH
;
A
#
# COMPACT_ATOMS: atom_id res chain seq x y z
N MET A 1 17.98 11.79 37.30
CA MET A 1 17.69 10.40 36.86
C MET A 1 17.60 9.50 38.09
N ARG A 2 16.43 9.42 38.76
CA ARG A 2 16.10 8.27 39.62
C ARG A 2 15.40 7.26 38.73
N ILE A 3 16.05 6.12 38.50
CA ILE A 3 15.52 5.01 37.70
C ILE A 3 14.30 4.48 38.44
N LEU A 4 13.10 4.86 37.99
CA LEU A 4 11.90 4.06 38.25
C LEU A 4 12.17 2.70 37.60
N LYS A 5 12.46 1.68 38.42
CA LYS A 5 12.46 0.29 37.97
C LYS A 5 11.04 0.00 37.47
N GLY A 6 10.80 0.16 36.17
CA GLY A 6 9.54 -0.21 35.54
C GLY A 6 9.27 -1.69 35.80
N ASN A 7 8.07 -2.03 36.24
CA ASN A 7 7.60 -3.40 36.22
C ASN A 7 7.80 -3.94 34.79
N LYS A 8 8.50 -5.07 34.63
CA LYS A 8 8.65 -5.72 33.32
C LYS A 8 7.24 -5.93 32.74
N MET A 9 6.99 -5.44 31.52
CA MET A 9 5.72 -5.65 30.83
C MET A 9 5.42 -7.16 30.81
N LYS A 10 4.19 -7.58 31.12
CA LYS A 10 3.82 -9.01 31.24
C LYS A 10 3.28 -9.63 29.94
N ARG A 11 3.23 -8.86 28.85
CA ARG A 11 2.46 -9.20 27.64
C ARG A 11 3.26 -10.00 26.62
N THR A 12 3.55 -11.24 26.96
CA THR A 12 4.16 -12.22 26.06
C THR A 12 3.21 -13.40 25.83
N LYS A 13 3.47 -14.25 24.83
CA LYS A 13 2.77 -15.53 24.66
C LYS A 13 1.24 -15.41 24.51
N LYS A 14 0.76 -14.40 23.79
CA LYS A 14 -0.66 -14.14 23.49
C LYS A 14 -1.14 -14.82 22.21
N GLU A 15 -0.31 -14.89 21.16
CA GLU A 15 -0.68 -15.56 19.91
C GLU A 15 0.53 -16.22 19.21
N ARG A 16 0.25 -17.26 18.41
CA ARG A 16 1.25 -17.94 17.58
C ARG A 16 1.59 -17.10 16.36
N LEU A 17 2.88 -16.97 16.04
CA LEU A 17 3.33 -16.20 14.87
C LEU A 17 4.02 -17.10 13.85
N THR A 18 3.49 -17.16 12.63
CA THR A 18 4.15 -17.89 11.52
C THR A 18 5.07 -16.96 10.74
N LYS A 19 6.35 -17.33 10.63
CA LYS A 19 7.40 -16.53 9.99
C LYS A 19 8.27 -17.36 9.07
N VAL A 20 9.07 -16.68 8.24
CA VAL A 20 9.92 -17.30 7.22
C VAL A 20 11.35 -16.80 7.34
N LEU A 21 12.30 -17.73 7.48
CA LEU A 21 13.73 -17.48 7.32
C LEU A 21 14.14 -17.78 5.89
N SER A 22 15.10 -17.02 5.34
CA SER A 22 15.62 -17.25 4.00
C SER A 22 17.14 -17.24 4.03
N PHE A 23 17.74 -18.31 3.51
CA PHE A 23 19.18 -18.53 3.51
C PHE A 23 19.69 -18.94 2.13
N GLU A 24 20.97 -18.68 1.89
CA GLU A 24 21.67 -19.18 0.70
C GLU A 24 22.08 -20.64 0.92
N LEU A 25 21.85 -21.48 -0.08
CA LEU A 25 22.33 -22.85 -0.12
C LEU A 25 23.57 -22.92 -1.03
N LYS A 26 24.72 -23.31 -0.47
CA LYS A 26 25.96 -23.47 -1.23
C LYS A 26 26.22 -24.95 -1.50
N PRO A 27 26.23 -25.42 -2.76
CA PRO A 27 26.49 -26.82 -3.08
C PRO A 27 27.84 -27.29 -2.51
N ILE A 28 27.89 -28.52 -1.99
CA ILE A 28 29.09 -29.18 -1.44
C ILE A 28 29.38 -30.47 -2.22
N GLY A 29 30.66 -30.81 -2.40
CA GLY A 29 31.08 -31.99 -3.16
C GLY A 29 30.57 -31.99 -4.60
N LYS A 30 30.18 -33.16 -5.11
CA LYS A 30 29.59 -33.31 -6.45
C LYS A 30 28.17 -32.76 -6.62
N THR A 31 27.53 -32.20 -5.58
CA THR A 31 26.14 -31.69 -5.64
C THR A 31 25.86 -30.80 -6.86
N ARG A 32 26.74 -29.83 -7.18
CA ARG A 32 26.50 -28.92 -8.32
C ARG A 32 26.65 -29.64 -9.67
N GLN A 33 27.56 -30.59 -9.75
CA GLN A 33 27.77 -31.44 -10.91
C GLN A 33 26.56 -32.35 -11.11
N THR A 34 26.08 -33.04 -10.07
CA THR A 34 24.86 -33.88 -10.11
C THR A 34 23.65 -33.10 -10.62
N ILE A 35 23.46 -31.84 -10.19
CA ILE A 35 22.37 -30.98 -10.67
C ILE A 35 22.45 -30.75 -12.19
N THR A 36 23.67 -30.57 -12.73
CA THR A 36 23.90 -30.43 -14.19
C THR A 36 23.69 -31.74 -14.91
N ASP A 37 24.37 -32.80 -14.47
CA ASP A 37 24.45 -34.10 -15.16
C ASP A 37 23.06 -34.75 -15.23
N LYS A 38 22.29 -34.65 -14.15
CA LYS A 38 20.89 -35.14 -14.09
C LYS A 38 19.86 -34.13 -14.62
N LYS A 39 20.29 -32.98 -15.16
CA LYS A 39 19.44 -31.93 -15.77
C LYS A 39 18.28 -31.46 -14.88
N LEU A 40 18.46 -31.47 -13.56
CA LEU A 40 17.36 -31.24 -12.59
C LEU A 40 16.67 -29.88 -12.76
N LEU A 41 17.44 -28.83 -13.06
CA LEU A 41 16.89 -27.48 -13.28
C LEU A 41 16.09 -27.37 -14.58
N LYS A 42 16.42 -28.17 -15.59
CA LYS A 42 15.63 -28.23 -16.84
C LYS A 42 14.28 -28.89 -16.58
N THR A 43 14.27 -30.01 -15.84
CA THR A 43 13.04 -30.66 -15.41
C THR A 43 12.16 -29.73 -14.58
N ASP A 44 12.76 -28.97 -13.64
CA ASP A 44 12.02 -27.97 -12.86
C ASP A 44 11.43 -26.85 -13.74
N GLN A 45 12.15 -26.42 -14.80
CA GLN A 45 11.65 -25.44 -15.76
C GLN A 45 10.43 -25.98 -16.52
N GLU A 46 10.50 -27.19 -17.06
CA GLU A 46 9.39 -27.85 -17.77
C GLU A 46 8.15 -27.99 -16.86
N ILE A 47 8.33 -28.30 -15.57
CA ILE A 47 7.24 -28.35 -14.58
C ILE A 47 6.63 -26.95 -14.39
N ASN A 48 7.46 -25.91 -14.23
CA ASN A 48 6.96 -24.55 -14.03
C ASN A 48 6.18 -24.04 -15.26
N GLU A 49 6.65 -24.33 -16.47
CA GLU A 49 5.96 -23.98 -17.72
C GLU A 49 4.57 -24.66 -17.79
N ARG A 50 4.47 -25.96 -17.45
CA ARG A 50 3.17 -26.66 -17.34
C ARG A 50 2.26 -26.07 -16.25
N LEU A 51 2.82 -25.64 -15.12
CA LEU A 51 2.01 -24.98 -14.09
C LEU A 51 1.41 -23.67 -14.59
N ASP A 52 2.12 -22.93 -15.42
CA ASP A 52 1.64 -21.66 -15.96
C ASP A 52 0.57 -21.84 -17.04
N THR A 53 0.53 -22.99 -17.73
CA THR A 53 -0.56 -23.35 -18.66
C THR A 53 -1.81 -23.91 -17.96
N VAL A 54 -1.66 -24.68 -16.87
CA VAL A 54 -2.80 -25.28 -16.13
C VAL A 54 -3.57 -24.25 -15.28
N LYS A 55 -2.89 -23.27 -14.69
CA LYS A 55 -3.50 -22.26 -13.79
C LYS A 55 -4.66 -21.48 -14.45
N PRO A 56 -4.53 -20.95 -15.69
CA PRO A 56 -5.63 -20.31 -16.40
C PRO A 56 -6.88 -21.19 -16.54
N LEU A 57 -6.70 -22.48 -16.82
CA LEU A 57 -7.81 -23.42 -16.99
C LEU A 57 -8.56 -23.68 -15.69
N ILE A 58 -7.84 -23.77 -14.57
CA ILE A 58 -8.45 -23.82 -13.23
C ILE A 58 -9.25 -22.53 -12.97
N ASP A 59 -8.70 -21.36 -13.30
CA ASP A 59 -9.41 -20.09 -13.12
C ASP A 59 -10.66 -20.00 -14.00
N LEU A 60 -10.63 -20.51 -15.24
CA LEU A 60 -11.82 -20.61 -16.11
C LEU A 60 -12.91 -21.48 -15.49
N PHE A 61 -12.54 -22.67 -14.99
CA PHE A 61 -13.47 -23.56 -14.28
C PHE A 61 -14.17 -22.85 -13.11
N TYR A 62 -13.40 -22.23 -12.20
CA TYR A 62 -14.01 -21.52 -11.06
C TYR A 62 -14.87 -20.35 -11.50
N LYS A 63 -14.40 -19.53 -12.46
CA LYS A 63 -15.16 -18.38 -12.98
C LYS A 63 -16.50 -18.80 -13.57
N HIS A 64 -16.53 -19.88 -14.34
CA HIS A 64 -17.74 -20.39 -14.94
C HIS A 64 -18.79 -20.76 -13.86
N TYR A 65 -18.42 -21.61 -12.89
CA TYR A 65 -19.38 -22.03 -11.87
C TYR A 65 -19.72 -20.93 -10.84
N ILE A 66 -18.82 -19.97 -10.59
CA ILE A 66 -19.16 -18.75 -9.84
C ILE A 66 -20.21 -17.94 -10.59
N ARG A 67 -20.03 -17.73 -11.90
CA ARG A 67 -20.98 -17.00 -12.74
C ARG A 67 -22.35 -17.69 -12.74
N GLU A 68 -22.41 -19.00 -12.92
CA GLU A 68 -23.68 -19.76 -12.89
C GLU A 68 -24.38 -19.64 -11.52
N ALA A 69 -23.64 -19.72 -10.42
CA ALA A 69 -24.20 -19.54 -9.08
C ALA A 69 -24.76 -18.12 -8.87
N LEU A 70 -24.01 -17.10 -9.27
CA LEU A 70 -24.45 -15.70 -9.19
C LEU A 70 -25.64 -15.41 -10.08
N PHE A 71 -25.71 -16.06 -11.25
CA PHE A 71 -26.87 -15.98 -12.13
C PHE A 71 -28.11 -16.52 -11.41
N LEU A 72 -28.06 -17.73 -10.82
CA LEU A 72 -29.18 -18.28 -10.05
C LEU A 72 -29.63 -17.35 -8.91
N MET A 73 -28.69 -16.75 -8.18
CA MET A 73 -29.00 -15.79 -7.11
C MET A 73 -29.70 -14.53 -7.60
N GLY A 74 -29.48 -14.16 -8.87
CA GLY A 74 -30.10 -13.01 -9.51
C GLY A 74 -31.41 -13.31 -10.23
N GLN A 75 -31.80 -14.57 -10.38
CA GLN A 75 -33.01 -14.99 -11.10
C GLN A 75 -34.22 -15.06 -10.17
N PRO A 76 -35.26 -14.21 -10.38
CA PRO A 76 -36.51 -14.32 -9.64
C PRO A 76 -37.13 -15.71 -9.80
N GLY A 77 -37.53 -16.33 -8.69
CA GLY A 77 -38.07 -17.69 -8.67
C GLY A 77 -37.04 -18.82 -8.49
N SER A 78 -35.74 -18.50 -8.43
CA SER A 78 -34.73 -19.46 -7.97
C SER A 78 -34.82 -19.69 -6.45
N ASP A 79 -34.56 -20.91 -5.99
CA ASP A 79 -34.40 -21.24 -4.56
C ASP A 79 -33.27 -20.44 -3.87
N TYR A 80 -32.39 -19.82 -4.67
CA TYR A 80 -31.24 -19.05 -4.20
C TYR A 80 -31.39 -17.53 -4.41
N TYR A 81 -32.56 -17.06 -4.86
CA TYR A 81 -32.79 -15.65 -5.16
C TYR A 81 -32.58 -14.75 -3.93
N ILE A 82 -31.95 -13.59 -4.13
CA ILE A 82 -31.80 -12.57 -3.08
C ILE A 82 -32.60 -11.32 -3.46
N ASP A 83 -33.51 -10.95 -2.57
CA ASP A 83 -34.24 -9.68 -2.62
C ASP A 83 -33.43 -8.57 -1.93
N PHE A 84 -32.87 -7.66 -2.73
CA PHE A 84 -32.04 -6.56 -2.23
C PHE A 84 -32.85 -5.35 -1.73
N THR A 85 -34.17 -5.31 -1.92
CA THR A 85 -34.99 -4.18 -1.45
C THR A 85 -35.04 -4.09 0.07
N LYS A 86 -35.15 -5.24 0.75
CA LYS A 86 -35.11 -5.34 2.22
C LYS A 86 -33.76 -4.89 2.77
N LEU A 87 -32.67 -5.31 2.12
CA LEU A 87 -31.31 -4.95 2.52
C LEU A 87 -31.01 -3.46 2.32
N GLU A 88 -31.60 -2.81 1.30
CA GLU A 88 -31.43 -1.37 1.10
C GLU A 88 -32.02 -0.58 2.27
N ALA A 89 -33.19 -0.99 2.77
CA ALA A 89 -33.81 -0.37 3.93
C ALA A 89 -32.87 -0.42 5.15
N ASP A 90 -32.35 -1.60 5.47
CA ASP A 90 -31.39 -1.80 6.57
C ASP A 90 -30.10 -0.99 6.38
N TYR A 91 -29.56 -0.94 5.15
CA TYR A 91 -28.38 -0.15 4.84
C TYR A 91 -28.62 1.36 5.03
N ARG A 92 -29.75 1.90 4.57
CA ARG A 92 -30.10 3.32 4.76
C ARG A 92 -30.14 3.67 6.25
N PHE A 93 -30.61 2.78 7.12
CA PHE A 93 -30.57 2.97 8.58
C PHE A 93 -29.15 2.97 9.17
N THR A 94 -28.19 2.23 8.61
CA THR A 94 -26.78 2.31 9.07
C THR A 94 -26.13 3.67 8.79
N SER A 95 -26.61 4.38 7.78
CA SER A 95 -26.05 5.68 7.36
C SER A 95 -26.64 6.89 8.10
N ASP A 96 -27.69 6.68 8.89
CA ASP A 96 -28.37 7.72 9.66
C ASP A 96 -27.60 8.08 10.93
N LYS A 97 -27.19 9.36 11.03
CA LYS A 97 -26.39 9.89 12.14
C LYS A 97 -27.23 10.26 13.36
N GLU A 98 -28.56 10.28 13.25
CA GLU A 98 -29.46 10.71 14.34
C GLU A 98 -29.96 9.54 15.21
N LEU A 99 -29.60 8.30 14.85
CA LEU A 99 -30.01 7.09 15.57
C LEU A 99 -29.24 6.90 16.89
N SER A 100 -29.89 6.33 17.91
CA SER A 100 -29.22 5.98 19.18
C SER A 100 -28.17 4.89 18.97
N ALA A 101 -27.08 4.92 19.76
CA ALA A 101 -25.95 3.98 19.65
C ALA A 101 -26.39 2.50 19.74
N GLU A 102 -27.41 2.18 20.54
CA GLU A 102 -27.94 0.81 20.68
C GLU A 102 -28.67 0.35 19.41
N LYS A 103 -29.52 1.19 18.81
CA LYS A 103 -30.18 0.87 17.54
C LYS A 103 -29.17 0.73 16.41
N HIS A 104 -28.17 1.61 16.35
CA HIS A 104 -27.08 1.52 15.37
C HIS A 104 -26.29 0.21 15.53
N ARG A 105 -25.97 -0.21 16.77
CA ARG A 105 -25.31 -1.49 17.06
C ARG A 105 -26.12 -2.69 16.59
N VAL A 106 -27.45 -2.67 16.79
CA VAL A 106 -28.35 -3.75 16.33
C VAL A 106 -28.38 -3.84 14.81
N VAL A 107 -28.48 -2.70 14.10
CA VAL A 107 -28.49 -2.67 12.63
C VAL A 107 -27.13 -3.14 12.07
N VAL A 108 -26.00 -2.67 12.61
CA VAL A 108 -24.66 -3.15 12.22
C VAL A 108 -24.51 -4.66 12.45
N LYS A 109 -25.05 -5.18 13.56
CA LYS A 109 -25.04 -6.61 13.85
C LYS A 109 -25.91 -7.40 12.86
N ASN A 110 -27.06 -6.87 12.44
CA ASN A 110 -27.90 -7.51 11.43
C ASN A 110 -27.22 -7.49 10.05
N TYR A 111 -26.65 -6.36 9.64
CA TYR A 111 -25.87 -6.24 8.41
C TYR A 111 -24.73 -7.27 8.31
N GLN A 112 -24.06 -7.54 9.45
CA GLN A 112 -23.01 -8.55 9.51
C GLN A 112 -23.53 -10.00 9.41
N LYS A 113 -24.78 -10.25 9.86
CA LYS A 113 -25.47 -11.52 9.62
C LYS A 113 -25.83 -11.67 8.15
N ASP A 114 -26.29 -10.61 7.49
CA ASP A 114 -26.68 -10.64 6.09
C ASP A 114 -25.51 -11.02 5.18
N ILE A 115 -24.30 -10.49 5.43
CA ILE A 115 -23.07 -10.94 4.73
C ILE A 115 -22.88 -12.46 4.86
N THR A 116 -23.11 -13.00 6.05
CA THR A 116 -22.94 -14.43 6.33
C THR A 116 -24.02 -15.27 5.65
N GLU A 117 -25.25 -14.76 5.60
CA GLU A 117 -26.39 -15.41 4.94
C GLU A 117 -26.23 -15.44 3.42
N ILE A 118 -25.88 -14.31 2.80
CA ILE A 118 -25.57 -14.22 1.37
C ILE A 118 -24.44 -15.18 1.01
N GLN A 119 -23.39 -15.27 1.84
CA GLN A 119 -22.30 -16.21 1.60
C GLN A 119 -22.77 -17.67 1.65
N LYS A 120 -23.70 -18.03 2.55
CA LYS A 120 -24.29 -19.38 2.61
C LYS A 120 -25.15 -19.67 1.37
N ILE A 121 -25.98 -18.71 0.96
CA ILE A 121 -26.82 -18.83 -0.24
C ILE A 121 -25.93 -19.04 -1.48
N PHE A 122 -24.90 -18.20 -1.64
CA PHE A 122 -23.91 -18.35 -2.70
C PHE A 122 -23.25 -19.73 -2.70
N HIS A 123 -22.85 -20.22 -1.53
CA HIS A 123 -22.19 -21.52 -1.43
C HIS A 123 -23.12 -22.68 -1.82
N ALA A 124 -24.40 -22.60 -1.41
CA ALA A 124 -25.42 -23.57 -1.81
C ALA A 124 -25.68 -23.53 -3.32
N ALA A 125 -25.82 -22.32 -3.90
CA ALA A 125 -25.97 -22.14 -5.35
C ALA A 125 -24.75 -22.63 -6.14
N PHE A 126 -23.53 -22.39 -5.64
CA PHE A 126 -22.31 -22.90 -6.27
C PHE A 126 -22.24 -24.42 -6.27
N LEU A 127 -22.58 -25.05 -5.14
CA LEU A 127 -22.57 -26.52 -5.04
C LEU A 127 -23.69 -27.20 -5.83
N SER A 128 -24.78 -26.49 -6.15
CA SER A 128 -25.85 -27.04 -6.98
C SER A 128 -25.47 -27.11 -8.47
N VAL A 129 -24.59 -26.22 -8.94
CA VAL A 129 -24.13 -26.16 -10.33
C VAL A 129 -22.75 -26.77 -10.57
N CYS A 130 -21.88 -26.82 -9.55
CA CYS A 130 -20.51 -27.31 -9.70
C CYS A 130 -20.48 -28.85 -9.74
N PRO A 131 -19.79 -29.47 -10.72
CA PRO A 131 -19.71 -30.93 -10.84
C PRO A 131 -18.80 -31.57 -9.78
N VAL A 132 -18.10 -30.78 -8.96
CA VAL A 132 -17.14 -31.24 -7.97
C VAL A 132 -17.64 -30.92 -6.57
N LYS A 133 -17.63 -31.93 -5.68
CA LYS A 133 -18.00 -31.75 -4.27
C LYS A 133 -17.00 -30.84 -3.57
N GLU A 134 -17.46 -30.07 -2.59
CA GLU A 134 -16.66 -29.06 -1.89
C GLU A 134 -15.29 -29.59 -1.39
N LYS A 135 -15.30 -30.74 -0.70
CA LYS A 135 -14.09 -31.36 -0.15
C LYS A 135 -13.05 -31.74 -1.22
N ASP A 136 -13.51 -31.96 -2.45
CA ASP A 136 -12.70 -32.45 -3.56
C ASP A 136 -12.10 -31.29 -4.39
N LEU A 137 -12.56 -30.05 -4.19
CA LEU A 137 -12.06 -28.82 -4.86
C LEU A 137 -10.60 -28.47 -4.56
N ILE A 138 -9.98 -29.12 -3.57
CA ILE A 138 -8.57 -28.94 -3.21
C ILE A 138 -7.73 -30.21 -3.39
N SER A 139 -8.32 -31.21 -4.04
CA SER A 139 -7.75 -32.54 -4.25
C SER A 139 -7.43 -32.79 -5.73
N ALA A 140 -6.76 -33.90 -6.02
CA ALA A 140 -6.51 -34.31 -7.41
C ALA A 140 -7.82 -34.56 -8.20
N LYS A 141 -8.95 -34.84 -7.53
CA LYS A 141 -10.25 -35.02 -8.18
C LYS A 141 -10.80 -33.76 -8.82
N LEU A 142 -10.31 -32.58 -8.45
CA LEU A 142 -10.66 -31.34 -9.16
C LEU A 142 -10.35 -31.45 -10.65
N PHE A 143 -9.24 -32.10 -11.02
CA PHE A 143 -8.82 -32.22 -12.42
C PHE A 143 -9.77 -33.10 -13.25
N GLU A 144 -10.44 -34.08 -12.65
CA GLU A 144 -11.52 -34.83 -13.31
C GLU A 144 -12.70 -33.91 -13.62
N GLY A 145 -13.06 -33.04 -12.68
CA GLY A 145 -14.11 -32.03 -12.87
C GLY A 145 -13.75 -30.98 -13.93
N ILE A 146 -12.49 -30.54 -13.96
CA ILE A 146 -11.99 -29.61 -15.00
C ILE A 146 -11.99 -30.29 -16.35
N LYS A 147 -11.55 -31.55 -16.46
CA LYS A 147 -11.60 -32.31 -17.70
C LYS A 147 -13.04 -32.40 -18.22
N LYS A 148 -13.99 -32.76 -17.35
CA LYS A 148 -15.41 -32.74 -17.69
C LYS A 148 -15.88 -31.36 -18.15
N TYR A 149 -15.45 -30.28 -17.49
CA TYR A 149 -15.77 -28.93 -17.91
C TYR A 149 -15.22 -28.58 -19.31
N VAL A 150 -13.98 -28.94 -19.61
CA VAL A 150 -13.37 -28.76 -20.95
C VAL A 150 -14.20 -29.51 -21.99
N ASP A 151 -14.44 -30.79 -21.76
CA ASP A 151 -15.13 -31.68 -22.70
C ASP A 151 -16.63 -31.37 -22.88
N THR A 152 -17.20 -30.48 -22.07
CA THR A 152 -18.64 -30.12 -22.13
C THR A 152 -18.90 -28.67 -22.50
N HIS A 153 -18.10 -27.73 -21.97
CA HIS A 153 -18.34 -26.31 -22.11
C HIS A 153 -17.35 -25.61 -23.06
N LEU A 154 -16.22 -26.24 -23.44
CA LEU A 154 -15.20 -25.64 -24.29
C LEU A 154 -15.06 -26.29 -25.68
N VAL A 155 -15.94 -27.22 -26.06
CA VAL A 155 -15.87 -28.00 -27.32
C VAL A 155 -15.86 -27.14 -28.59
N GLY A 156 -16.31 -25.89 -28.52
CA GLY A 156 -16.26 -24.91 -29.63
C GLY A 156 -15.24 -23.77 -29.46
N ASP A 157 -14.43 -23.78 -28.41
CA ASP A 157 -13.39 -22.77 -28.20
C ASP A 157 -12.21 -23.00 -29.17
N PRO A 158 -11.64 -21.97 -29.82
CA PRO A 158 -10.49 -22.14 -30.72
C PRO A 158 -9.30 -22.86 -30.10
N ASN A 159 -9.15 -22.80 -28.77
CA ASN A 159 -8.06 -23.43 -28.02
C ASN A 159 -8.46 -24.80 -27.42
N TYR A 160 -9.59 -25.38 -27.80
CA TYR A 160 -10.11 -26.64 -27.22
C TYR A 160 -9.09 -27.78 -27.23
N MET A 161 -8.44 -28.04 -28.37
CA MET A 161 -7.43 -29.09 -28.51
C MET A 161 -6.24 -28.87 -27.58
N GLU A 162 -5.81 -27.62 -27.40
CA GLU A 162 -4.73 -27.25 -26.48
C GLU A 162 -5.16 -27.52 -25.02
N TYR A 163 -6.41 -27.21 -24.64
CA TYR A 163 -6.92 -27.52 -23.31
C TYR A 163 -6.98 -29.02 -23.03
N GLN A 164 -7.35 -29.84 -24.02
CA GLN A 164 -7.34 -31.29 -23.88
C GLN A 164 -5.91 -31.82 -23.66
N GLU A 165 -4.94 -31.36 -24.46
CA GLU A 165 -3.53 -31.72 -24.30
C GLU A 165 -2.97 -31.31 -22.93
N ILE A 166 -3.32 -30.10 -22.45
CA ILE A 166 -2.97 -29.64 -21.11
C ILE A 166 -3.50 -30.62 -20.06
N MET A 167 -4.77 -31.03 -20.17
CA MET A 167 -5.44 -31.91 -19.20
C MET A 167 -4.87 -33.33 -19.17
N GLU A 168 -4.36 -33.85 -20.29
CA GLU A 168 -3.68 -35.14 -20.35
C GLU A 168 -2.32 -35.12 -19.62
N ASN A 169 -1.68 -33.95 -19.56
CA ASN A 169 -0.33 -33.76 -19.02
C ASN A 169 -0.27 -33.20 -17.58
N VAL A 170 -1.41 -33.09 -16.87
CA VAL A 170 -1.48 -32.50 -15.51
C VAL A 170 -0.89 -33.41 -14.41
N THR A 171 -0.71 -34.70 -14.72
CA THR A 171 -0.22 -35.72 -13.78
C THR A 171 1.13 -35.29 -13.18
N GLY A 172 1.20 -35.20 -11.84
CA GLY A 172 2.38 -34.73 -11.10
C GLY A 172 2.37 -33.24 -10.70
N CYS A 173 1.53 -32.40 -11.34
CA CYS A 173 1.42 -30.96 -11.02
C CYS A 173 0.44 -30.66 -9.87
N ALA A 174 -0.49 -31.57 -9.57
CA ALA A 174 -1.54 -31.41 -8.55
C ALA A 174 -0.99 -30.98 -7.17
N VAL A 175 0.16 -31.55 -6.77
CA VAL A 175 0.82 -31.24 -5.50
C VAL A 175 1.27 -29.78 -5.43
N LEU A 176 1.80 -29.24 -6.54
CA LEU A 176 2.29 -27.86 -6.65
C LEU A 176 1.13 -26.85 -6.72
N LEU A 177 -0.01 -27.27 -7.27
CA LEU A 177 -1.20 -26.44 -7.40
C LEU A 177 -2.02 -26.32 -6.11
N LYS A 178 -1.72 -27.10 -5.06
CA LYS A 178 -2.49 -27.09 -3.80
C LYS A 178 -2.65 -25.69 -3.19
N LYS A 179 -1.58 -24.89 -3.16
CA LYS A 179 -1.65 -23.51 -2.67
C LYS A 179 -2.51 -22.62 -3.57
N PHE A 180 -2.42 -22.82 -4.88
CA PHE A 180 -3.22 -22.12 -5.88
C PHE A 180 -4.71 -22.43 -5.70
N MET A 181 -5.08 -23.72 -5.59
CA MET A 181 -6.45 -24.20 -5.33
C MET A 181 -7.00 -23.68 -4.00
N ASN A 182 -6.22 -23.74 -2.91
CA ASN A 182 -6.63 -23.16 -1.61
C ASN A 182 -6.92 -21.67 -1.69
N THR A 183 -6.19 -20.93 -2.53
CA THR A 183 -6.43 -19.50 -2.74
C THR A 183 -7.78 -19.28 -3.44
N ARG A 184 -8.18 -20.17 -4.36
CA ARG A 184 -9.49 -20.11 -5.05
C ARG A 184 -10.63 -20.47 -4.11
N LEU A 185 -10.44 -21.49 -3.27
CA LEU A 185 -11.39 -21.82 -2.21
C LEU A 185 -11.57 -20.66 -1.23
N THR A 186 -10.48 -19.96 -0.88
CA THR A 186 -10.57 -18.73 -0.06
C THR A 186 -11.34 -17.63 -0.80
N ALA A 187 -11.10 -17.47 -2.10
CA ALA A 187 -11.85 -16.53 -2.94
C ALA A 187 -13.36 -16.83 -2.95
N LEU A 188 -13.77 -18.10 -3.09
CA LEU A 188 -15.17 -18.52 -2.99
C LEU A 188 -15.81 -18.09 -1.67
N ASN A 189 -15.08 -18.21 -0.56
CA ASN A 189 -15.52 -17.80 0.78
C ASN A 189 -15.59 -16.27 0.97
N THR A 190 -15.25 -15.48 -0.05
CA THR A 190 -15.31 -14.01 0.00
C THR A 190 -16.31 -13.41 -0.99
N VAL A 191 -16.98 -14.22 -1.80
CA VAL A 191 -17.93 -13.74 -2.81
C VAL A 191 -19.11 -12.99 -2.19
N GLY A 192 -19.69 -13.50 -1.10
CA GLY A 192 -20.78 -12.81 -0.39
C GLY A 192 -20.35 -11.45 0.14
N LYS A 193 -19.10 -11.31 0.59
CA LYS A 193 -18.54 -10.02 0.99
C LYS A 193 -18.41 -9.07 -0.22
N ARG A 194 -17.94 -9.54 -1.38
CA ARG A 194 -17.85 -8.74 -2.60
C ARG A 194 -19.22 -8.27 -3.09
N ILE A 195 -20.24 -9.14 -3.02
CA ILE A 195 -21.63 -8.77 -3.32
C ILE A 195 -22.07 -7.59 -2.43
N MET A 196 -21.75 -7.63 -1.14
CA MET A 196 -22.14 -6.55 -0.21
C MET A 196 -21.33 -5.27 -0.42
N GLU A 197 -20.01 -5.35 -0.65
CA GLU A 197 -19.16 -4.18 -0.99
C GLU A 197 -19.71 -3.43 -2.22
N ASN A 198 -20.09 -4.16 -3.26
CA ASN A 198 -20.68 -3.58 -4.46
C ASN A 198 -22.11 -3.09 -4.23
N PHE A 199 -22.90 -3.76 -3.38
CA PHE A 199 -24.24 -3.31 -3.01
C PHE A 199 -24.19 -1.95 -2.29
N GLU A 200 -23.27 -1.74 -1.34
CA GLU A 200 -23.06 -0.44 -0.69
C GLU A 200 -22.73 0.65 -1.72
N CYS A 201 -21.86 0.34 -2.68
CA CYS A 201 -21.50 1.25 -3.77
C CYS A 201 -22.73 1.61 -4.62
N TYR A 202 -23.52 0.59 -4.98
CA TYR A 202 -24.75 0.73 -5.76
C TYR A 202 -25.80 1.58 -5.03
N CYS A 203 -26.08 1.30 -3.75
CA CYS A 203 -27.00 2.10 -2.93
C CYS A 203 -26.59 3.57 -2.83
N ASN A 204 -25.29 3.85 -2.68
CA ASN A 204 -24.79 5.23 -2.68
C ASN A 204 -24.97 5.94 -4.04
N ASN A 205 -25.01 5.19 -5.13
CA ASN A 205 -25.24 5.72 -6.47
C ASN A 205 -26.73 6.01 -6.74
N ILE A 206 -27.66 5.22 -6.18
CA ILE A 206 -29.12 5.37 -6.38
C ILE A 206 -29.56 6.82 -6.18
N ALA A 207 -29.19 7.46 -5.06
CA ALA A 207 -29.60 8.83 -4.77
C ALA A 207 -29.11 9.84 -5.82
N ASN A 208 -27.91 9.63 -6.37
CA ASN A 208 -27.35 10.51 -7.41
C ASN A 208 -28.05 10.29 -8.76
N ILE A 209 -28.43 9.05 -9.08
CA ILE A 209 -29.21 8.72 -10.27
C ILE A 209 -30.58 9.40 -10.19
N GLN A 210 -31.31 9.20 -9.09
CA GLN A 210 -32.64 9.80 -8.86
C GLN A 210 -32.63 11.33 -8.98
N LEU A 211 -31.55 11.99 -8.52
CA LEU A 211 -31.39 13.43 -8.68
C LEU A 211 -31.13 13.83 -10.14
N PHE A 212 -30.26 13.11 -10.85
CA PHE A 212 -29.90 13.42 -12.23
C PHE A 212 -31.01 13.09 -13.23
N MET A 213 -31.91 12.15 -12.91
CA MET A 213 -33.12 11.86 -13.69
C MET A 213 -34.02 13.07 -13.92
N LYS A 214 -33.94 14.08 -13.05
CA LYS A 214 -34.69 15.34 -13.19
C LYS A 214 -34.08 16.30 -14.21
N SER A 215 -32.88 16.00 -14.73
CA SER A 215 -32.20 16.82 -15.73
C SER A 215 -32.74 16.57 -17.14
N GLN A 216 -32.71 17.60 -17.99
CA GLN A 216 -33.15 17.48 -19.39
C GLN A 216 -32.23 16.58 -20.23
N VAL A 217 -30.99 16.35 -19.78
CA VAL A 217 -29.97 15.52 -20.48
C VAL A 217 -30.19 14.02 -20.22
N PHE A 218 -30.94 13.65 -19.18
CA PHE A 218 -31.13 12.26 -18.81
C PHE A 218 -31.80 11.43 -19.92
N SER A 219 -32.80 11.98 -20.61
CA SER A 219 -33.52 11.29 -21.69
C SER A 219 -32.64 10.93 -22.88
N GLU A 220 -31.58 11.71 -23.14
CA GLU A 220 -30.62 11.40 -24.21
C GLU A 220 -29.66 10.28 -23.79
N LEU A 221 -29.24 10.28 -22.52
CA LEU A 221 -28.42 9.23 -21.95
C LEU A 221 -29.18 7.88 -21.89
N GLU A 222 -30.46 7.91 -21.54
CA GLU A 222 -31.32 6.72 -21.44
C GLU A 222 -31.52 6.03 -22.80
N LYS A 223 -31.56 6.78 -23.91
CA LYS A 223 -31.61 6.18 -25.26
C LYS A 223 -30.41 5.26 -25.54
N ASN A 224 -29.24 5.63 -25.02
CA ASN A 224 -28.02 4.85 -25.19
C ASN A 224 -27.90 3.71 -24.17
N PHE A 225 -28.59 3.82 -23.03
CA PHE A 225 -28.59 2.83 -21.94
C PHE A 225 -30.02 2.64 -21.40
N PRO A 226 -30.83 1.77 -22.06
CA PRO A 226 -32.27 1.66 -21.77
C PRO A 226 -32.61 1.28 -20.32
N ASP A 227 -31.72 0.52 -19.65
CA ASP A 227 -31.96 0.06 -18.28
C ASP A 227 -31.65 1.13 -17.21
N LEU A 228 -31.17 2.32 -17.60
CA LEU A 228 -30.69 3.34 -16.67
C LEU A 228 -31.76 3.77 -15.64
N SER A 229 -33.02 3.89 -16.06
CA SER A 229 -34.12 4.21 -15.16
C SER A 229 -34.41 3.10 -14.15
N SER A 230 -34.06 1.85 -14.45
CA SER A 230 -34.22 0.73 -13.52
C SER A 230 -33.12 0.71 -12.44
N PHE A 231 -31.98 1.36 -12.68
CA PHE A 231 -30.84 1.36 -11.75
C PHE A 231 -31.10 2.18 -10.48
N GLN A 232 -32.16 2.98 -10.46
CA GLN A 232 -32.58 3.71 -9.26
C GLN A 232 -33.22 2.81 -8.18
N TYR A 233 -33.43 1.53 -8.48
CA TYR A 233 -34.02 0.55 -7.58
C TYR A 233 -32.98 -0.48 -7.14
N ALA A 234 -32.96 -0.80 -5.85
CA ALA A 234 -32.04 -1.80 -5.29
C ALA A 234 -32.23 -3.20 -5.89
N ASP A 235 -33.45 -3.58 -6.26
CA ASP A 235 -33.74 -4.92 -6.79
C ASP A 235 -33.03 -5.21 -8.12
N TYR A 236 -32.77 -4.17 -8.93
CA TYR A 236 -32.02 -4.33 -10.17
C TYR A 236 -30.58 -4.82 -9.91
N TYR A 237 -30.03 -4.60 -8.72
CA TYR A 237 -28.72 -5.10 -8.34
C TYR A 237 -28.62 -6.63 -8.44
N ALA A 238 -29.71 -7.37 -8.19
CA ALA A 238 -29.76 -8.82 -8.35
C ALA A 238 -29.39 -9.27 -9.78
N LYS A 239 -29.72 -8.45 -10.80
CA LYS A 239 -29.46 -8.75 -12.21
C LYS A 239 -28.01 -8.51 -12.64
N ILE A 240 -27.23 -7.80 -11.82
CA ILE A 240 -25.85 -7.40 -12.15
C ILE A 240 -24.81 -7.98 -11.19
N LEU A 241 -25.10 -9.12 -10.57
CA LEU A 241 -24.15 -9.81 -9.68
C LEU A 241 -22.97 -10.45 -10.43
N THR A 242 -23.20 -10.87 -11.68
CA THR A 242 -22.17 -11.49 -12.53
C THR A 242 -21.17 -10.45 -13.03
N GLN A 243 -20.00 -10.90 -13.51
CA GLN A 243 -19.00 -9.99 -14.05
C GLN A 243 -19.52 -9.21 -15.27
N GLU A 244 -20.31 -9.86 -16.13
CA GLU A 244 -20.89 -9.22 -17.32
C GLU A 244 -21.87 -8.11 -16.93
N GLY A 245 -22.71 -8.35 -15.92
CA GLY A 245 -23.62 -7.34 -15.40
C GLY A 245 -22.88 -6.16 -14.75
N ILE A 246 -21.81 -6.43 -14.00
CA ILE A 246 -20.93 -5.40 -13.44
C ILE A 246 -20.26 -4.58 -14.55
N ASP A 247 -19.74 -5.22 -15.59
CA ASP A 247 -19.10 -4.54 -16.71
C ASP A 247 -20.10 -3.68 -17.49
N TYR A 248 -21.33 -4.16 -17.72
CA TYR A 248 -22.41 -3.37 -18.31
C TYR A 248 -22.76 -2.13 -17.48
N TYR A 249 -22.94 -2.28 -16.15
CA TYR A 249 -23.16 -1.17 -15.23
C TYR A 249 -22.00 -0.15 -15.28
N ASN A 250 -20.77 -0.63 -15.29
CA ASN A 250 -19.57 0.21 -15.32
C ASN A 250 -19.36 0.91 -16.66
N LEU A 251 -19.75 0.28 -17.78
CA LEU A 251 -19.74 0.88 -19.12
C LEU A 251 -20.72 2.05 -19.19
N MET A 252 -21.93 1.90 -18.64
CA MET A 252 -22.89 3.02 -18.55
C MET A 252 -22.28 4.22 -17.81
N ILE A 253 -21.54 3.99 -16.73
CA ILE A 253 -20.91 5.07 -15.97
C ILE A 253 -19.83 5.79 -16.78
N SER A 254 -18.98 5.06 -17.53
CA SER A 254 -17.85 5.65 -18.27
C SER A 254 -18.11 6.04 -19.71
N GLY A 255 -19.14 5.49 -20.35
CA GLY A 255 -19.37 5.55 -21.79
C GLY A 255 -18.61 4.45 -22.55
N ILE A 256 -18.94 4.33 -23.83
CA ILE A 256 -18.33 3.38 -24.78
C ILE A 256 -17.43 4.16 -25.73
N PHE A 257 -16.24 3.65 -25.97
CA PHE A 257 -15.31 4.17 -26.97
C PHE A 257 -15.08 3.11 -28.03
N TYR A 258 -15.33 3.45 -29.29
CA TYR A 258 -15.08 2.56 -30.41
C TYR A 258 -13.69 2.83 -31.02
N PRO A 259 -13.04 1.80 -31.62
CA PRO A 259 -11.72 1.95 -32.23
C PRO A 259 -11.65 2.98 -33.37
N ASP A 260 -12.79 3.28 -34.00
CA ASP A 260 -12.94 4.28 -35.06
C ASP A 260 -12.99 5.73 -34.54
N GLY A 261 -12.89 5.93 -33.23
CA GLY A 261 -12.92 7.24 -32.58
C GLY A 261 -14.32 7.71 -32.20
N THR A 262 -15.38 6.99 -32.58
CA THR A 262 -16.75 7.31 -32.15
C THR A 262 -16.95 6.98 -30.67
N ARG A 263 -17.77 7.78 -29.99
CA ARG A 263 -17.95 7.66 -28.53
C ARG A 263 -19.39 7.88 -28.11
N VAL A 264 -19.90 6.93 -27.31
CA VAL A 264 -21.17 7.06 -26.60
C VAL A 264 -20.88 7.57 -25.20
N LYS A 265 -21.50 8.69 -24.82
CA LYS A 265 -21.29 9.32 -23.51
C LYS A 265 -21.94 8.50 -22.40
N GLY A 266 -21.20 8.27 -21.31
CA GLY A 266 -21.73 7.67 -20.09
C GLY A 266 -22.20 8.70 -19.07
N PHE A 267 -22.84 8.23 -17.99
CA PHE A 267 -23.43 9.09 -16.95
C PHE A 267 -22.45 10.13 -16.39
N ASN A 268 -21.22 9.73 -16.04
CA ASN A 268 -20.26 10.65 -15.43
C ASN A 268 -19.81 11.75 -16.38
N MET A 269 -19.82 11.49 -17.68
CA MET A 269 -19.50 12.51 -18.68
C MET A 269 -20.64 13.52 -18.79
N CYS A 270 -21.88 13.05 -18.90
CA CYS A 270 -23.06 13.90 -18.98
C CYS A 270 -23.17 14.80 -17.73
N VAL A 271 -22.95 14.25 -16.53
CA VAL A 271 -22.89 15.04 -15.29
C VAL A 271 -21.81 16.10 -15.32
N ASN A 272 -20.60 15.77 -15.80
CA ASN A 272 -19.51 16.74 -15.86
C ASN A 272 -19.80 17.88 -16.84
N GLU A 273 -20.30 17.56 -18.03
CA GLU A 273 -20.69 18.56 -19.04
C GLU A 273 -21.79 19.48 -18.51
N GLU A 274 -22.84 18.91 -17.89
CA GLU A 274 -23.95 19.68 -17.32
C GLU A 274 -23.49 20.58 -16.15
N ASN A 275 -22.62 20.07 -15.28
CA ASN A 275 -22.04 20.86 -14.21
C ASN A 275 -21.14 21.98 -14.73
N ILE A 276 -20.34 21.75 -15.78
CA ILE A 276 -19.49 22.78 -16.40
C ILE A 276 -20.37 23.88 -17.01
N LYS A 277 -21.43 23.48 -17.73
CA LYS A 277 -22.42 24.40 -18.30
C LYS A 277 -23.06 25.29 -17.23
N ASN A 278 -23.55 24.69 -16.15
CA ASN A 278 -24.19 25.40 -15.04
C ASN A 278 -23.20 26.24 -14.21
N ARG A 279 -21.93 25.81 -14.09
CA ARG A 279 -20.89 26.57 -13.38
C ARG A 279 -20.53 27.88 -14.09
N ASN A 280 -20.66 27.90 -15.41
CA ASN A 280 -20.41 29.07 -16.24
C ASN A 280 -21.67 29.96 -16.43
N ASP A 281 -22.80 29.57 -15.83
CA ASP A 281 -24.03 30.35 -15.78
C ASP A 281 -24.19 31.02 -14.40
N HIS A 282 -23.97 32.33 -14.35
CA HIS A 282 -24.08 33.14 -13.12
C HIS A 282 -25.51 33.28 -12.59
N THR A 283 -26.53 32.87 -13.36
CA THR A 283 -27.94 32.86 -12.93
C THR A 283 -28.41 31.51 -12.39
N TYR A 284 -27.55 30.47 -12.45
CA TYR A 284 -27.89 29.15 -11.97
C TYR A 284 -27.97 29.11 -10.44
N THR A 285 -29.16 28.88 -9.90
CA THR A 285 -29.43 28.72 -8.46
C THR A 285 -29.64 27.26 -8.05
N GLY A 286 -29.52 26.32 -9.00
CA GLY A 286 -29.71 24.89 -8.76
C GLY A 286 -28.53 24.22 -8.07
N SER A 287 -28.67 22.91 -7.80
CA SER A 287 -27.60 22.10 -7.18
C SER A 287 -26.81 21.33 -8.23
N PHE A 288 -25.47 21.32 -8.11
CA PHE A 288 -24.60 20.51 -8.95
C PHE A 288 -24.79 19.01 -8.71
N PHE A 289 -24.71 18.23 -9.78
CA PHE A 289 -24.85 16.78 -9.75
C PHE A 289 -23.54 16.09 -9.35
N ARG A 290 -23.62 14.89 -8.77
CA ARG A 290 -22.45 14.08 -8.42
C ARG A 290 -22.24 12.96 -9.43
N THR A 291 -20.97 12.66 -9.70
CA THR A 291 -20.59 11.47 -10.49
C THR A 291 -20.82 10.19 -9.71
N LEU A 292 -21.18 9.11 -10.40
CA LEU A 292 -21.32 7.76 -9.86
C LEU A 292 -19.97 7.06 -9.70
N LYS A 293 -19.93 6.12 -8.76
CA LYS A 293 -18.79 5.21 -8.56
C LYS A 293 -19.01 3.91 -9.33
N LYS A 294 -17.95 3.40 -9.95
CA LYS A 294 -17.96 2.07 -10.56
C LYS A 294 -18.05 0.99 -9.49
N LEU A 295 -18.68 -0.13 -9.82
CA LEU A 295 -18.64 -1.35 -9.02
C LEU A 295 -17.29 -2.04 -9.20
N ASP A 296 -16.79 -2.67 -8.15
CA ASP A 296 -15.58 -3.47 -8.25
C ASP A 296 -15.86 -4.77 -9.03
N LYS A 297 -14.88 -5.23 -9.82
CA LYS A 297 -15.00 -6.50 -10.54
C LYS A 297 -15.22 -7.68 -9.59
N GLN A 298 -15.90 -8.72 -10.06
CA GLN A 298 -16.18 -9.93 -9.30
C GLN A 298 -14.90 -10.70 -8.95
N ILE A 299 -14.96 -11.53 -7.90
CA ILE A 299 -13.85 -12.35 -7.44
C ILE A 299 -13.30 -13.22 -8.59
N LEU A 300 -11.96 -13.35 -8.65
CA LEU A 300 -11.15 -13.98 -9.72
C LEU A 300 -11.08 -13.22 -11.06
N TYR A 301 -11.83 -12.13 -11.25
CA TYR A 301 -11.66 -11.27 -12.42
C TYR A 301 -10.61 -10.19 -12.13
N PRO A 302 -9.54 -10.09 -12.93
CA PRO A 302 -8.54 -9.06 -12.73
C PRO A 302 -9.15 -7.68 -13.01
N ALA A 303 -8.80 -6.68 -12.21
CA ALA A 303 -9.03 -5.30 -12.59
C ALA A 303 -8.43 -5.05 -13.97
N GLU A 304 -9.16 -4.36 -14.85
CA GLU A 304 -8.63 -3.97 -16.15
C GLU A 304 -7.32 -3.21 -15.95
N LYS A 305 -6.26 -3.70 -16.57
CA LYS A 305 -5.05 -2.89 -16.69
C LYS A 305 -5.46 -1.69 -17.52
N VAL A 306 -5.36 -0.50 -16.92
CA VAL A 306 -5.67 0.78 -17.57
C VAL A 306 -4.94 0.92 -18.93
N PHE A 307 -3.84 0.18 -19.13
CA PHE A 307 -3.15 -0.03 -20.39
C PHE A 307 -2.21 -1.25 -20.30
N SER A 308 -2.03 -1.99 -21.38
CA SER A 308 -0.92 -2.95 -21.55
C SER A 308 0.28 -2.22 -22.16
N ILE A 309 1.49 -2.53 -21.70
CA ILE A 309 2.73 -1.93 -22.19
C ILE A 309 3.54 -3.03 -22.85
N GLU A 310 3.78 -2.92 -24.16
CA GLU A 310 4.80 -3.73 -24.83
C GLU A 310 6.16 -3.56 -24.14
N HIS A 311 6.99 -4.60 -24.11
CA HIS A 311 8.28 -4.56 -23.42
C HIS A 311 9.36 -5.24 -24.25
N LEU A 312 10.60 -4.75 -24.10
CA LEU A 312 11.79 -5.36 -24.70
C LEU A 312 12.49 -6.21 -23.64
N ASP A 313 13.11 -7.32 -24.03
CA ASP A 313 13.80 -8.25 -23.11
C ASP A 313 15.29 -8.41 -23.36
N SER A 314 15.78 -7.99 -24.53
CA SER A 314 17.19 -8.14 -24.91
C SER A 314 17.79 -6.87 -25.54
N ASP A 315 19.11 -6.74 -25.43
CA ASP A 315 19.88 -5.70 -26.13
C ASP A 315 19.71 -5.82 -27.66
N GLU A 316 19.46 -7.03 -28.19
CA GLU A 316 19.24 -7.22 -29.64
C GLU A 316 17.89 -6.67 -30.09
N GLU A 317 16.81 -6.85 -29.31
CA GLU A 317 15.53 -6.21 -29.61
C GLU A 317 15.65 -4.68 -29.61
N VAL A 318 16.46 -4.11 -28.70
CA VAL A 318 16.77 -2.68 -28.71
C VAL A 318 17.49 -2.28 -30.00
N ARG A 319 18.48 -3.07 -30.45
CA ARG A 319 19.20 -2.81 -31.71
C ARG A 319 18.26 -2.89 -32.91
N ILE A 320 17.41 -3.91 -32.98
CA ILE A 320 16.41 -4.07 -34.06
C ILE A 320 15.50 -2.84 -34.11
N LEU A 321 14.99 -2.41 -32.96
CA LEU A 321 14.13 -1.23 -32.87
C LEU A 321 14.84 0.06 -33.29
N PHE A 322 16.14 0.22 -32.98
CA PHE A 322 16.92 1.36 -33.47
C PHE A 322 17.21 1.29 -34.98
N ARG A 323 17.42 0.09 -35.55
CA ARG A 323 17.56 -0.09 -37.00
C ARG A 323 16.27 0.30 -37.70
N GLU A 324 15.12 -0.16 -37.18
CA GLU A 324 13.79 0.21 -37.69
C GLU A 324 13.54 1.72 -37.58
N LEU A 325 13.85 2.32 -36.43
CA LEU A 325 13.72 3.76 -36.20
C LEU A 325 14.55 4.57 -37.21
N ASN A 326 15.83 4.21 -37.39
CA ASN A 326 16.72 4.90 -38.32
C ASN A 326 16.27 4.75 -39.79
N GLY A 327 15.63 3.62 -40.14
CA GLY A 327 15.04 3.42 -41.46
C GLY A 327 13.76 4.23 -41.69
N LYS A 328 12.87 4.29 -40.69
CA LYS A 328 11.56 4.97 -40.80
C LYS A 328 11.62 6.48 -40.58
N VAL A 329 12.53 6.95 -39.73
CA VAL A 329 12.72 8.38 -39.38
C VAL A 329 14.12 8.84 -39.82
N PRO A 330 14.43 8.86 -41.13
CA PRO A 330 15.68 9.42 -41.59
C PRO A 330 15.69 10.94 -41.37
N THR A 331 16.87 11.51 -41.11
CA THR A 331 17.04 12.95 -40.91
C THR A 331 16.60 13.77 -42.12
N LYS A 332 16.58 13.17 -43.32
CA LYS A 332 16.01 13.77 -44.53
C LYS A 332 14.52 14.10 -44.37
N LYS A 333 13.69 13.20 -43.81
CA LYS A 333 12.25 13.47 -43.60
C LYS A 333 12.00 14.67 -42.67
N LEU A 334 12.86 14.87 -41.67
CA LEU A 334 12.77 16.04 -40.78
C LEU A 334 13.09 17.33 -41.52
N LEU A 335 14.06 17.29 -42.44
CA LEU A 335 14.39 18.42 -43.31
C LEU A 335 13.27 18.69 -44.32
N ASP A 336 12.67 17.65 -44.90
CA ASP A 336 11.56 17.75 -45.85
C ASP A 336 10.36 18.50 -45.21
N ILE A 337 10.08 18.28 -43.92
CA ILE A 337 9.05 19.06 -43.18
C ILE A 337 9.41 20.55 -43.11
N ILE A 338 10.67 20.89 -42.86
CA ILE A 338 11.13 22.29 -42.80
C ILE A 338 11.05 22.94 -44.19
N LEU A 339 11.41 22.21 -45.24
CA LEU A 339 11.34 22.69 -46.62
C LEU A 339 9.88 22.93 -47.04
N LEU A 340 8.99 21.98 -46.75
CA LEU A 340 7.56 22.11 -46.98
C LEU A 340 6.98 23.39 -46.31
N LEU A 341 7.36 23.65 -45.06
CA LEU A 341 6.96 24.86 -44.33
C LEU A 341 7.48 26.18 -44.93
N LYS A 342 8.64 26.15 -45.60
CA LYS A 342 9.21 27.32 -46.28
C LYS A 342 8.48 27.61 -47.58
N GLU A 343 8.09 26.56 -48.31
CA GLU A 343 7.44 26.64 -49.63
C GLU A 343 5.95 27.01 -49.53
N THR A 344 5.24 26.60 -48.47
CA THR A 344 3.83 26.94 -48.25
C THR A 344 3.65 28.33 -47.63
N THR A 345 2.60 29.06 -47.99
CA THR A 345 2.28 30.38 -47.42
C THR A 345 1.73 30.29 -45.98
N GLY A 346 1.90 31.36 -45.18
CA GLY A 346 1.54 31.35 -43.75
C GLY A 346 0.04 31.42 -43.47
N ASP A 347 -0.76 31.77 -44.47
CA ASP A 347 -2.23 31.87 -44.45
C ASP A 347 -2.91 30.49 -44.44
N GLY A 348 -2.30 29.48 -45.09
CA GLY A 348 -2.81 28.10 -45.14
C GLY A 348 -2.38 27.20 -43.96
N ILE A 349 -1.55 27.70 -43.03
CA ILE A 349 -1.00 26.94 -41.89
C ILE A 349 -1.59 27.47 -40.59
N PHE A 350 -2.16 26.58 -39.77
CA PHE A 350 -2.98 26.94 -38.63
C PHE A 350 -2.46 26.36 -37.31
N VAL A 351 -2.71 27.07 -36.22
CA VAL A 351 -2.49 26.62 -34.84
C VAL A 351 -3.77 26.82 -34.03
N ILE A 352 -4.13 25.83 -33.21
CA ILE A 352 -5.30 25.92 -32.32
C ILE A 352 -5.04 26.90 -31.16
N GLY A 353 -6.06 27.62 -30.70
CA GLY A 353 -5.97 28.66 -29.68
C GLY A 353 -5.33 28.19 -28.36
N ASN A 354 -5.63 26.94 -27.96
CA ASN A 354 -5.01 26.29 -26.79
C ASN A 354 -3.48 26.21 -26.88
N ASP A 355 -2.92 26.09 -28.08
CA ASP A 355 -1.49 25.87 -28.31
C ASP A 355 -0.71 27.19 -28.53
N VAL A 356 -1.40 28.33 -28.66
CA VAL A 356 -0.77 29.65 -28.91
C VAL A 356 0.20 30.06 -27.79
N HIS A 357 -0.11 29.74 -26.53
CA HIS A 357 0.82 30.02 -25.42
C HIS A 357 2.13 29.22 -25.52
N THR A 358 2.10 28.04 -26.16
CA THR A 358 3.29 27.22 -26.41
C THR A 358 4.08 27.79 -27.59
N LEU A 359 3.38 28.21 -28.65
CA LEU A 359 3.98 28.90 -29.79
C LEU A 359 4.65 30.22 -29.38
N SER A 360 4.01 31.00 -28.51
CA SER A 360 4.56 32.24 -27.94
C SER A 360 5.89 31.97 -27.22
N HIS A 361 5.92 30.98 -26.34
CA HIS A 361 7.15 30.62 -25.65
C HIS A 361 8.22 30.07 -26.60
N LEU A 362 7.83 29.34 -27.65
CA LEU A 362 8.77 28.85 -28.65
C LEU A 362 9.46 30.02 -29.36
N CYS A 363 8.69 30.93 -29.94
CA CYS A 363 9.18 32.01 -30.81
C CYS A 363 9.86 33.16 -30.04
N ILE A 364 9.36 33.53 -28.86
CA ILE A 364 9.81 34.75 -28.15
C ILE A 364 10.14 34.53 -26.66
N LYS A 365 10.14 33.27 -26.19
CA LYS A 365 10.49 32.87 -24.80
C LYS A 365 9.59 33.45 -23.71
N ASP A 366 8.36 33.84 -24.05
CA ASP A 366 7.29 34.19 -23.09
C ASP A 366 5.97 33.52 -23.45
N HIS A 367 5.28 32.97 -22.44
CA HIS A 367 4.01 32.23 -22.63
C HIS A 367 2.80 33.14 -22.84
N ASN A 368 2.84 34.39 -22.38
CA ASN A 368 1.66 35.24 -22.26
C ASN A 368 1.52 36.28 -23.37
N THR A 369 2.62 36.68 -24.00
CA THR A 369 2.64 37.77 -24.98
C THR A 369 1.65 37.56 -26.15
N TYR A 370 1.72 36.46 -26.91
CA TYR A 370 0.76 36.27 -28.01
C TYR A 370 -0.70 36.12 -27.53
N PRO A 371 -0.99 35.31 -26.48
CA PRO A 371 -2.35 35.27 -25.92
C PRO A 371 -2.90 36.63 -25.45
N GLU A 372 -2.07 37.50 -24.87
CA GLU A 372 -2.48 38.86 -24.45
C GLU A 372 -2.76 39.77 -25.64
N LEU A 373 -1.98 39.67 -26.71
CA LEU A 373 -2.20 40.44 -27.93
C LEU A 373 -3.46 40.00 -28.67
N LEU A 374 -3.72 38.69 -28.72
CA LEU A 374 -4.97 38.14 -29.25
C LEU A 374 -6.18 38.56 -28.43
N GLU A 375 -6.08 38.50 -27.10
CA GLU A 375 -7.13 38.97 -26.20
C GLU A 375 -7.43 40.45 -26.45
N LYS A 376 -6.40 41.30 -26.51
CA LYS A 376 -6.55 42.73 -26.81
C LYS A 376 -7.19 42.97 -28.17
N ASN A 377 -6.74 42.27 -29.21
CA ASN A 377 -7.30 42.38 -30.55
C ASN A 377 -8.78 41.97 -30.59
N TYR A 378 -9.11 40.84 -29.96
CA TYR A 378 -10.48 40.34 -29.85
C TYR A 378 -11.40 41.31 -29.08
N ILE A 379 -10.91 41.89 -27.98
CA ILE A 379 -11.66 42.92 -27.23
C ILE A 379 -11.92 44.13 -28.11
N VAL A 380 -10.92 44.62 -28.86
CA VAL A 380 -11.09 45.76 -29.77
C VAL A 380 -12.13 45.47 -30.85
N GLN A 381 -12.05 44.32 -31.51
CA GLN A 381 -13.04 43.90 -32.52
C GLN A 381 -14.47 43.87 -31.95
N ARG A 382 -14.65 43.22 -30.80
CA ARG A 382 -15.96 43.10 -30.15
C ARG A 382 -16.49 44.42 -29.58
N THR A 383 -15.61 45.31 -29.16
CA THR A 383 -15.99 46.66 -28.70
C THR A 383 -16.51 47.49 -29.88
N ASN A 384 -15.84 47.42 -31.04
CA ASN A 384 -16.32 48.08 -32.25
C ASN A 384 -17.68 47.50 -32.74
N GLU A 385 -17.89 46.19 -32.63
CA GLU A 385 -19.20 45.57 -32.89
C GLU A 385 -20.27 46.05 -31.90
N LEU A 386 -19.93 46.24 -30.61
CA LEU A 386 -20.87 46.71 -29.59
C LEU A 386 -21.40 48.14 -29.85
N GLU A 387 -20.58 48.97 -30.51
CA GLU A 387 -20.95 50.33 -30.92
C GLU A 387 -21.98 50.35 -32.06
N THR A 388 -22.04 49.29 -32.87
CA THR A 388 -22.90 49.22 -34.08
C THR A 388 -24.18 48.42 -33.86
N VAL A 389 -24.26 47.60 -32.80
CA VAL A 389 -25.41 46.72 -32.51
C VAL A 389 -26.53 47.46 -31.76
N SER A 390 -27.73 47.43 -32.33
CA SER A 390 -28.93 48.08 -31.78
C SER A 390 -29.78 47.17 -30.87
N LYS A 391 -29.69 45.84 -30.99
CA LYS A 391 -30.45 44.88 -30.16
C LYS A 391 -29.79 44.63 -28.79
N GLN A 392 -30.56 44.79 -27.71
CA GLN A 392 -30.05 44.72 -26.33
C GLN A 392 -29.63 43.30 -25.88
N SER A 393 -30.22 42.24 -26.43
CA SER A 393 -29.82 40.85 -26.17
C SER A 393 -28.46 40.50 -26.80
N GLU A 394 -28.19 41.01 -28.01
CA GLU A 394 -26.92 40.85 -28.71
C GLU A 394 -25.81 41.68 -28.06
N ARG A 395 -26.10 42.92 -27.65
CA ARG A 395 -25.18 43.74 -26.85
C ARG A 395 -24.70 43.02 -25.59
N LYS A 396 -25.62 42.47 -24.78
CA LYS A 396 -25.28 41.69 -23.57
C LYS A 396 -24.41 40.46 -23.87
N LYS A 397 -24.60 39.83 -25.03
CA LYS A 397 -23.79 38.68 -25.47
C LYS A 397 -22.37 39.11 -25.83
N ILE A 398 -22.23 40.24 -26.53
CA ILE A 398 -20.92 40.81 -26.91
C ILE A 398 -20.17 41.28 -25.65
N GLU A 399 -20.82 41.97 -24.72
CA GLU A 399 -20.24 42.35 -23.42
C GLU A 399 -19.73 41.14 -22.63
N LYS A 400 -20.51 40.04 -22.60
CA LYS A 400 -20.09 38.78 -21.97
C LYS A 400 -18.89 38.15 -22.69
N ASN A 401 -18.79 38.25 -24.01
CA ASN A 401 -17.64 37.77 -24.77
C ASN A 401 -16.39 38.60 -24.50
N ILE A 402 -16.51 39.92 -24.34
CA ILE A 402 -15.39 40.81 -23.97
C ILE A 402 -14.84 40.42 -22.59
N ILE A 403 -15.70 40.21 -21.60
CA ILE A 403 -15.30 39.78 -20.24
C ILE A 403 -14.55 38.43 -20.27
N ASN A 404 -14.94 37.53 -21.18
CA ASN A 404 -14.37 36.20 -21.31
C ASN A 404 -13.32 36.08 -22.43
N ALA A 405 -12.84 37.21 -22.98
CA ALA A 405 -12.01 37.24 -24.18
C ALA A 405 -10.81 36.28 -24.09
N ARG A 406 -10.05 36.31 -22.98
CA ARG A 406 -8.91 35.40 -22.75
C ARG A 406 -9.27 33.92 -22.92
N SER A 407 -10.41 33.51 -22.36
CA SER A 407 -10.85 32.11 -22.42
C SER A 407 -11.34 31.74 -23.81
N ILE A 408 -11.89 32.70 -24.55
CA ILE A 408 -12.40 32.49 -25.90
C ILE A 408 -11.22 32.35 -26.86
N VAL A 409 -10.30 33.33 -26.89
CA VAL A 409 -9.16 33.33 -27.81
C VAL A 409 -8.21 32.14 -27.57
N GLY A 410 -8.14 31.66 -26.33
CA GLY A 410 -7.37 30.48 -25.96
C GLY A 410 -8.12 29.16 -26.11
N SER A 411 -9.34 29.13 -26.66
CA SER A 411 -10.13 27.90 -26.82
C SER A 411 -9.57 27.00 -27.92
N GLY A 412 -9.69 25.68 -27.74
CA GLY A 412 -9.32 24.69 -28.76
C GLY A 412 -10.20 24.71 -30.01
N ASN A 413 -11.36 25.36 -29.95
CA ASN A 413 -12.29 25.50 -31.08
C ASN A 413 -11.97 26.72 -31.95
N ILE A 414 -10.98 27.55 -31.57
CA ILE A 414 -10.52 28.68 -32.37
C ILE A 414 -9.16 28.30 -32.96
N GLN A 415 -8.94 28.68 -34.21
CA GLN A 415 -7.71 28.45 -34.95
C GLN A 415 -7.24 29.78 -35.53
N TYR A 416 -5.93 29.97 -35.57
CA TYR A 416 -5.30 31.15 -36.16
C TYR A 416 -4.31 30.70 -37.21
N SER A 417 -4.29 31.38 -38.36
CA SER A 417 -3.21 31.16 -39.33
C SER A 417 -1.91 31.77 -38.82
N LEU A 418 -0.76 31.27 -39.28
CA LEU A 418 0.53 31.85 -38.90
C LEU A 418 0.68 33.29 -39.41
N GLU A 419 0.04 33.63 -40.53
CA GLU A 419 0.03 35.00 -41.07
C GLU A 419 -0.86 35.93 -40.22
N GLU A 420 -2.06 35.48 -39.83
CA GLU A 420 -2.95 36.22 -38.94
C GLU A 420 -2.25 36.52 -37.60
N LEU A 421 -1.58 35.52 -37.03
CA LEU A 421 -0.78 35.71 -35.81
C LEU A 421 0.35 36.71 -36.05
N SER A 422 0.98 36.71 -37.22
CA SER A 422 2.06 37.63 -37.54
C SER A 422 1.59 39.09 -37.58
N VAL A 423 0.40 39.32 -38.14
CA VAL A 423 -0.26 40.64 -38.17
C VAL A 423 -0.66 41.09 -36.76
N ILE A 424 -1.36 40.23 -36.00
CA ILE A 424 -1.88 40.60 -34.68
C ILE A 424 -0.74 40.81 -33.67
N CYS A 425 0.26 39.93 -33.69
CA CYS A 425 1.38 39.96 -32.75
C CYS A 425 2.50 40.93 -33.16
N LYS A 426 2.44 41.48 -34.38
CA LYS A 426 3.47 42.35 -34.97
C LYS A 426 4.87 41.71 -34.96
N SER A 427 4.91 40.43 -35.27
CA SER A 427 6.12 39.60 -35.27
C SER A 427 6.06 38.60 -36.42
N ASP A 428 7.16 38.27 -37.07
CA ASP A 428 7.17 37.24 -38.11
C ASP A 428 7.09 35.83 -37.47
N VAL A 429 5.87 35.40 -37.15
CA VAL A 429 5.62 34.16 -36.40
C VAL A 429 6.07 32.94 -37.21
N LYS A 430 5.84 32.96 -38.53
CA LYS A 430 6.22 31.87 -39.42
C LYS A 430 7.74 31.68 -39.46
N SER A 431 8.50 32.76 -39.68
CA SER A 431 9.97 32.67 -39.74
C SER A 431 10.56 32.29 -38.39
N LEU A 432 10.04 32.82 -37.28
CA LEU A 432 10.49 32.46 -35.93
C LEU A 432 10.20 30.98 -35.62
N TYR A 433 9.03 30.48 -36.01
CA TYR A 433 8.67 29.07 -35.85
C TYR A 433 9.58 28.14 -36.66
N ILE A 434 9.84 28.47 -37.93
CA ILE A 434 10.76 27.73 -38.80
C ILE A 434 12.18 27.74 -38.22
N HIS A 435 12.66 28.90 -37.73
CA HIS A 435 13.97 29.01 -37.13
C HIS A 435 14.15 28.08 -35.92
N GLU A 436 13.15 28.00 -35.04
CA GLU A 436 13.18 27.08 -33.90
C GLU A 436 13.17 25.60 -34.34
N LEU A 437 12.42 25.25 -35.39
CA LEU A 437 12.49 23.92 -35.99
C LEU A 437 13.88 23.60 -36.56
N GLU A 438 14.55 24.56 -37.20
CA GLU A 438 15.92 24.39 -37.69
C GLU A 438 16.94 24.17 -36.55
N LEU A 439 16.78 24.87 -35.43
CA LEU A 439 17.60 24.66 -34.23
C LEU A 439 17.39 23.25 -33.65
N LEU A 440 16.15 22.79 -33.57
CA LEU A 440 15.83 21.43 -33.14
C LEU A 440 16.37 20.39 -34.12
N TYR A 441 16.30 20.64 -35.41
CA TYR A 441 16.89 19.77 -36.44
C TYR A 441 18.41 19.65 -36.28
N LYS A 442 19.13 20.77 -36.11
CA LYS A 442 20.58 20.77 -35.83
C LYS A 442 20.90 19.99 -34.55
N ARG A 443 20.07 20.13 -33.51
CA ARG A 443 20.20 19.34 -32.27
C ARG A 443 20.06 17.85 -32.55
N VAL A 444 19.04 17.43 -33.31
CA VAL A 444 18.86 16.01 -33.71
C VAL A 444 20.09 15.49 -34.45
N LEU A 445 20.63 16.24 -35.41
CA LEU A 445 21.83 15.84 -36.14
C LEU A 445 23.03 15.61 -35.21
N SER A 446 23.32 16.56 -34.31
CA SER A 446 24.46 16.40 -33.39
C SER A 446 24.28 15.21 -32.43
N LYS A 447 23.06 14.99 -31.92
CA LYS A 447 22.77 13.87 -31.01
C LYS A 447 22.80 12.54 -31.74
N LYS A 448 22.35 12.49 -32.99
CA LYS A 448 22.48 11.33 -33.86
C LYS A 448 23.94 10.98 -34.12
N GLU A 449 24.77 11.97 -34.44
CA GLU A 449 26.20 11.75 -34.67
C GLU A 449 26.90 11.17 -33.43
N LEU A 450 26.61 11.70 -32.24
CA LEU A 450 27.11 11.16 -30.98
C LEU A 450 26.62 9.72 -30.74
N PHE A 451 25.35 9.43 -31.07
CA PHE A 451 24.80 8.09 -30.97
C PHE A 451 25.47 7.12 -31.95
N ASP A 452 25.69 7.51 -33.20
CA ASP A 452 26.32 6.66 -34.20
C ASP A 452 27.80 6.39 -33.87
N LYS A 453 28.54 7.41 -33.37
CA LYS A 453 29.93 7.28 -32.87
C LYS A 453 30.07 6.38 -31.64
N SER A 454 29.01 6.22 -30.84
CA SER A 454 29.06 5.40 -29.62
C SER A 454 29.22 3.89 -29.88
N GLY A 455 29.00 3.41 -31.11
CA GLY A 455 29.05 1.98 -31.45
C GLY A 455 27.93 1.14 -30.84
N LEU A 456 26.91 1.78 -30.26
CA LEU A 456 25.79 1.13 -29.57
C LEU A 456 24.99 0.17 -30.44
N ILE A 457 24.92 0.37 -31.76
CA ILE A 457 24.18 -0.53 -32.67
C ILE A 457 24.94 -1.84 -32.90
N LYS A 458 26.28 -1.84 -32.86
CA LYS A 458 27.12 -3.02 -33.18
C LYS A 458 27.37 -3.91 -31.96
N PHE A 459 28.02 -3.36 -30.91
CA PHE A 459 28.44 -4.13 -29.73
C PHE A 459 28.31 -3.39 -28.39
N GLY A 460 27.76 -2.16 -28.37
CA GLY A 460 27.76 -1.33 -27.17
C GLY A 460 26.76 -1.76 -26.09
N ASP A 461 27.09 -1.47 -24.83
CA ASP A 461 26.26 -1.73 -23.64
C ASP A 461 25.22 -0.60 -23.42
N PHE A 462 23.93 -0.90 -23.55
CA PHE A 462 22.85 0.10 -23.38
C PHE A 462 22.60 0.51 -21.92
N HIS A 463 23.15 -0.22 -20.94
CA HIS A 463 22.87 -0.02 -19.53
C HIS A 463 23.88 0.88 -18.81
N SER A 464 25.01 1.21 -19.46
CA SER A 464 25.97 2.16 -18.92
C SER A 464 25.36 3.56 -18.76
N LYS A 465 25.80 4.31 -17.75
CA LYS A 465 25.24 5.65 -17.47
C LYS A 465 25.45 6.62 -18.65
N VAL A 466 26.64 6.58 -19.25
CA VAL A 466 27.01 7.42 -20.39
C VAL A 466 26.13 7.08 -21.59
N ASN A 467 25.98 5.80 -21.90
CA ASN A 467 25.20 5.36 -23.05
C ASN A 467 23.71 5.65 -22.90
N LYS A 468 23.15 5.53 -21.69
CA LYS A 468 21.77 5.97 -21.40
C LYS A 468 21.53 7.43 -21.73
N LYS A 469 22.47 8.32 -21.37
CA LYS A 469 22.37 9.75 -21.69
C LYS A 469 22.40 9.99 -23.19
N ILE A 470 23.32 9.33 -23.91
CA ILE A 470 23.41 9.41 -25.38
C ILE A 470 22.10 8.94 -26.04
N ILE A 471 21.58 7.78 -25.62
CA ILE A 471 20.32 7.21 -26.11
C ILE A 471 19.14 8.16 -25.85
N LYS A 472 19.05 8.67 -24.61
CA LYS A 472 18.02 9.61 -24.18
C LYS A 472 18.05 10.87 -25.03
N ASP A 473 19.20 11.53 -25.09
CA ASP A 473 19.36 12.79 -25.80
C ASP A 473 18.97 12.65 -27.28
N TYR A 474 19.31 11.52 -27.91
CA TYR A 474 18.92 11.23 -29.29
C TYR A 474 17.40 11.06 -29.42
N LEU A 475 16.78 10.14 -28.66
CA LEU A 475 15.34 9.87 -28.74
C LEU A 475 14.47 11.08 -28.33
N GLU A 476 14.91 11.84 -27.33
CA GLU A 476 14.24 13.07 -26.90
C GLU A 476 14.39 14.18 -27.92
N SER A 477 15.55 14.34 -28.57
CA SER A 477 15.69 15.35 -29.63
C SER A 477 14.69 15.14 -30.78
N ILE A 478 14.43 13.89 -31.18
CA ILE A 478 13.42 13.54 -32.19
C ILE A 478 12.01 13.85 -31.66
N ASN A 479 11.74 13.54 -30.39
CA ASN A 479 10.44 13.78 -29.78
C ASN A 479 10.16 15.28 -29.55
N ASP A 480 11.18 16.07 -29.22
CA ASP A 480 11.09 17.53 -29.10
C ASP A 480 10.73 18.14 -30.45
N PHE A 481 11.43 17.74 -31.53
CA PHE A 481 11.11 18.15 -32.90
C PHE A 481 9.66 17.80 -33.26
N ARG A 482 9.25 16.55 -33.01
CA ARG A 482 7.87 16.07 -33.20
C ARG A 482 6.86 16.96 -32.46
N HIS A 483 7.10 17.29 -31.19
CA HIS A 483 6.18 18.09 -30.38
C HIS A 483 5.92 19.47 -30.97
N VAL A 484 6.95 20.11 -31.52
CA VAL A 484 6.81 21.41 -32.18
C VAL A 484 6.00 21.28 -33.47
N VAL A 485 6.31 20.31 -34.33
CA VAL A 485 5.54 20.06 -35.57
C VAL A 485 4.07 19.72 -35.26
N GLN A 486 3.77 19.09 -34.12
CA GLN A 486 2.39 18.79 -33.72
C GLN A 486 1.54 20.04 -33.40
N LEU A 487 2.14 21.20 -33.14
CA LEU A 487 1.39 22.44 -32.89
C LEU A 487 0.57 22.86 -34.12
N ILE A 488 1.17 22.73 -35.31
CA ILE A 488 0.51 23.04 -36.58
C ILE A 488 -0.33 21.88 -37.11
N ALA A 489 0.09 20.62 -36.89
CA ALA A 489 -0.63 19.45 -37.40
C ALA A 489 -2.08 19.34 -36.88
N ARG A 490 -2.36 19.92 -35.71
CA ARG A 490 -3.71 20.00 -35.12
C ARG A 490 -4.60 21.06 -35.76
N GLY A 491 -4.04 21.97 -36.54
CA GLY A 491 -4.77 23.00 -37.28
C GLY A 491 -5.36 22.53 -38.61
N ALA A 492 -5.18 21.25 -38.98
CA ALA A 492 -5.65 20.69 -40.25
C ALA A 492 -7.18 20.72 -40.44
N GLU A 493 -7.94 20.87 -39.36
CA GLU A 493 -9.42 20.89 -39.39
C GLU A 493 -10.01 22.27 -39.81
N SER A 494 -9.17 23.28 -40.08
CA SER A 494 -9.64 24.59 -40.56
C SER A 494 -10.20 24.49 -41.98
N GLU A 495 -11.33 25.14 -42.25
CA GLU A 495 -11.90 25.24 -43.61
C GLU A 495 -10.96 25.94 -44.60
N GLN A 496 -10.04 26.77 -44.09
CA GLN A 496 -9.06 27.54 -44.87
C GLN A 496 -7.66 26.90 -44.87
N ALA A 497 -7.51 25.70 -44.29
CA ALA A 497 -6.25 24.98 -44.28
C ALA A 497 -5.80 24.60 -45.70
N ASP A 498 -4.50 24.70 -45.97
CA ASP A 498 -3.92 24.19 -47.21
C ASP A 498 -3.93 22.65 -47.20
N ILE A 499 -4.87 22.08 -47.94
CA ILE A 499 -5.12 20.63 -48.01
C ILE A 499 -3.86 19.88 -48.48
N LEU A 500 -3.17 20.40 -49.50
CA LEU A 500 -1.99 19.73 -50.08
C LEU A 500 -0.83 19.73 -49.08
N PHE A 501 -0.62 20.87 -48.39
CA PHE A 501 0.35 20.97 -47.32
C PHE A 501 0.10 19.95 -46.20
N TYR A 502 -1.14 19.85 -45.71
CA TYR A 502 -1.45 18.95 -44.60
C TYR A 502 -1.45 17.47 -45.01
N GLU A 503 -1.83 17.12 -46.23
CA GLU A 503 -1.67 15.76 -46.76
C GLU A 503 -0.21 15.33 -46.78
N ASP A 504 0.69 16.20 -47.28
CA ASP A 504 2.12 15.91 -47.33
C ASP A 504 2.76 15.93 -45.95
N LEU A 505 2.36 16.86 -45.08
CA LEU A 505 2.79 16.89 -43.68
C LEU A 505 2.38 15.59 -42.96
N ASN A 506 1.14 15.12 -43.14
CA ASN A 506 0.64 13.90 -42.52
C ASN A 506 1.45 12.66 -42.97
N LYS A 507 1.78 12.55 -44.26
CA LYS A 507 2.67 11.48 -44.78
C LYS A 507 4.04 11.49 -44.09
N GLN A 508 4.59 12.68 -43.82
CA GLN A 508 5.86 12.79 -43.09
C GLN A 508 5.69 12.49 -41.59
N LEU A 509 4.54 12.80 -40.98
CA LEU A 509 4.28 12.61 -39.56
C LEU A 509 4.12 11.15 -39.13
N GLU A 510 3.72 10.24 -40.03
CA GLU A 510 3.55 8.80 -39.74
C GLU A 510 4.81 8.19 -39.09
N CYS A 511 6.00 8.67 -39.49
CA CYS A 511 7.26 8.15 -38.98
C CYS A 511 7.44 8.37 -37.47
N PHE A 512 6.86 9.44 -36.90
CA PHE A 512 6.99 9.79 -35.50
C PHE A 512 6.26 8.85 -34.53
N THR A 513 5.31 8.06 -35.02
CA THR A 513 4.68 6.98 -34.23
C THR A 513 5.72 5.96 -33.79
N THR A 514 6.64 5.60 -34.69
CA THR A 514 7.77 4.70 -34.40
C THR A 514 8.74 5.33 -33.40
N ALA A 515 9.05 6.62 -33.53
CA ALA A 515 9.91 7.35 -32.59
C ALA A 515 9.35 7.38 -31.16
N LYS A 516 8.05 7.67 -31.01
CA LYS A 516 7.38 7.67 -29.70
C LYS A 516 7.34 6.27 -29.08
N LYS A 517 7.12 5.24 -29.90
CA LYS A 517 7.18 3.83 -29.47
C LYS A 517 8.59 3.48 -28.98
N ALA A 518 9.62 3.79 -29.76
CA ALA A 518 11.02 3.55 -29.43
C ALA A 518 11.43 4.27 -28.13
N LEU A 519 11.08 5.55 -27.97
CA LEU A 519 11.33 6.32 -26.76
C LEU A 519 10.81 5.61 -25.50
N ASN A 520 9.55 5.15 -25.53
CA ASN A 520 8.94 4.50 -24.38
C ASN A 520 9.52 3.12 -24.10
N LEU A 521 9.69 2.28 -25.14
CA LEU A 521 10.20 0.92 -25.02
C LEU A 521 11.66 0.89 -24.55
N VAL A 522 12.52 1.67 -25.20
CA VAL A 522 13.94 1.74 -24.85
C VAL A 522 14.11 2.33 -23.46
N ARG A 523 13.41 3.42 -23.10
CA ARG A 523 13.43 3.97 -21.74
C ARG A 523 13.02 2.91 -20.73
N ASN A 524 11.93 2.17 -20.96
CA ASN A 524 11.47 1.14 -20.03
C ASN A 524 12.52 0.02 -19.87
N TYR A 525 13.20 -0.36 -20.95
CA TYR A 525 14.24 -1.38 -20.95
C TYR A 525 15.52 -0.95 -20.22
N VAL A 526 16.15 0.13 -20.66
CA VAL A 526 17.46 0.55 -20.13
C VAL A 526 17.39 0.94 -18.65
N THR A 527 16.21 1.32 -18.17
CA THR A 527 15.96 1.74 -16.79
C THR A 527 15.63 0.58 -15.83
N ARG A 528 15.49 -0.66 -16.33
CA ARG A 528 15.28 -1.86 -15.50
C ARG A 528 16.39 -2.04 -14.48
N LYS A 529 16.02 -2.42 -13.26
CA LYS A 529 16.98 -2.60 -12.15
C LYS A 529 17.53 -4.02 -12.14
N PRO A 530 18.79 -4.20 -11.73
CA PRO A 530 19.36 -5.53 -11.49
C PRO A 530 18.55 -6.45 -10.59
N ALA A 531 17.91 -5.89 -9.57
CA ALA A 531 17.04 -6.65 -8.69
C ALA A 531 15.75 -7.12 -9.37
N ASP A 532 15.20 -6.33 -10.30
CA ASP A 532 13.95 -6.65 -10.99
C ASP A 532 14.23 -7.72 -12.07
N THR A 533 15.32 -7.59 -12.83
CA THR A 533 15.80 -8.65 -13.74
C THR A 533 16.13 -9.93 -12.98
N ALA A 534 16.80 -9.82 -11.83
CA ALA A 534 17.06 -10.96 -10.95
C ALA A 534 15.81 -11.63 -10.40
N LYS A 535 14.76 -10.85 -10.10
CA LYS A 535 13.49 -11.40 -9.66
C LYS A 535 12.82 -12.20 -10.78
N GLY A 536 12.82 -11.68 -12.02
CA GLY A 536 12.32 -12.42 -13.19
C GLY A 536 13.13 -13.68 -13.52
N ALA A 537 14.45 -13.66 -13.27
CA ALA A 537 15.33 -14.80 -13.44
C ALA A 537 15.36 -15.79 -12.25
N THR A 538 14.55 -15.56 -11.21
CA THR A 538 14.43 -16.47 -10.06
C THR A 538 13.23 -17.39 -10.27
N THR A 539 13.47 -18.69 -10.33
CA THR A 539 12.43 -19.72 -10.45
C THR A 539 12.32 -20.54 -9.17
N GLU A 540 11.15 -21.12 -8.93
CA GLU A 540 11.03 -22.18 -7.92
C GLU A 540 11.72 -23.44 -8.45
N THR A 541 12.47 -24.11 -7.57
CA THR A 541 13.18 -25.36 -7.90
C THR A 541 12.73 -26.44 -6.92
N PHE A 542 12.63 -27.66 -7.43
CA PHE A 542 12.22 -28.84 -6.67
C PHE A 542 13.25 -29.96 -6.81
N PHE A 543 14.43 -29.63 -7.36
CA PHE A 543 15.53 -30.56 -7.62
C PHE A 543 15.07 -31.79 -8.41
N GLY A 544 14.21 -31.57 -9.40
CA GLY A 544 13.69 -32.60 -10.31
C GLY A 544 12.49 -33.39 -9.77
N SER A 545 11.91 -33.03 -8.61
CA SER A 545 10.71 -33.73 -8.10
C SER A 545 9.75 -32.82 -7.34
N ALA A 546 8.51 -32.73 -7.84
CA ALA A 546 7.41 -32.00 -7.19
C ALA A 546 7.12 -32.46 -5.76
N GLN A 547 7.45 -33.71 -5.39
CA GLN A 547 7.25 -34.24 -4.04
C GLN A 547 8.06 -33.46 -2.99
N LYS A 548 9.15 -32.77 -3.38
CA LYS A 548 9.96 -31.95 -2.49
C LYS A 548 9.24 -30.75 -1.90
N THR A 549 8.21 -30.22 -2.55
CA THR A 549 7.44 -29.08 -2.00
C THR A 549 6.58 -29.45 -0.81
N ILE A 550 6.21 -30.72 -0.68
CA ILE A 550 5.44 -31.25 0.45
C ILE A 550 6.28 -32.14 1.37
N ALA A 551 7.57 -32.29 1.06
CA ALA A 551 8.49 -33.08 1.86
C ALA A 551 8.58 -32.51 3.28
N LYS A 552 8.44 -33.43 4.24
CA LYS A 552 8.52 -33.10 5.67
C LYS A 552 9.97 -33.22 6.13
N TRP A 553 10.30 -32.54 7.22
CA TRP A 553 11.55 -32.82 7.93
C TRP A 553 11.54 -34.27 8.42
N TRP A 554 12.69 -34.92 8.39
CA TRP A 554 12.79 -36.29 8.85
C TRP A 554 12.45 -36.40 10.34
N ASN A 555 11.66 -37.42 10.68
CA ASN A 555 11.06 -37.60 11.99
C ASN A 555 11.66 -38.79 12.76
N GLY A 556 12.84 -39.28 12.37
CA GLY A 556 13.52 -40.37 13.07
C GLY A 556 12.84 -41.74 12.92
N VAL A 557 12.30 -42.05 11.73
CA VAL A 557 11.74 -43.37 11.37
C VAL A 557 12.57 -44.00 10.26
N ASP A 558 12.41 -45.32 10.12
CA ASP A 558 13.31 -46.29 9.49
C ASP A 558 13.72 -46.02 8.04
N LYS A 559 13.03 -45.13 7.31
CA LYS A 559 13.34 -44.84 5.91
C LYS A 559 13.48 -43.35 5.64
N ILE A 560 14.58 -42.98 4.99
CA ILE A 560 14.81 -41.65 4.41
C ILE A 560 14.70 -41.80 2.89
N ASP A 561 13.84 -40.98 2.28
CA ASP A 561 13.58 -40.98 0.84
C ASP A 561 13.36 -39.56 0.31
N VAL A 562 12.90 -39.46 -0.95
CA VAL A 562 12.62 -38.17 -1.60
C VAL A 562 11.55 -37.33 -0.87
N GLY A 563 10.67 -37.94 -0.06
CA GLY A 563 9.66 -37.25 0.75
C GLY A 563 10.17 -36.66 2.06
N LYS A 564 11.47 -36.79 2.34
CA LYS A 564 12.11 -36.30 3.57
C LYS A 564 13.20 -35.26 3.27
N ASN A 565 13.22 -34.20 4.07
CA ASN A 565 14.25 -33.17 4.09
C ASN A 565 15.11 -33.33 5.36
N LEU A 566 16.42 -33.11 5.23
CA LEU A 566 17.37 -33.25 6.33
C LEU A 566 18.06 -31.92 6.63
N ILE A 567 18.29 -31.67 7.92
CA ILE A 567 19.25 -30.66 8.39
C ILE A 567 20.36 -31.45 9.09
N LEU A 568 21.61 -31.22 8.68
CA LEU A 568 22.80 -31.81 9.29
C LEU A 568 23.61 -30.73 9.99
N GLN A 569 24.33 -31.12 11.04
CA GLN A 569 25.30 -30.30 11.74
C GLN A 569 26.66 -30.99 11.72
N LYS A 570 27.73 -30.23 11.40
CA LYS A 570 29.13 -30.64 11.51
C LYS A 570 30.01 -29.42 11.77
N ASP A 571 30.96 -29.52 12.69
CA ASP A 571 31.93 -28.44 13.02
C ASP A 571 31.27 -27.07 13.27
N ASN A 572 30.15 -27.04 14.01
CA ASN A 572 29.31 -25.85 14.25
C ASN A 572 28.76 -25.19 12.97
N ARG A 573 28.60 -25.97 11.90
CA ARG A 573 27.98 -25.55 10.64
C ARG A 573 26.74 -26.37 10.32
N TYR A 574 25.76 -25.72 9.70
CA TYR A 574 24.51 -26.33 9.29
C TYR A 574 24.48 -26.59 7.79
N PHE A 575 23.95 -27.75 7.43
CA PHE A 575 23.79 -28.21 6.05
C PHE A 575 22.36 -28.65 5.80
N PHE A 576 21.88 -28.42 4.59
CA PHE A 576 20.64 -28.97 4.08
C PHE A 576 20.97 -30.16 3.17
N ALA A 577 20.32 -31.29 3.40
CA ALA A 577 20.51 -32.49 2.60
C ALA A 577 19.18 -33.09 2.15
N THR A 578 19.19 -33.69 0.95
CA THR A 578 18.00 -34.24 0.32
C THR A 578 18.35 -35.33 -0.69
N LEU A 579 17.61 -36.45 -0.66
CA LEU A 579 17.76 -37.52 -1.65
C LEU A 579 17.04 -37.22 -2.96
N LEU A 580 17.60 -37.71 -4.07
CA LEU A 580 16.98 -37.66 -5.39
C LEU A 580 15.97 -38.80 -5.60
N PRO A 581 15.01 -38.66 -6.53
CA PRO A 581 14.02 -39.70 -6.85
C PRO A 581 14.65 -41.07 -7.11
N GLY A 582 13.98 -42.13 -6.67
CA GLY A 582 14.46 -43.52 -6.81
C GLY A 582 15.47 -43.97 -5.76
N ASN A 583 15.99 -43.06 -4.92
CA ASN A 583 16.94 -43.39 -3.86
C ASN A 583 16.26 -43.43 -2.49
N SER A 584 16.63 -44.39 -1.66
CA SER A 584 16.25 -44.43 -0.25
C SER A 584 17.31 -45.12 0.58
N ILE A 585 17.41 -44.75 1.84
CA ILE A 585 18.34 -45.31 2.80
C ILE A 585 17.61 -45.67 4.09
N SER A 586 18.00 -46.79 4.70
CA SER A 586 17.52 -47.20 6.02
C SER A 586 18.14 -46.30 7.09
N ALA A 587 17.34 -45.87 8.07
CA ALA A 587 17.80 -45.08 9.20
C ALA A 587 18.91 -45.81 9.97
N ASP A 588 18.76 -47.12 10.21
CA ASP A 588 19.74 -47.92 10.96
C ASP A 588 21.10 -47.95 10.27
N SER A 589 21.11 -47.95 8.94
CA SER A 589 22.35 -47.90 8.18
C SER A 589 23.08 -46.57 8.34
N LEU A 590 22.33 -45.48 8.51
CA LEU A 590 22.89 -44.13 8.63
C LEU A 590 23.35 -43.81 10.06
N LEU A 591 22.74 -44.45 11.06
CA LEU A 591 22.90 -44.15 12.49
C LEU A 591 23.96 -45.04 13.20
N THR A 592 25.13 -45.27 12.58
CA THR A 592 26.09 -46.31 13.02
C THR A 592 27.12 -45.92 14.11
N GLY A 593 26.91 -44.82 14.84
CA GLY A 593 27.66 -44.50 16.08
C GLY A 593 29.05 -43.86 15.90
N LYS A 594 29.22 -42.68 16.52
CA LYS A 594 30.37 -41.76 16.54
C LYS A 594 30.90 -41.30 15.18
N SER A 595 30.34 -40.18 14.72
CA SER A 595 30.72 -39.46 13.50
C SER A 595 30.73 -37.94 13.75
N ASN A 596 31.36 -37.18 12.85
CA ASN A 596 31.40 -35.71 12.87
C ASN A 596 30.07 -35.05 12.44
N TYR A 597 29.15 -35.79 11.80
CA TYR A 597 27.83 -35.29 11.44
C TYR A 597 26.76 -35.75 12.43
N SER A 598 25.83 -34.85 12.73
CA SER A 598 24.56 -35.18 13.37
C SER A 598 23.40 -34.71 12.50
N VAL A 599 22.32 -35.49 12.43
CA VAL A 599 21.08 -35.16 11.71
C VAL A 599 19.98 -34.74 12.66
N LEU A 600 19.20 -33.73 12.26
CA LEU A 600 18.05 -33.26 13.01
C LEU A 600 16.86 -34.20 12.81
N THR A 601 16.27 -34.66 13.91
CA THR A 601 14.96 -35.29 13.92
C THR A 601 13.88 -34.31 14.37
N VAL A 602 12.73 -34.34 13.69
CA VAL A 602 11.58 -33.49 13.98
C VAL A 602 10.33 -34.36 14.05
N LYS A 603 9.89 -34.69 15.26
CA LYS A 603 8.60 -35.36 15.49
C LYS A 603 7.57 -34.30 15.90
N LYS A 604 6.45 -34.24 15.16
CA LYS A 604 5.31 -33.37 15.48
C LYS A 604 4.02 -34.19 15.45
N GLY A 605 3.18 -34.00 16.46
CA GLY A 605 1.80 -34.50 16.49
C GLY A 605 0.97 -33.87 15.37
N SER A 606 -0.21 -34.44 15.10
CA SER A 606 -1.11 -33.81 14.16
C SER A 606 -1.77 -32.61 14.86
N ASN A 607 -1.61 -31.40 14.32
CA ASN A 607 -2.35 -30.23 14.80
C ASN A 607 -3.84 -30.54 14.67
N GLY A 608 -4.50 -30.91 15.77
CA GLY A 608 -5.81 -31.56 15.70
C GLY A 608 -6.06 -32.63 16.75
N MET A 609 -5.46 -32.53 17.93
CA MET A 609 -5.69 -33.45 19.05
C MET A 609 -7.17 -33.66 19.38
N LYS A 610 -8.02 -32.63 19.16
CA LYS A 610 -9.49 -32.73 19.26
C LYS A 610 -10.07 -33.92 18.49
N ASN A 611 -9.53 -34.19 17.30
CA ASN A 611 -10.01 -35.25 16.41
C ASN A 611 -9.15 -36.52 16.51
N GLU A 612 -7.86 -36.38 16.85
CA GLU A 612 -6.92 -37.49 16.98
C GLU A 612 -7.13 -38.29 18.26
N LEU A 613 -7.33 -37.62 19.40
CA LEU A 613 -7.46 -38.27 20.70
C LEU A 613 -8.65 -39.23 20.77
N PRO A 614 -9.90 -38.86 20.35
CA PRO A 614 -11.01 -39.81 20.39
C PRO A 614 -10.74 -41.07 19.56
N LYS A 615 -10.06 -40.94 18.41
CA LYS A 615 -9.68 -42.08 17.58
C LYS A 615 -8.62 -42.97 18.24
N ARG A 616 -7.69 -42.39 18.99
CA ARG A 616 -6.68 -43.15 19.75
C ARG A 616 -7.26 -43.83 20.99
N MET A 617 -8.19 -43.16 21.67
CA MET A 617 -8.86 -43.68 22.86
C MET A 617 -9.87 -44.78 22.52
N PHE A 618 -10.63 -44.65 21.42
CA PHE A 618 -11.80 -45.50 21.15
C PHE A 618 -11.86 -46.13 19.74
N GLY A 619 -10.88 -45.87 18.86
CA GLY A 619 -10.93 -46.25 17.44
C GLY A 619 -10.65 -47.72 17.11
N GLN A 620 -10.60 -48.07 15.82
CA GLN A 620 -10.34 -49.43 15.32
C GLN A 620 -8.85 -49.72 15.10
N SER A 621 -8.38 -50.85 15.62
CA SER A 621 -7.08 -51.46 15.32
C SER A 621 -7.19 -52.42 14.12
N ASN A 622 -6.40 -52.18 13.07
CA ASN A 622 -6.25 -53.04 11.87
C ASN A 622 -7.56 -53.64 11.30
N GLY A 623 -8.64 -52.85 11.28
CA GLY A 623 -9.93 -53.29 10.74
C GLY A 623 -10.59 -54.47 11.46
N LYS A 624 -10.09 -54.89 12.63
CA LYS A 624 -10.59 -56.09 13.34
C LYS A 624 -11.10 -55.84 14.76
N ILE A 625 -10.50 -54.96 15.57
CA ILE A 625 -10.92 -54.75 16.98
C ILE A 625 -10.95 -53.26 17.33
N SER A 626 -12.09 -52.75 17.80
CA SER A 626 -12.25 -51.43 18.44
C SER A 626 -12.75 -51.59 19.86
N VAL A 627 -12.62 -50.56 20.70
CA VAL A 627 -13.24 -50.52 22.04
C VAL A 627 -14.74 -50.90 21.97
N LYS A 628 -15.44 -50.45 20.92
CA LYS A 628 -16.82 -50.88 20.60
C LYS A 628 -17.00 -52.40 20.58
N LYS A 629 -16.14 -53.13 19.86
CA LYS A 629 -16.22 -54.60 19.73
C LYS A 629 -15.82 -55.32 21.02
N MET A 630 -14.92 -54.73 21.81
CA MET A 630 -14.52 -55.31 23.10
C MET A 630 -15.69 -55.30 24.10
N PHE A 631 -16.55 -54.28 24.05
CA PHE A 631 -17.75 -54.21 24.90
C PHE A 631 -18.95 -55.02 24.38
N GLU A 632 -18.87 -55.63 23.18
CA GLU A 632 -19.89 -56.59 22.72
C GLU A 632 -19.91 -57.87 23.57
N ALA A 633 -18.82 -58.17 24.30
CA ALA A 633 -18.66 -59.37 25.12
C ALA A 633 -19.28 -59.29 26.54
N ASP A 634 -20.18 -58.33 26.77
CA ASP A 634 -20.80 -58.01 28.06
C ASP A 634 -19.83 -57.90 29.26
N ILE A 635 -18.73 -57.17 29.09
CA ILE A 635 -17.75 -56.85 30.15
C ILE A 635 -17.86 -55.40 30.65
N ASP A 636 -17.58 -55.14 31.93
CA ASP A 636 -17.66 -53.79 32.54
C ASP A 636 -16.48 -52.88 32.16
N TYR A 637 -15.34 -53.48 31.83
CA TYR A 637 -14.14 -52.78 31.39
C TYR A 637 -13.38 -53.60 30.35
N CYS A 638 -12.56 -52.93 29.53
CA CYS A 638 -11.64 -53.58 28.60
C CYS A 638 -10.22 -53.05 28.75
N GLU A 639 -9.23 -53.88 28.39
CA GLU A 639 -7.83 -53.48 28.28
C GLU A 639 -7.51 -53.04 26.85
N TRP A 640 -7.25 -51.75 26.68
CA TRP A 640 -7.05 -51.13 25.37
C TRP A 640 -5.58 -50.81 25.10
N SER A 641 -5.04 -51.32 23.99
CA SER A 641 -3.63 -51.12 23.58
C SER A 641 -3.48 -50.24 22.32
N GLY A 642 -4.53 -49.53 21.90
CA GLY A 642 -4.51 -48.66 20.73
C GLY A 642 -4.62 -49.39 19.38
N THR A 643 -4.58 -48.61 18.29
CA THR A 643 -4.93 -49.07 16.93
C THR A 643 -3.81 -49.78 16.16
N LYS A 644 -2.60 -49.90 16.72
CA LYS A 644 -1.39 -50.42 16.06
C LYS A 644 -0.32 -51.03 17.00
N GLN A 645 -0.66 -51.41 18.23
CA GLN A 645 0.35 -51.66 19.30
C GLN A 645 1.29 -50.46 19.50
N ASP A 646 0.80 -49.25 19.23
CA ASP A 646 1.52 -47.99 19.43
C ASP A 646 1.57 -47.57 20.90
N MET A 647 1.13 -48.42 21.85
CA MET A 647 1.16 -48.16 23.29
C MET A 647 2.13 -49.14 23.97
N LYS A 648 2.97 -48.61 24.87
CA LYS A 648 3.91 -49.41 25.66
C LYS A 648 3.21 -50.41 26.57
N TYR A 649 2.05 -50.04 27.12
CA TYR A 649 1.22 -50.85 28.02
C TYR A 649 -0.27 -50.60 27.74
N PRO A 650 -1.16 -51.60 27.93
CA PRO A 650 -2.61 -51.42 27.79
C PRO A 650 -3.18 -50.52 28.90
N VAL A 651 -4.30 -49.84 28.61
CA VAL A 651 -5.03 -48.96 29.54
C VAL A 651 -6.45 -49.46 29.74
N LYS A 652 -6.93 -49.44 30.97
CA LYS A 652 -8.29 -49.88 31.33
C LYS A 652 -9.31 -48.80 30.92
N ILE A 653 -10.30 -49.16 30.12
CA ILE A 653 -11.43 -48.28 29.73
C ILE A 653 -12.71 -48.90 30.29
N SER A 654 -13.53 -48.11 30.98
CA SER A 654 -14.85 -48.54 31.48
C SER A 654 -15.92 -48.45 30.39
N ARG A 655 -16.94 -49.32 30.46
CA ARG A 655 -18.09 -49.27 29.56
C ARG A 655 -18.82 -47.93 29.64
N GLU A 656 -19.04 -47.44 30.86
CA GLU A 656 -19.75 -46.18 31.13
C GLU A 656 -19.10 -44.98 30.42
N LEU A 657 -17.77 -44.85 30.52
CA LEU A 657 -17.04 -43.76 29.86
C LEU A 657 -17.12 -43.85 28.32
N TYR A 658 -17.05 -45.07 27.79
CA TYR A 658 -17.17 -45.32 26.36
C TYR A 658 -18.58 -44.93 25.85
N GLU A 659 -19.64 -45.38 26.52
CA GLU A 659 -21.02 -45.05 26.17
C GLU A 659 -21.30 -43.54 26.29
N ALA A 660 -20.79 -42.90 27.35
CA ALA A 660 -20.90 -41.46 27.52
C ALA A 660 -20.23 -40.68 26.38
N ASN A 661 -19.08 -41.17 25.88
CA ASN A 661 -18.40 -40.59 24.73
C ASN A 661 -19.18 -40.79 23.42
N GLU A 662 -19.75 -41.97 23.16
CA GLU A 662 -20.60 -42.25 21.98
C GLU A 662 -21.86 -41.38 21.96
N LYS A 663 -22.50 -41.19 23.12
CA LYS A 663 -23.65 -40.29 23.29
C LYS A 663 -23.26 -38.81 23.26
N GLY A 664 -21.97 -38.49 23.26
CA GLY A 664 -21.48 -37.11 23.23
C GLY A 664 -21.79 -36.31 24.50
N LEU A 665 -21.94 -36.96 25.67
CA LEU A 665 -22.41 -36.33 26.91
C LEU A 665 -21.51 -35.21 27.44
N LYS A 666 -20.22 -35.19 27.06
CA LYS A 666 -19.28 -34.10 27.38
C LYS A 666 -19.53 -32.79 26.60
N THR A 667 -20.48 -32.76 25.67
CA THR A 667 -20.69 -31.61 24.77
C THR A 667 -21.85 -30.72 25.22
N GLN A 668 -21.75 -29.42 24.92
CA GLN A 668 -22.85 -28.47 25.14
C GLN A 668 -24.11 -28.79 24.32
N ASP A 669 -23.99 -29.57 23.25
CA ASP A 669 -25.14 -30.03 22.47
C ASP A 669 -25.97 -31.07 23.24
N ALA A 670 -25.34 -31.90 24.08
CA ALA A 670 -26.03 -32.88 24.91
C ALA A 670 -26.91 -32.20 25.99
N VAL A 671 -26.43 -31.11 26.59
CA VAL A 671 -27.20 -30.31 27.55
C VAL A 671 -28.40 -29.64 26.87
N LYS A 672 -28.19 -29.04 25.68
CA LYS A 672 -29.26 -28.44 24.87
C LYS A 672 -30.34 -29.44 24.44
N LYS A 673 -29.96 -30.70 24.25
CA LYS A 673 -30.87 -31.81 23.92
C LYS A 673 -31.46 -32.52 25.14
N HIS A 674 -31.21 -32.01 26.35
CA HIS A 674 -31.65 -32.59 27.62
C HIS A 674 -31.20 -34.06 27.83
N LEU A 675 -30.03 -34.43 27.27
CA LEU A 675 -29.46 -35.78 27.43
C LEU A 675 -28.65 -35.94 28.72
N CYS A 676 -28.22 -34.84 29.33
CA CYS A 676 -27.53 -34.79 30.62
C CYS A 676 -27.63 -33.38 31.24
N THR A 677 -27.35 -33.28 32.54
CA THR A 677 -27.19 -32.02 33.26
C THR A 677 -25.81 -31.38 32.99
N GLU A 678 -25.64 -30.09 33.31
CA GLU A 678 -24.34 -29.41 33.17
C GLU A 678 -23.27 -30.02 34.10
N GLU A 679 -23.66 -30.52 35.28
CA GLU A 679 -22.78 -31.24 36.21
C GLU A 679 -22.33 -32.59 35.62
N GLU A 680 -23.26 -33.39 35.08
CA GLU A 680 -22.93 -34.65 34.41
C GLU A 680 -22.07 -34.43 33.16
N ARG A 681 -22.37 -33.40 32.35
CA ARG A 681 -21.53 -33.01 31.21
C ARG A 681 -20.10 -32.73 31.67
N ARG A 682 -19.94 -31.96 32.75
CA ARG A 682 -18.64 -31.61 33.30
C ARG A 682 -17.90 -32.84 33.84
N TYR A 683 -18.59 -33.74 34.54
CA TYR A 683 -18.05 -35.01 35.00
C TYR A 683 -17.48 -35.84 33.84
N TRP A 684 -18.27 -36.09 32.80
CA TRP A 684 -17.82 -36.87 31.64
C TRP A 684 -16.69 -36.21 30.85
N GLU A 685 -16.66 -34.88 30.80
CA GLU A 685 -15.56 -34.12 30.22
C GLU A 685 -14.25 -34.36 30.98
N VAL A 686 -14.28 -34.27 32.32
CA VAL A 686 -13.14 -34.50 33.20
C VAL A 686 -12.63 -35.95 33.09
N GLU A 687 -13.52 -36.94 33.11
CA GLU A 687 -13.12 -38.35 32.94
C GLU A 687 -12.51 -38.63 31.56
N THR A 688 -13.02 -37.97 30.52
CA THR A 688 -12.39 -38.04 29.18
C THR A 688 -10.97 -37.47 29.20
N ILE A 689 -10.76 -36.33 29.86
CA ILE A 689 -9.42 -35.72 30.00
C ILE A 689 -8.50 -36.66 30.77
N ARG A 690 -8.97 -37.24 31.87
CA ARG A 690 -8.22 -38.18 32.70
C ARG A 690 -7.74 -39.40 31.90
N LEU A 691 -8.63 -40.01 31.11
CA LEU A 691 -8.24 -41.11 30.22
C LEU A 691 -7.18 -40.66 29.20
N ALA A 692 -7.34 -39.48 28.59
CA ALA A 692 -6.37 -38.97 27.63
C ALA A 692 -4.99 -38.71 28.27
N GLN A 693 -4.93 -38.22 29.51
CA GLN A 693 -3.68 -38.03 30.26
C GLN A 693 -2.96 -39.35 30.55
N GLN A 694 -3.68 -40.46 30.71
CA GLN A 694 -3.08 -41.80 30.86
C GLN A 694 -2.56 -42.35 29.53
N ILE A 695 -3.32 -42.18 28.44
CA ILE A 695 -2.99 -42.76 27.13
C ILE A 695 -1.80 -42.08 26.46
N LEU A 696 -1.68 -40.75 26.57
CA LEU A 696 -0.67 -39.97 25.84
C LEU A 696 0.79 -40.34 26.20
N PRO A 697 1.21 -40.43 27.48
CA PRO A 697 2.58 -40.82 27.86
C PRO A 697 2.93 -42.26 27.46
N LEU A 698 1.93 -43.14 27.40
CA LEU A 698 2.09 -44.55 27.03
C LEU A 698 2.20 -44.76 25.52
N THR A 699 1.78 -43.78 24.72
CA THR A 699 1.84 -43.85 23.26
C THR A 699 3.30 -43.70 22.79
N VAL A 700 3.84 -44.66 22.05
CA VAL A 700 5.23 -44.70 21.55
C VAL A 700 5.61 -43.41 20.80
N SER A 701 4.70 -42.84 20.00
CA SER A 701 4.95 -41.59 19.27
C SER A 701 5.08 -40.36 20.16
N TYR A 702 4.61 -40.45 21.41
CA TYR A 702 4.55 -39.36 22.39
C TYR A 702 5.31 -39.66 23.68
N ALA A 703 5.96 -40.82 23.79
CA ALA A 703 6.59 -41.29 25.00
C ALA A 703 7.75 -40.39 25.49
N ASN A 704 8.35 -39.62 24.57
CA ASN A 704 9.44 -38.69 24.88
C ASN A 704 8.95 -37.24 25.04
N VAL A 705 7.63 -37.01 25.03
CA VAL A 705 7.04 -35.69 25.26
C VAL A 705 6.92 -35.45 26.76
N ASN A 706 7.48 -34.34 27.24
CA ASN A 706 7.23 -33.89 28.59
C ASN A 706 5.86 -33.18 28.66
N TRP A 707 4.84 -33.93 29.07
CA TRP A 707 3.46 -33.46 29.06
C TRP A 707 3.11 -32.47 30.17
N ASN A 708 3.70 -32.58 31.37
CA ASN A 708 3.43 -31.73 32.53
C ASN A 708 1.95 -31.33 32.69
N PHE A 709 1.04 -32.31 32.71
CA PHE A 709 -0.41 -32.05 32.75
C PHE A 709 -0.83 -31.36 34.05
N LYS A 710 -1.87 -30.51 33.98
CA LYS A 710 -2.61 -30.06 35.16
C LYS A 710 -3.55 -31.19 35.64
N ALA A 711 -4.15 -31.03 36.82
CA ALA A 711 -5.24 -31.92 37.22
C ALA A 711 -6.37 -31.83 36.17
N PRO A 712 -7.05 -32.95 35.81
CA PRO A 712 -8.15 -32.95 34.84
C PRO A 712 -9.22 -31.89 35.11
N GLU A 713 -9.49 -31.62 36.39
CA GLU A 713 -10.50 -30.69 36.89
C GLU A 713 -10.13 -29.21 36.64
N ASP A 714 -8.83 -28.90 36.51
CA ASP A 714 -8.30 -27.54 36.30
C ASP A 714 -8.45 -27.03 34.86
N TYR A 715 -8.77 -27.91 33.91
CA TYR A 715 -9.00 -27.52 32.51
C TYR A 715 -10.42 -27.00 32.34
N SER A 716 -10.60 -25.79 31.82
CA SER A 716 -11.94 -25.20 31.64
C SER A 716 -12.81 -25.97 30.65
N SER A 717 -12.20 -26.70 29.70
CA SER A 717 -12.90 -27.54 28.72
C SER A 717 -11.99 -28.61 28.09
N TRP A 718 -12.59 -29.62 27.44
CA TRP A 718 -11.93 -30.58 26.58
C TRP A 718 -11.14 -29.91 25.45
N LEU A 719 -11.64 -28.79 24.93
CA LEU A 719 -10.97 -28.03 23.87
C LEU A 719 -9.70 -27.35 24.37
N GLU A 720 -9.71 -26.80 25.59
CA GLU A 720 -8.50 -26.28 26.24
C GLU A 720 -7.44 -27.39 26.38
N PHE A 721 -7.84 -28.56 26.89
CA PHE A 721 -6.95 -29.71 27.02
C PHE A 721 -6.37 -30.17 25.67
N CYS A 722 -7.20 -30.30 24.63
CA CYS A 722 -6.73 -30.67 23.30
C CYS A 722 -5.72 -29.66 22.75
N ALA A 723 -6.02 -28.36 22.90
CA ALA A 723 -5.12 -27.30 22.46
C ALA A 723 -3.80 -27.31 23.26
N TYR A 724 -3.86 -27.62 24.56
CA TYR A 724 -2.66 -27.84 25.39
C TYR A 724 -1.83 -28.99 24.83
N CYS A 725 -2.46 -30.11 24.50
CA CYS A 725 -1.75 -31.24 23.93
C CYS A 725 -1.10 -30.90 22.58
N ASP A 726 -1.78 -30.15 21.71
CA ASP A 726 -1.22 -29.66 20.44
C ASP A 726 0.03 -28.78 20.66
N THR A 727 0.12 -28.02 21.76
CA THR A 727 1.31 -27.20 22.07
C THR A 727 2.53 -28.03 22.47
N LYS A 728 2.32 -29.18 23.11
CA LYS A 728 3.38 -30.05 23.66
C LYS A 728 3.81 -31.16 22.71
N ALA A 729 2.99 -31.51 21.74
CA ALA A 729 3.25 -32.61 20.81
C ALA A 729 4.32 -32.30 19.75
N ALA A 730 5.49 -31.79 20.15
CA ALA A 730 6.65 -31.59 19.29
C ALA A 730 7.93 -32.01 20.03
N TYR A 731 8.78 -32.78 19.35
CA TYR A 731 10.05 -33.28 19.88
C TYR A 731 11.15 -33.15 18.82
N TYR A 732 12.33 -32.72 19.29
CA TYR A 732 13.51 -32.47 18.48
C TYR A 732 14.72 -33.17 19.11
N SER A 733 15.57 -33.79 18.30
CA SER A 733 16.87 -34.27 18.76
C SER A 733 17.88 -34.36 17.63
N TRP A 734 19.15 -34.24 17.98
CA TRP A 734 20.27 -34.58 17.10
C TRP A 734 20.59 -36.07 17.25
N LEU A 735 20.80 -36.75 16.13
CA LEU A 735 21.29 -38.13 16.10
C LEU A 735 22.56 -38.19 15.27
N ASP A 736 23.58 -38.92 15.72
CA ASP A 736 24.85 -39.03 14.99
C ASP A 736 24.70 -39.89 13.73
N VAL A 737 25.35 -39.49 12.64
CA VAL A 737 25.25 -40.16 11.33
C VAL A 737 26.60 -40.35 10.68
N ASP A 738 26.85 -41.50 10.05
CA ASP A 738 28.15 -41.80 9.41
C ASP A 738 28.50 -40.79 8.29
N GLU A 739 29.62 -40.07 8.49
CA GLU A 739 30.15 -39.11 7.52
C GLU A 739 30.50 -39.78 6.19
N ASN A 740 31.10 -40.97 6.21
CA ASN A 740 31.52 -41.66 4.99
C ASN A 740 30.32 -42.01 4.12
N GLN A 741 29.22 -42.41 4.76
CA GLN A 741 27.99 -42.73 4.04
C GLN A 741 27.34 -41.49 3.43
N ILE A 742 27.28 -40.37 4.17
CA ILE A 742 26.79 -39.09 3.62
C ILE A 742 27.64 -38.67 2.41
N ASN A 743 28.97 -38.72 2.55
CA ASN A 743 29.89 -38.33 1.50
C ASN A 743 29.75 -39.27 0.27
N SER A 744 29.63 -40.59 0.46
CA SER A 744 29.38 -41.54 -0.63
C SER A 744 28.09 -41.21 -1.37
N LEU A 745 26.98 -40.99 -0.65
CA LEU A 745 25.70 -40.66 -1.29
C LEU A 745 25.75 -39.36 -2.13
N VAL A 746 26.57 -38.40 -1.72
CA VAL A 746 26.81 -37.16 -2.49
C VAL A 746 27.70 -37.45 -3.70
N GLU A 747 28.74 -38.25 -3.55
CA GLU A 747 29.66 -38.62 -4.63
C GLU A 747 29.01 -39.50 -5.71
N ASP A 748 28.11 -40.40 -5.30
CA ASP A 748 27.29 -41.26 -6.16
C ASP A 748 26.13 -40.48 -6.82
N GLY A 749 25.93 -39.22 -6.41
CA GLY A 749 24.84 -38.37 -6.89
C GLY A 749 23.45 -38.85 -6.46
N ALA A 750 23.34 -39.67 -5.41
CA ALA A 750 22.08 -40.07 -4.80
C ALA A 750 21.49 -38.99 -3.87
N MET A 751 22.37 -38.18 -3.26
CA MET A 751 22.04 -37.08 -2.34
C MET A 751 22.58 -35.74 -2.85
N LEU A 752 21.81 -34.67 -2.63
CA LEU A 752 22.31 -33.30 -2.75
C LEU A 752 22.61 -32.74 -1.36
N LEU A 753 23.79 -32.15 -1.20
CA LEU A 753 24.25 -31.55 0.06
C LEU A 753 24.61 -30.08 -0.14
N PHE A 754 24.04 -29.21 0.68
CA PHE A 754 24.26 -27.77 0.63
C PHE A 754 24.63 -27.23 2.00
N GLN A 755 25.65 -26.37 2.08
CA GLN A 755 25.88 -25.58 3.29
C GLN A 755 24.87 -24.43 3.36
N ILE A 756 24.17 -24.31 4.48
CA ILE A 756 23.30 -23.16 4.77
C ILE A 756 24.19 -21.97 5.07
N SER A 757 24.00 -20.84 4.39
CA SER A 757 24.89 -19.68 4.47
C SER A 757 24.12 -18.36 4.62
N HIS A 758 24.68 -17.46 5.43
CA HIS A 758 24.25 -16.07 5.59
C HIS A 758 25.47 -15.17 5.80
N ARG A 759 25.33 -13.86 5.61
CA ARG A 759 26.42 -12.87 5.79
C ARG A 759 27.06 -12.89 7.18
N ASP A 760 26.27 -13.21 8.19
CA ASP A 760 26.62 -13.15 9.62
C ASP A 760 26.71 -14.54 10.28
N LEU A 761 26.26 -15.61 9.59
CA LEU A 761 26.29 -16.98 10.12
C LEU A 761 27.72 -17.53 10.15
N TYR A 762 28.07 -18.30 11.18
CA TYR A 762 29.42 -18.84 11.44
C TYR A 762 30.51 -17.78 11.68
N LYS A 763 30.13 -16.54 12.00
CA LYS A 763 31.05 -15.46 12.33
C LYS A 763 30.83 -15.03 13.77
N ASN A 764 31.92 -14.85 14.51
CA ASN A 764 31.85 -14.34 15.88
C ASN A 764 31.57 -12.83 15.87
N LYS A 765 30.30 -12.45 15.87
CA LYS A 765 29.83 -11.06 15.82
C LYS A 765 28.98 -10.78 17.05
N LYS A 766 29.30 -9.71 17.78
CA LYS A 766 28.60 -9.31 19.02
C LYS A 766 27.07 -9.18 18.85
N ASN A 767 26.63 -8.62 17.72
CA ASN A 767 25.20 -8.43 17.39
C ASN A 767 24.88 -9.00 16.00
N PRO A 768 24.60 -10.31 15.89
CA PRO A 768 24.26 -10.94 14.63
C PRO A 768 22.83 -10.57 14.17
N ASP A 769 22.57 -10.82 12.89
CA ASP A 769 21.24 -10.65 12.30
C ASP A 769 20.19 -11.51 13.03
N SER A 770 18.94 -11.03 13.11
CA SER A 770 17.85 -11.78 13.76
C SER A 770 17.58 -13.12 13.08
N TYR A 771 17.80 -13.23 11.76
CA TYR A 771 17.67 -14.50 11.03
C TYR A 771 18.65 -15.55 11.56
N VAL A 772 19.89 -15.13 11.85
CA VAL A 772 20.94 -16.01 12.38
C VAL A 772 20.59 -16.45 13.80
N LYS A 773 20.30 -15.49 14.70
CA LYS A 773 19.89 -15.82 16.09
C LYS A 773 18.69 -16.77 16.14
N THR A 774 17.68 -16.52 15.29
CA THR A 774 16.47 -17.36 15.26
C THR A 774 16.79 -18.78 14.78
N LEU A 775 17.65 -18.94 13.76
CA LEU A 775 18.05 -20.26 13.28
C LEU A 775 18.85 -21.02 14.34
N GLU A 776 19.82 -20.37 14.97
CA GLU A 776 20.66 -20.95 16.02
C GLU A 776 19.81 -21.39 17.22
N TYR A 777 18.90 -20.54 17.70
CA TYR A 777 18.00 -20.91 18.80
C TYR A 777 17.02 -22.03 18.40
N LEU A 778 16.43 -21.96 17.20
CA LEU A 778 15.52 -23.00 16.70
C LEU A 778 16.17 -24.39 16.72
N LEU A 779 17.47 -24.46 16.44
CA LEU A 779 18.28 -25.67 16.34
C LEU A 779 19.08 -25.99 17.63
N SER A 780 18.86 -25.22 18.71
CA SER A 780 19.55 -25.38 19.98
C SER A 780 18.89 -26.41 20.89
N GLU A 781 19.69 -27.06 21.75
CA GLU A 781 19.17 -27.97 22.78
C GLU A 781 18.23 -27.29 23.76
N GLU A 782 18.40 -25.98 24.01
CA GLU A 782 17.50 -25.20 24.86
C GLU A 782 16.07 -25.20 24.31
N ASN A 783 15.90 -24.91 23.02
CA ASN A 783 14.58 -25.00 22.38
C ASN A 783 14.08 -26.46 22.31
N PHE A 784 14.95 -27.46 22.24
CA PHE A 784 14.53 -28.86 22.17
C PHE A 784 13.91 -29.36 23.48
N LYS A 785 14.41 -28.89 24.63
CA LYS A 785 13.87 -29.23 25.96
C LYS A 785 12.43 -28.73 26.15
N ASN A 786 12.12 -27.53 25.66
CA ASN A 786 10.77 -26.98 25.68
C ASN A 786 10.51 -26.15 24.41
N PRO A 787 10.00 -26.78 23.33
CA PRO A 787 9.87 -26.12 22.02
C PRO A 787 8.91 -24.94 22.01
N VAL A 788 9.46 -23.73 22.10
CA VAL A 788 8.74 -22.45 21.93
C VAL A 788 8.72 -22.04 20.46
N ILE A 789 9.75 -22.40 19.69
CA ILE A 789 9.82 -22.19 18.25
C ILE A 789 9.80 -23.53 17.53
N HIS A 790 8.81 -23.71 16.67
CA HIS A 790 8.55 -24.94 15.94
C HIS A 790 8.92 -24.81 14.47
N LEU A 791 9.78 -25.70 13.99
CA LEU A 791 10.14 -25.82 12.56
C LEU A 791 9.00 -26.44 11.74
N ASN A 792 8.39 -25.69 10.82
CA ASN A 792 7.28 -26.19 10.00
C ASN A 792 7.81 -26.96 8.78
N GLY A 793 7.05 -27.96 8.32
CA GLY A 793 7.38 -28.73 7.11
C GLY A 793 7.23 -27.93 5.82
N ALA A 794 7.52 -28.56 4.68
CA ALA A 794 7.39 -27.96 3.34
C ALA A 794 8.20 -26.66 3.16
N PRO A 795 9.55 -26.69 3.34
CA PRO A 795 10.39 -25.56 2.93
C PRO A 795 10.24 -25.32 1.42
N SER A 796 10.42 -24.08 0.98
CA SER A 796 10.47 -23.76 -0.45
C SER A 796 11.88 -23.43 -0.91
N PHE A 797 12.21 -23.81 -2.14
CA PHE A 797 13.52 -23.62 -2.73
C PHE A 797 13.42 -22.73 -3.96
N GLN A 798 14.44 -21.90 -4.16
CA GLN A 798 14.52 -21.04 -5.32
C GLN A 798 15.89 -21.14 -5.95
N TYR A 799 15.92 -21.16 -7.28
CA TYR A 799 17.13 -21.05 -8.06
C TYR A 799 17.11 -19.72 -8.81
N ARG A 800 18.24 -19.04 -8.83
CA ARG A 800 18.42 -17.84 -9.63
C ARG A 800 19.71 -17.94 -10.40
N LYS A 801 19.61 -17.99 -11.73
CA LYS A 801 20.76 -17.92 -12.65
C LYS A 801 21.55 -16.62 -12.48
N ALA A 802 22.79 -16.61 -12.95
CA ALA A 802 23.54 -15.36 -13.10
C ALA A 802 22.81 -14.48 -14.14
N VAL A 803 22.65 -13.20 -13.81
CA VAL A 803 21.88 -12.24 -14.62
C VAL A 803 22.77 -11.22 -15.30
N TYR A 804 23.93 -10.98 -14.72
CA TYR A 804 24.91 -10.03 -15.23
C TYR A 804 26.25 -10.70 -15.42
N GLU A 805 26.96 -10.24 -16.44
CA GLU A 805 28.36 -10.56 -16.61
C GLU A 805 29.19 -10.00 -15.44
N ARG A 806 30.22 -10.75 -15.04
CA ARG A 806 31.11 -10.35 -13.96
C ARG A 806 32.14 -9.33 -14.47
N LYS A 807 31.79 -8.04 -14.44
CA LYS A 807 32.70 -6.93 -14.79
C LYS A 807 33.27 -6.24 -13.54
N ILE A 808 34.59 -6.09 -13.48
CA ILE A 808 35.25 -5.34 -12.39
C ILE A 808 34.94 -3.85 -12.60
N THR A 809 34.30 -3.22 -11.62
CA THR A 809 33.95 -1.79 -11.71
C THR A 809 35.01 -0.88 -11.12
N HIS A 810 35.68 -1.32 -10.05
CA HIS A 810 36.86 -0.62 -9.50
C HIS A 810 37.94 -1.65 -9.23
N LYS A 811 39.11 -1.50 -9.87
CA LYS A 811 40.26 -2.38 -9.66
C LYS A 811 40.89 -2.10 -8.31
N LYS A 812 41.51 -3.11 -7.70
CA LYS A 812 42.37 -2.92 -6.52
C LYS A 812 43.42 -1.84 -6.84
N GLY A 813 43.58 -0.88 -5.95
CA GLY A 813 44.47 0.27 -6.11
C GLY A 813 43.82 1.53 -6.71
N SER A 814 42.66 1.42 -7.37
CA SER A 814 41.93 2.60 -7.87
C SER A 814 41.34 3.45 -6.75
N ILE A 815 41.11 4.73 -7.02
CA ILE A 815 40.51 5.65 -6.05
C ILE A 815 38.99 5.52 -6.10
N LEU A 816 38.38 5.19 -4.97
CA LEU A 816 36.93 5.24 -4.79
C LEU A 816 36.55 6.66 -4.36
N VAL A 817 35.66 7.29 -5.11
CA VAL A 817 35.09 8.60 -4.79
C VAL A 817 33.74 8.41 -4.12
N ASN A 818 33.54 9.03 -2.96
CA ASN A 818 32.25 9.00 -2.28
C ASN A 818 31.28 9.97 -2.95
N ARG A 819 29.99 9.60 -3.00
CA ARG A 819 28.93 10.48 -3.51
C ARG A 819 28.50 11.53 -2.48
N TRP A 820 28.94 11.37 -1.25
CA TRP A 820 28.72 12.28 -0.14
C TRP A 820 30.04 12.92 0.21
N ASP A 821 30.04 14.25 0.28
CA ASP A 821 31.18 15.06 0.65
C ASP A 821 31.50 14.92 2.16
N LYS A 822 32.43 15.74 2.64
CA LYS A 822 32.83 15.79 4.06
C LYS A 822 31.75 16.35 4.96
N ASN A 823 30.87 17.19 4.43
CA ASN A 823 29.79 17.87 5.17
C ASN A 823 28.50 17.04 5.22
N GLY A 824 28.43 15.91 4.51
CA GLY A 824 27.23 15.10 4.43
C GLY A 824 26.25 15.60 3.36
N GLU A 825 26.72 16.38 2.41
CA GLU A 825 26.01 16.80 1.21
C GLU A 825 26.29 15.83 0.06
N GLN A 826 25.27 15.53 -0.73
CA GLN A 826 25.42 14.63 -1.86
C GLN A 826 25.86 15.42 -3.10
N ILE A 827 27.00 15.07 -3.67
CA ILE A 827 27.56 15.69 -4.87
C ILE A 827 26.64 15.38 -6.07
N LEU A 828 26.24 16.40 -6.82
CA LEU A 828 25.46 16.28 -8.06
C LEU A 828 26.17 15.33 -9.04
N ASN A 829 25.42 14.50 -9.79
CA ASN A 829 26.06 13.40 -10.53
C ASN A 829 26.98 13.87 -11.65
N ASP A 830 26.66 14.96 -12.35
CA ASP A 830 27.51 15.49 -13.42
C ASP A 830 28.87 15.94 -12.83
N ILE A 831 28.82 16.72 -11.74
CA ILE A 831 29.98 17.14 -10.95
C ILE A 831 30.75 15.93 -10.39
N TYR A 832 30.05 14.96 -9.80
CA TYR A 832 30.64 13.74 -9.27
C TYR A 832 31.35 12.93 -10.35
N MET A 833 30.82 12.87 -11.58
CA MET A 833 31.44 12.14 -12.69
C MET A 833 32.72 12.83 -13.16
N GLU A 834 32.75 14.16 -13.20
CA GLU A 834 33.97 14.93 -13.47
C GLU A 834 35.05 14.66 -12.41
N ILE A 835 34.69 14.80 -11.13
CA ILE A 835 35.57 14.51 -9.99
C ILE A 835 36.04 13.04 -10.03
N TYR A 836 35.14 12.10 -10.33
CA TYR A 836 35.47 10.69 -10.45
C TYR A 836 36.49 10.45 -11.57
N ASN A 837 36.27 11.03 -12.75
CA ASN A 837 37.18 10.91 -13.89
C ASN A 837 38.55 11.51 -13.58
N TYR A 838 38.60 12.63 -12.86
CA TYR A 838 39.85 13.23 -12.37
C TYR A 838 40.61 12.26 -11.45
N TYR A 839 39.94 11.68 -10.45
CA TYR A 839 40.58 10.69 -9.55
C TYR A 839 40.94 9.36 -10.23
N GLN A 840 40.36 9.04 -11.40
CA GLN A 840 40.80 7.91 -12.24
C GLN A 840 41.92 8.27 -13.22
N GLY A 841 42.29 9.54 -13.35
CA GLY A 841 43.29 10.01 -14.31
C GLY A 841 42.79 10.09 -15.76
N TYR A 842 41.47 10.14 -15.98
CA TYR A 842 40.88 10.28 -17.33
C TYR A 842 40.78 11.72 -17.82
N VAL A 843 40.75 12.68 -16.89
CA VAL A 843 40.74 14.12 -17.17
C VAL A 843 41.73 14.82 -16.23
N SER A 844 42.33 15.87 -16.73
CA SER A 844 43.22 16.77 -15.99
C SER A 844 42.41 17.69 -15.06
N LYS A 845 43.09 18.39 -14.15
CA LYS A 845 42.40 19.29 -13.20
C LYS A 845 41.84 20.52 -13.93
N GLU A 846 42.50 20.93 -15.01
CA GLU A 846 42.19 22.07 -15.86
C GLU A 846 40.93 21.86 -16.70
N GLU A 847 40.52 20.61 -16.91
CA GLU A 847 39.32 20.21 -17.64
C GLU A 847 38.07 20.10 -16.75
N LEU A 848 38.20 20.30 -15.42
CA LEU A 848 37.08 20.30 -14.49
C LEU A 848 36.26 21.59 -14.59
N SER A 849 34.93 21.49 -14.49
CA SER A 849 34.05 22.65 -14.34
C SER A 849 34.36 23.43 -13.05
N LYS A 850 33.95 24.71 -13.00
CA LYS A 850 34.10 25.54 -11.78
C LYS A 850 33.43 24.88 -10.59
N GLU A 851 32.24 24.33 -10.80
CA GLU A 851 31.44 23.65 -9.79
C GLU A 851 32.14 22.38 -9.28
N ALA A 852 32.83 21.62 -10.15
CA ALA A 852 33.63 20.46 -9.73
C ALA A 852 34.90 20.83 -8.95
N LEU A 853 35.53 21.96 -9.30
CA LEU A 853 36.68 22.48 -8.59
C LEU A 853 36.32 22.98 -7.18
N GLU A 854 35.15 23.60 -7.00
CA GLU A 854 34.63 24.04 -5.71
C GLU A 854 34.32 22.87 -4.76
N GLU A 855 33.81 21.76 -5.30
CA GLU A 855 33.48 20.55 -4.53
C GLU A 855 34.71 19.70 -4.18
N LEU A 856 35.77 19.75 -5.00
CA LEU A 856 36.98 18.91 -4.89
C LEU A 856 37.59 18.82 -3.47
N PRO A 857 37.72 19.93 -2.70
CA PRO A 857 38.27 19.90 -1.34
C PRO A 857 37.42 19.11 -0.33
N PHE A 858 36.12 19.03 -0.57
CA PHE A 858 35.14 18.38 0.32
C PHE A 858 34.92 16.91 -0.04
N VAL A 859 35.45 16.42 -1.17
CA VAL A 859 35.30 15.03 -1.60
C VAL A 859 35.96 14.06 -0.60
N ARG A 860 35.24 12.99 -0.25
CA ARG A 860 35.82 11.84 0.46
C ARG A 860 36.30 10.79 -0.53
N THR A 861 37.57 10.42 -0.44
CA THR A 861 38.16 9.36 -1.27
C THR A 861 38.71 8.20 -0.44
N LYS A 862 38.79 7.02 -1.05
CA LYS A 862 39.40 5.83 -0.43
C LYS A 862 40.03 4.94 -1.48
N THR A 863 41.25 4.45 -1.25
CA THR A 863 41.87 3.47 -2.13
C THR A 863 41.15 2.12 -2.07
N ALA A 864 40.83 1.54 -3.22
CA ALA A 864 40.20 0.25 -3.34
C ALA A 864 41.16 -0.88 -2.89
N TRP A 865 40.89 -1.51 -1.74
CA TRP A 865 41.73 -2.58 -1.20
C TRP A 865 41.51 -3.95 -1.87
N MET A 866 40.44 -4.09 -2.65
CA MET A 866 40.16 -5.25 -3.49
C MET A 866 39.48 -4.82 -4.79
N ASN A 867 39.30 -5.77 -5.72
CA ASN A 867 38.44 -5.54 -6.88
C ASN A 867 36.97 -5.46 -6.43
N PHE A 868 36.32 -4.32 -6.71
CA PHE A 868 34.89 -4.16 -6.50
C PHE A 868 34.12 -4.47 -7.78
N ILE A 869 33.04 -5.24 -7.62
CA ILE A 869 32.13 -5.60 -8.70
C ILE A 869 30.75 -5.07 -8.30
N LYS A 870 30.24 -4.10 -9.06
CA LYS A 870 28.87 -3.61 -8.88
C LYS A 870 27.91 -4.77 -9.04
N SER A 871 26.94 -4.89 -8.13
CA SER A 871 25.91 -5.93 -8.21
C SER A 871 26.47 -7.36 -8.20
N ALA A 872 27.66 -7.61 -7.63
CA ALA A 872 28.33 -8.93 -7.60
C ALA A 872 27.43 -10.10 -7.19
N LYS A 873 26.47 -9.86 -6.30
CA LYS A 873 25.50 -10.87 -5.87
C LYS A 873 24.56 -11.35 -6.98
N TYR A 874 24.52 -10.71 -8.16
CA TYR A 874 23.73 -11.07 -9.33
C TYR A 874 24.58 -11.58 -10.51
N THR A 875 25.92 -11.55 -10.38
CA THR A 875 26.87 -12.10 -11.37
C THR A 875 27.21 -13.57 -11.13
N LYS A 876 26.53 -14.19 -10.17
CA LYS A 876 26.67 -15.61 -9.81
C LYS A 876 25.28 -16.20 -9.64
N GLU A 877 25.14 -17.47 -9.95
CA GLU A 877 23.96 -18.23 -9.59
C GLU A 877 23.78 -18.30 -8.07
N LYS A 878 22.55 -18.55 -7.62
CA LYS A 878 22.22 -18.78 -6.22
C LYS A 878 21.11 -19.80 -6.06
N PHE A 879 21.28 -20.68 -5.07
CA PHE A 879 20.22 -21.50 -4.50
C PHE A 879 19.78 -20.88 -3.18
N LEU A 880 18.49 -20.86 -2.92
CA LEU A 880 17.90 -20.28 -1.71
C LEU A 880 16.94 -21.29 -1.08
N ILE A 881 16.96 -21.37 0.24
CA ILE A 881 15.94 -22.08 1.03
C ILE A 881 15.12 -21.08 1.82
N ARG A 882 13.81 -21.30 1.87
CA ARG A 882 12.87 -20.59 2.74
C ARG A 882 12.33 -21.56 3.78
N ILE A 883 12.73 -21.35 5.03
CA ILE A 883 12.36 -22.17 6.17
C ILE A 883 11.20 -21.49 6.89
N ILE A 884 10.06 -22.18 6.98
CA ILE A 884 8.87 -21.68 7.69
C ILE A 884 8.95 -22.16 9.13
N TYR A 885 8.65 -21.29 10.09
CA TYR A 885 8.59 -21.65 11.50
C TYR A 885 7.42 -20.95 12.21
N THR A 886 6.96 -21.55 13.30
CA THR A 886 5.95 -20.98 14.20
C THR A 886 6.63 -20.60 15.51
N LYS A 887 6.51 -19.34 15.91
CA LYS A 887 6.98 -18.81 17.18
C LYS A 887 5.83 -18.79 18.20
N ASN A 888 6.15 -18.87 19.48
CA ASN A 888 5.18 -19.01 20.59
C ASN A 888 4.28 -20.23 20.37
N ALA A 889 4.86 -21.31 19.84
CA ALA A 889 4.11 -22.52 19.52
C ALA A 889 3.56 -23.24 20.76
N ASP A 890 4.09 -22.89 21.93
CA ASP A 890 3.64 -23.29 23.26
C ASP A 890 2.36 -22.58 23.73
N VAL A 891 1.84 -21.62 22.95
CA VAL A 891 0.58 -20.90 23.22
C VAL A 891 -0.62 -21.66 22.68
N LEU A 892 -1.71 -21.70 23.44
CA LEU A 892 -2.97 -22.33 23.01
C LEU A 892 -3.50 -21.65 21.74
N ASN A 893 -3.93 -22.45 20.76
CA ASN A 893 -4.58 -21.93 19.54
C ASN A 893 -6.07 -21.58 19.78
N TYR A 894 -6.53 -21.70 21.04
CA TYR A 894 -7.92 -21.57 21.47
C TYR A 894 -7.98 -20.56 22.63
N GLY A 895 -8.69 -19.45 22.45
CA GLY A 895 -8.85 -18.40 23.47
C GLY A 895 -8.86 -17.01 22.85
N TYR A 896 -9.89 -16.23 23.17
CA TYR A 896 -10.20 -14.90 22.61
C TYR A 896 -9.00 -13.94 22.66
N ASN A 897 -8.84 -13.17 21.58
CA ASN A 897 -7.82 -12.13 21.45
C ASN A 897 -8.28 -10.87 22.23
N MET A 898 -8.38 -10.99 23.56
CA MET A 898 -8.82 -9.95 24.52
C MET A 898 -7.76 -8.86 24.73
N ILE A 899 -6.68 -8.81 23.93
CA ILE A 899 -5.59 -7.84 24.10
C ILE A 899 -6.15 -6.41 24.20
N ASN A 900 -7.20 -6.06 23.46
CA ASN A 900 -7.84 -4.75 23.55
C ASN A 900 -8.49 -4.51 24.93
N GLU A 901 -9.33 -5.45 25.37
CA GLU A 901 -10.07 -5.42 26.64
C GLU A 901 -9.09 -5.40 27.82
N GLU A 902 -8.12 -6.32 27.85
CA GLU A 902 -7.03 -6.36 28.85
C GLU A 902 -6.23 -5.05 28.89
N THR A 903 -6.03 -4.35 27.75
CA THR A 903 -5.40 -3.02 27.76
C THR A 903 -6.26 -1.97 28.40
N LYS A 904 -7.56 -1.94 28.10
CA LYS A 904 -8.45 -0.97 28.73
C LYS A 904 -8.51 -1.20 30.24
N GLU A 905 -8.66 -2.45 30.67
CA GLU A 905 -8.66 -2.84 32.09
C GLU A 905 -7.36 -2.43 32.79
N GLU A 906 -6.19 -2.77 32.24
CA GLU A 906 -4.89 -2.38 32.82
C GLU A 906 -4.73 -0.85 32.94
N ILE A 907 -5.24 -0.08 31.96
CA ILE A 907 -5.20 1.39 32.03
C ILE A 907 -6.14 1.90 33.14
N GLN A 908 -7.34 1.33 33.26
CA GLN A 908 -8.33 1.74 34.27
C GLN A 908 -7.89 1.40 35.69
N GLU A 909 -7.25 0.24 35.91
CA GLU A 909 -6.82 -0.20 37.23
C GLU A 909 -5.54 0.50 37.72
N ALA A 910 -4.52 0.62 36.86
CA ALA A 910 -3.18 1.04 37.29
C ALA A 910 -2.71 2.38 36.69
N GLY A 911 -3.39 2.86 35.64
CA GLY A 911 -2.89 3.92 34.77
C GLY A 911 -1.67 3.49 33.96
N LYS A 912 -1.47 4.06 32.77
CA LYS A 912 -0.28 3.84 31.94
C LYS A 912 0.28 5.14 31.40
N ALA A 913 1.58 5.17 31.16
CA ALA A 913 2.20 6.23 30.37
C ALA A 913 1.62 6.25 28.95
N VAL A 914 1.63 7.42 28.31
CA VAL A 914 1.03 7.61 26.99
C VAL A 914 2.03 8.25 26.06
N LEU A 915 2.37 7.58 24.96
CA LEU A 915 3.18 8.12 23.87
C LEU A 915 2.25 8.59 22.75
N SER A 916 1.99 9.89 22.71
CA SER A 916 1.23 10.49 21.63
C SER A 916 2.15 10.81 20.45
N ILE A 917 1.72 10.44 19.25
CA ILE A 917 2.52 10.65 18.03
C ILE A 917 1.68 11.38 16.99
N SER A 918 2.13 12.57 16.61
CA SER A 918 1.59 13.32 15.48
C SER A 918 2.44 13.10 14.22
N ARG A 919 1.84 13.40 13.07
CA ARG A 919 2.45 13.26 11.75
C ARG A 919 2.20 14.52 10.96
N SER A 920 3.25 15.16 10.47
CA SER A 920 3.13 16.33 9.60
C SER A 920 4.06 16.24 8.39
N ILE A 921 4.02 17.26 7.55
CA ILE A 921 4.89 17.35 6.36
C ILE A 921 6.32 17.75 6.77
N TYR A 922 6.47 18.48 7.87
CA TYR A 922 7.75 19.04 8.33
C TYR A 922 8.37 18.20 9.45
N ASP A 923 7.59 17.82 10.45
CA ASP A 923 7.95 16.77 11.39
C ASP A 923 7.34 15.45 10.92
N LEU A 924 8.18 14.61 10.32
CA LEU A 924 7.76 13.31 9.80
C LEU A 924 7.04 12.50 10.88
N LEU A 925 7.56 12.54 12.11
CA LEU A 925 6.94 12.04 13.33
C LEU A 925 7.35 12.94 14.51
N TYR A 926 6.39 13.40 15.30
CA TYR A 926 6.64 14.12 16.55
C TYR A 926 6.06 13.33 17.72
N CYS A 927 6.84 13.15 18.77
CA CYS A 927 6.47 12.32 19.93
C CYS A 927 6.34 13.19 21.18
N VAL A 928 5.26 12.99 21.94
CA VAL A 928 5.06 13.55 23.28
C VAL A 928 4.74 12.39 24.22
N LEU A 929 5.59 12.18 25.21
CA LEU A 929 5.44 11.17 26.26
C LEU A 929 4.80 11.82 27.49
N PHE A 930 3.70 11.24 27.95
CA PHE A 930 3.01 11.59 29.17
C PHE A 930 3.22 10.50 30.23
N ASP A 931 3.26 10.90 31.49
CA ASP A 931 3.10 9.96 32.60
C ASP A 931 1.64 9.48 32.71
N LYS A 932 1.39 8.58 33.67
CA LYS A 932 0.04 8.03 33.91
C LYS A 932 -1.01 9.05 34.37
N ASN A 933 -0.59 10.25 34.78
CA ASN A 933 -1.45 11.32 35.25
C ASN A 933 -1.66 12.41 34.18
N GLY A 934 -1.11 12.24 32.97
CA GLY A 934 -1.22 13.23 31.90
C GLY A 934 -0.22 14.38 31.99
N LYS A 935 0.86 14.25 32.76
CA LYS A 935 1.96 15.23 32.75
C LYS A 935 3.00 14.86 31.68
N VAL A 936 3.41 15.84 30.88
CA VAL A 936 4.46 15.65 29.87
C VAL A 936 5.81 15.34 30.54
N ILE A 937 6.40 14.20 30.19
CA ILE A 937 7.75 13.75 30.60
C ILE A 937 8.78 14.23 29.58
N GLU A 938 8.53 13.99 28.30
CA GLU A 938 9.47 14.24 27.21
C GLU A 938 8.71 14.56 25.92
N LYS A 939 9.29 15.43 25.09
CA LYS A 939 8.80 15.76 23.76
C LYS A 939 9.97 15.90 22.80
N ARG A 940 9.85 15.34 21.58
CA ARG A 940 10.91 15.41 20.56
C ARG A 940 10.37 15.16 19.16
N SER A 941 10.99 15.82 18.17
CA SER A 941 10.88 15.44 16.76
C SER A 941 11.77 14.22 16.49
N LEU A 942 11.27 13.28 15.69
CA LEU A 942 12.05 12.15 15.20
C LEU A 942 12.69 12.41 13.84
N ASN A 943 12.66 13.63 13.31
CA ASN A 943 13.37 13.98 12.07
C ASN A 943 14.87 13.68 12.15
N ILE A 944 15.47 13.95 13.31
CA ILE A 944 16.90 13.73 13.55
C ILE A 944 17.08 12.46 14.39
N ILE A 945 17.67 11.43 13.79
CA ILE A 945 18.01 10.18 14.48
C ILE A 945 19.48 9.87 14.22
N ASN A 946 20.24 9.60 15.28
CA ASN A 946 21.69 9.34 15.22
C ASN A 946 22.48 10.45 14.49
N GLY A 947 22.08 11.72 14.66
CA GLY A 947 22.74 12.88 14.04
C GLY A 947 22.43 13.10 12.56
N ILE A 948 21.50 12.33 11.97
CA ILE A 948 21.08 12.49 10.58
C ILE A 948 19.68 13.10 10.53
N ASP A 949 19.53 14.25 9.87
CA ASP A 949 18.25 14.86 9.56
C ASP A 949 17.60 14.20 8.34
N TYR A 950 16.66 13.29 8.61
CA TYR A 950 15.93 12.54 7.58
C TYR A 950 14.91 13.38 6.82
N TYR A 951 14.39 14.48 7.39
CA TYR A 951 13.49 15.38 6.67
C TYR A 951 14.26 16.08 5.54
N SER A 952 15.37 16.74 5.89
CA SER A 952 16.23 17.43 4.91
C SER A 952 16.80 16.45 3.88
N LEU A 953 17.22 15.27 4.32
CA LEU A 953 17.72 14.20 3.46
C LEU A 953 16.67 13.75 2.43
N LEU A 954 15.45 13.44 2.86
CA LEU A 954 14.38 13.00 1.96
C LEU A 954 13.98 14.10 0.96
N LYS A 955 13.95 15.37 1.40
CA LYS A 955 13.64 16.51 0.53
C LYS A 955 14.74 16.78 -0.51
N LYS A 956 16.01 16.76 -0.10
CA LYS A 956 17.18 16.87 -0.99
C LYS A 956 17.16 15.72 -2.02
N ILE A 957 16.90 14.49 -1.58
CA ILE A 957 16.83 13.31 -2.46
C ILE A 957 15.62 13.35 -3.40
N ASP A 958 14.47 13.87 -2.98
CA ASP A 958 13.33 13.99 -3.90
C ASP A 958 13.59 15.04 -5.00
N LYS A 959 14.23 16.17 -4.66
CA LYS A 959 14.67 17.18 -5.63
C LYS A 959 15.67 16.57 -6.63
N TYR A 960 16.69 15.88 -6.11
CA TYR A 960 17.69 15.17 -6.91
C TYR A 960 17.09 14.04 -7.75
N ARG A 961 16.13 13.28 -7.23
CA ARG A 961 15.42 12.23 -7.97
C ARG A 961 14.63 12.82 -9.14
N LYS A 962 13.96 13.95 -8.93
CA LYS A 962 13.22 14.64 -9.99
C LYS A 962 14.17 15.08 -11.11
N SER A 963 15.34 15.63 -10.77
CA SER A 963 16.37 15.98 -11.77
C SER A 963 16.96 14.75 -12.46
N GLU A 964 17.38 13.70 -11.74
CA GLU A 964 17.96 12.48 -12.36
C GLU A 964 16.97 11.71 -13.24
N LYS A 965 15.70 11.63 -12.80
CA LYS A 965 14.63 10.99 -13.58
C LYS A 965 14.37 11.76 -14.88
N SER A 966 14.31 13.09 -14.80
CA SER A 966 14.05 13.97 -15.94
C SER A 966 15.25 14.06 -16.88
N ASN A 967 16.47 14.12 -16.35
CA ASN A 967 17.65 14.51 -17.12
C ASN A 967 18.51 13.32 -17.57
N ASN A 968 18.53 12.20 -16.84
CA ASN A 968 19.50 11.11 -17.08
C ASN A 968 18.87 9.71 -17.21
N TRP A 969 17.53 9.58 -17.17
CA TRP A 969 16.82 8.29 -17.06
C TRP A 969 17.38 7.41 -15.94
N GLU A 970 17.84 8.05 -14.86
CA GLU A 970 18.37 7.36 -13.69
C GLU A 970 17.33 7.28 -12.59
N TYR A 971 16.86 6.05 -12.38
CA TYR A 971 15.95 5.72 -11.30
C TYR A 971 16.79 5.27 -10.10
N THR A 972 17.50 6.22 -9.48
CA THR A 972 18.37 6.00 -8.34
C THR A 972 17.73 5.15 -7.24
N THR A 973 18.57 4.41 -6.49
CA THR A 973 18.15 3.57 -5.37
C THR A 973 17.46 4.42 -4.30
N ARG A 974 16.41 3.86 -3.71
CA ARG A 974 15.08 4.48 -3.78
C ARG A 974 14.90 5.44 -2.60
N ILE A 975 14.23 6.58 -2.80
CA ILE A 975 13.62 7.34 -1.68
C ILE A 975 12.81 6.41 -0.77
N LYS A 976 12.22 5.36 -1.34
CA LYS A 976 11.56 4.27 -0.63
C LYS A 976 12.48 3.53 0.37
N ASP A 977 13.74 3.27 0.02
CA ASP A 977 14.68 2.51 0.86
C ASP A 977 15.16 3.38 2.03
N ILE A 978 15.46 4.66 1.80
CA ILE A 978 15.82 5.62 2.85
C ILE A 978 14.62 5.91 3.75
N ARG A 979 13.44 6.12 3.17
CA ARG A 979 12.17 6.23 3.92
C ARG A 979 11.92 4.98 4.76
N THR A 980 12.10 3.79 4.19
CA THR A 980 11.96 2.53 4.93
C THR A 980 12.93 2.47 6.09
N HIS A 981 14.19 2.83 5.85
CA HIS A 981 15.21 2.86 6.88
C HIS A 981 14.89 3.86 8.00
N TYR A 982 14.45 5.08 7.65
CA TYR A 982 13.96 6.07 8.60
C TYR A 982 12.81 5.52 9.46
N ILE A 983 11.79 4.93 8.82
CA ILE A 983 10.64 4.36 9.53
C ILE A 983 11.10 3.26 10.50
N ASP A 984 11.98 2.37 10.07
CA ASP A 984 12.49 1.29 10.92
C ASP A 984 13.29 1.85 12.12
N LEU A 985 14.06 2.93 11.94
CA LEU A 985 14.76 3.63 13.03
C LEU A 985 13.80 4.35 13.99
N ALA A 986 12.83 5.09 13.45
CA ALA A 986 11.83 5.82 14.24
C ALA A 986 10.95 4.87 15.05
N ILE A 987 10.52 3.75 14.46
CA ILE A 987 9.83 2.67 15.19
C ILE A 987 10.75 2.10 16.29
N GLY A 988 12.05 1.97 16.01
CA GLY A 988 13.04 1.58 17.02
C GLY A 988 13.06 2.51 18.23
N GLU A 989 13.03 3.82 18.02
CA GLU A 989 12.92 4.82 19.09
C GLU A 989 11.59 4.75 19.84
N ILE A 990 10.47 4.64 19.11
CA ILE A 990 9.12 4.48 19.70
C ILE A 990 9.05 3.24 20.60
N VAL A 991 9.57 2.10 20.13
CA VAL A 991 9.59 0.85 20.90
C VAL A 991 10.42 0.99 22.18
N LYS A 992 11.49 1.81 22.19
CA LYS A 992 12.23 2.09 23.44
C LYS A 992 11.34 2.80 24.46
N TYR A 993 10.55 3.80 24.06
CA TYR A 993 9.59 4.45 24.97
C TYR A 993 8.55 3.47 25.50
N VAL A 994 7.93 2.70 24.61
CA VAL A 994 6.90 1.71 24.97
C VAL A 994 7.44 0.71 25.99
N THR A 995 8.63 0.14 25.75
CA THR A 995 9.22 -0.88 26.62
C THR A 995 9.80 -0.34 27.92
N THR A 996 10.29 0.91 27.93
CA THR A 996 10.90 1.52 29.12
C THR A 996 9.83 2.05 30.08
N TYR A 997 8.74 2.63 29.55
CA TYR A 997 7.71 3.30 30.33
C TYR A 997 6.39 2.53 30.43
N ASP A 998 6.30 1.32 29.84
CA ASP A 998 5.04 0.59 29.66
C ASP A 998 3.94 1.48 29.03
N ALA A 999 4.36 2.25 28.01
CA ALA A 999 3.53 3.30 27.43
C ALA A 999 2.62 2.78 26.31
N VAL A 1000 1.35 3.18 26.33
CA VAL A 1000 0.43 3.01 25.20
C VAL A 1000 0.67 4.09 24.15
N ILE A 1001 0.38 3.80 22.88
CA ILE A 1001 0.60 4.69 21.75
C ILE A 1001 -0.72 5.29 21.30
N VAL A 1002 -0.75 6.60 21.07
CA VAL A 1002 -1.91 7.30 20.52
C VAL A 1002 -1.56 7.89 19.16
N LEU A 1003 -2.38 7.56 18.17
CA LEU A 1003 -2.28 8.03 16.79
C LEU A 1003 -3.58 8.69 16.36
N GLU A 1004 -3.45 9.63 15.43
CA GLU A 1004 -4.61 10.17 14.74
C GLU A 1004 -5.24 9.11 13.81
N LYS A 1005 -6.57 8.99 13.88
CA LYS A 1005 -7.38 8.19 12.96
C LYS A 1005 -7.48 8.90 11.61
N VAL A 1006 -6.62 8.49 10.69
CA VAL A 1006 -6.58 9.04 9.33
C VAL A 1006 -7.13 8.03 8.32
N ASN A 1007 -8.11 8.45 7.53
CA ASN A 1007 -8.73 7.59 6.53
C ASN A 1007 -7.80 7.28 5.33
N ASN A 1008 -8.07 6.18 4.63
CA ASN A 1008 -7.23 5.76 3.50
C ASN A 1008 -7.24 6.74 2.32
N SER A 1009 -8.34 7.47 2.10
CA SER A 1009 -8.45 8.48 1.03
C SER A 1009 -7.48 9.63 1.24
N PHE A 1010 -7.40 10.16 2.46
CA PHE A 1010 -6.44 11.19 2.85
C PHE A 1010 -5.01 10.69 2.75
N LYS A 1011 -4.73 9.48 3.29
CA LYS A 1011 -3.41 8.84 3.15
C LYS A 1011 -3.01 8.74 1.69
N ASN A 1012 -3.92 8.36 0.79
CA ASN A 1012 -3.69 8.26 -0.66
C ASN A 1012 -3.39 9.61 -1.31
N LYS A 1013 -4.12 10.67 -0.95
CA LYS A 1013 -3.83 12.04 -1.41
C LYS A 1013 -2.46 12.52 -0.93
N MET A 1014 -2.10 12.22 0.32
CA MET A 1014 -0.85 12.66 0.93
C MET A 1014 0.39 11.95 0.37
N GLN A 1015 0.23 10.75 -0.24
CA GLN A 1015 1.34 9.93 -0.75
C GLN A 1015 2.34 10.68 -1.65
N MET A 1016 1.86 11.68 -2.40
CA MET A 1016 2.71 12.49 -3.28
C MET A 1016 3.58 13.50 -2.51
N ILE A 1017 3.16 13.90 -1.31
CA ILE A 1017 3.78 14.93 -0.47
C ILE A 1017 4.63 14.28 0.63
N ASP A 1018 4.07 13.34 1.38
CA ASP A 1018 4.76 12.63 2.47
C ASP A 1018 5.62 11.45 1.99
N ASN A 1019 5.66 11.22 0.68
CA ASN A 1019 6.28 10.06 0.06
C ASN A 1019 5.75 8.72 0.64
N GLN A 1020 4.45 8.56 0.90
CA GLN A 1020 3.81 7.35 1.47
C GLN A 1020 4.29 6.96 2.88
N LEU A 1021 4.80 7.90 3.66
CA LEU A 1021 5.30 7.65 5.00
C LEU A 1021 4.16 7.21 5.93
N PHE A 1022 3.03 7.90 5.93
CA PHE A 1022 1.95 7.71 6.90
C PHE A 1022 1.38 6.28 6.84
N LYS A 1023 1.09 5.80 5.63
CA LYS A 1023 0.56 4.46 5.39
C LYS A 1023 1.57 3.35 5.73
N THR A 1024 2.84 3.59 5.41
CA THR A 1024 3.91 2.60 5.65
C THR A 1024 4.28 2.52 7.14
N PHE A 1025 4.20 3.63 7.86
CA PHE A 1025 4.55 3.72 9.28
C PHE A 1025 3.60 2.90 10.16
N GLU A 1026 2.29 3.11 10.08
CA GLU A 1026 1.30 2.41 10.92
C GLU A 1026 1.41 0.89 10.78
N SER A 1027 1.37 0.38 9.54
CA SER A 1027 1.45 -1.06 9.28
C SER A 1027 2.74 -1.70 9.81
N ARG A 1028 3.87 -1.00 9.69
CA ARG A 1028 5.14 -1.48 10.23
C ARG A 1028 5.20 -1.40 11.76
N LEU A 1029 4.65 -0.36 12.36
CA LEU A 1029 4.56 -0.20 13.81
C LEU A 1029 3.75 -1.35 14.41
N GLU A 1030 2.56 -1.63 13.86
CA GLU A 1030 1.71 -2.74 14.29
C GLU A 1030 2.42 -4.09 14.19
N LEU A 1031 3.08 -4.38 13.06
CA LEU A 1031 3.86 -5.61 12.87
C LEU A 1031 5.04 -5.70 13.85
N ARG A 1032 5.66 -4.57 14.19
CA ARG A 1032 6.78 -4.54 15.13
C ARG A 1032 6.32 -4.75 16.57
N LEU A 1033 5.18 -4.20 16.95
CA LEU A 1033 4.58 -4.36 18.29
C LEU A 1033 3.99 -5.77 18.51
N ASN A 1034 3.63 -6.45 17.43
CA ASN A 1034 3.16 -7.82 17.44
C ASN A 1034 4.29 -8.84 17.71
N ASP A 1035 5.52 -8.51 17.31
CA ASP A 1035 6.74 -9.25 17.61
C ASP A 1035 7.82 -8.31 18.15
N CYS A 1036 7.55 -7.74 19.33
CA CYS A 1036 8.37 -6.72 19.94
C CYS A 1036 9.43 -7.36 20.83
N TYR A 1037 10.69 -7.27 20.39
CA TYR A 1037 11.82 -7.85 21.11
C TYR A 1037 13.05 -6.97 21.07
N ASN A 1038 13.90 -7.08 22.09
CA ASN A 1038 15.23 -6.49 22.14
C ASN A 1038 16.28 -7.60 22.05
N LYS A 1039 17.21 -7.47 21.08
CA LYS A 1039 18.25 -8.46 20.81
C LYS A 1039 19.29 -8.61 21.93
N ASN A 1040 19.31 -7.67 22.88
CA ASN A 1040 20.23 -7.64 24.01
C ASN A 1040 19.66 -8.33 25.26
N ILE A 1041 18.37 -8.69 25.25
CA ILE A 1041 17.74 -9.47 26.31
C ILE A 1041 18.02 -10.95 26.06
N SER A 1042 18.41 -11.68 27.10
CA SER A 1042 18.66 -13.13 27.06
C SER A 1042 17.43 -13.91 26.60
N ASP A 1043 17.64 -14.98 25.84
CA ASP A 1043 16.54 -15.82 25.37
C ASP A 1043 15.72 -16.38 26.56
N GLY A 1044 14.40 -16.56 26.36
CA GLY A 1044 13.45 -17.00 27.37
C GLY A 1044 12.85 -15.86 28.20
N GLU A 1045 13.61 -14.80 28.47
CA GLU A 1045 13.10 -13.64 29.21
C GLU A 1045 12.04 -12.85 28.42
N ALA A 1046 11.10 -12.23 29.13
CA ALA A 1046 10.09 -11.39 28.51
C ALA A 1046 10.73 -10.23 27.73
N GLY A 1047 10.32 -10.05 26.47
CA GLY A 1047 10.90 -9.08 25.54
C GLY A 1047 12.15 -9.58 24.80
N SER A 1048 12.57 -10.82 24.99
CA SER A 1048 13.66 -11.45 24.23
C SER A 1048 13.23 -11.86 22.81
N LEU A 1049 14.20 -12.28 21.99
CA LEU A 1049 13.91 -12.80 20.65
C LEU A 1049 13.00 -14.02 20.72
N THR A 1050 13.08 -14.85 21.75
CA THR A 1050 12.34 -16.11 21.82
C THR A 1050 11.05 -16.01 22.61
N ASN A 1051 10.92 -14.97 23.45
CA ASN A 1051 9.73 -14.63 24.20
C ASN A 1051 9.38 -13.12 24.06
N PRO A 1052 8.97 -12.69 22.84
CA PRO A 1052 8.73 -11.29 22.52
C PRO A 1052 7.47 -10.77 23.21
N TYR A 1053 7.41 -9.45 23.41
CA TYR A 1053 6.16 -8.78 23.70
C TYR A 1053 5.22 -8.83 22.49
N GLN A 1054 3.93 -9.06 22.77
CA GLN A 1054 2.85 -9.08 21.78
C GLN A 1054 1.81 -8.03 22.20
N LEU A 1055 2.04 -6.79 21.75
CA LEU A 1055 1.31 -5.61 22.20
C LEU A 1055 0.18 -5.22 21.25
N THR A 1056 0.13 -5.81 20.06
CA THR A 1056 -0.89 -5.60 19.02
C THR A 1056 -1.33 -6.96 18.47
N LYS A 1057 -2.55 -7.00 17.93
CA LYS A 1057 -3.13 -8.18 17.27
C LYS A 1057 -2.80 -8.20 15.78
N GLN A 1058 -2.62 -9.41 15.22
CA GLN A 1058 -2.52 -9.59 13.79
C GLN A 1058 -3.89 -9.37 13.09
N GLY A 1059 -3.92 -8.49 12.08
CA GLY A 1059 -5.11 -8.27 11.24
C GLY A 1059 -6.22 -7.45 11.91
N ASN A 1060 -5.87 -6.28 12.46
CA ASN A 1060 -6.74 -5.36 13.22
C ASN A 1060 -8.23 -5.39 12.80
N LEU A 1061 -9.11 -5.71 13.75
CA LEU A 1061 -10.57 -5.75 13.55
C LEU A 1061 -11.27 -4.48 14.06
N SER A 1062 -10.61 -3.64 14.86
CA SER A 1062 -11.21 -2.44 15.47
C SER A 1062 -10.67 -1.15 14.84
N SER A 1063 -11.59 -0.21 14.58
CA SER A 1063 -11.24 1.10 14.01
C SER A 1063 -10.73 2.11 15.04
N VAL A 1064 -10.66 1.74 16.33
CA VAL A 1064 -10.30 2.63 17.44
C VAL A 1064 -9.09 2.12 18.23
N GLN A 1065 -8.90 0.81 18.35
CA GLN A 1065 -7.82 0.26 19.17
C GLN A 1065 -7.27 -1.06 18.61
N ASN A 1066 -5.95 -1.20 18.63
CA ASN A 1066 -5.23 -2.45 18.40
C ASN A 1066 -4.18 -2.64 19.51
N GLY A 1067 -4.59 -3.31 20.60
CA GLY A 1067 -3.83 -3.49 21.82
C GLY A 1067 -3.33 -2.16 22.39
N TYR A 1068 -2.01 -1.96 22.37
CA TYR A 1068 -1.34 -0.75 22.85
C TYR A 1068 -1.51 0.46 21.92
N VAL A 1069 -2.07 0.30 20.71
CA VAL A 1069 -2.23 1.41 19.76
C VAL A 1069 -3.68 1.88 19.73
N PHE A 1070 -3.90 3.15 20.04
CA PHE A 1070 -5.20 3.82 19.97
C PHE A 1070 -5.25 4.80 18.80
N TYR A 1071 -6.35 4.78 18.06
CA TYR A 1071 -6.63 5.61 16.89
C TYR A 1071 -7.77 6.58 17.21
N LEU A 1072 -7.44 7.82 17.58
CA LEU A 1072 -8.41 8.83 17.99
C LEU A 1072 -8.69 9.86 16.89
N ASN A 1073 -9.87 10.47 16.89
CA ASN A 1073 -10.22 11.52 15.93
C ASN A 1073 -9.30 12.75 16.10
N GLY A 1074 -8.61 13.14 15.04
CA GLY A 1074 -7.69 14.29 15.03
C GLY A 1074 -8.36 15.67 15.02
N ALA A 1075 -9.69 15.75 14.95
CA ALA A 1075 -10.41 17.01 14.99
C ALA A 1075 -10.00 17.85 16.22
N TYR A 1076 -9.67 19.12 15.95
CA TYR A 1076 -9.30 20.13 16.95
C TYR A 1076 -8.02 19.84 17.74
N THR A 1077 -7.15 18.96 17.26
CA THR A 1077 -5.82 18.76 17.86
C THR A 1077 -4.87 19.94 17.60
N ASN A 1078 -5.19 20.83 16.67
CA ASN A 1078 -4.49 22.10 16.41
C ASN A 1078 -4.98 23.28 17.28
N MET A 1079 -5.80 23.01 18.29
CA MET A 1079 -6.31 24.00 19.24
C MET A 1079 -5.17 24.60 20.08
N CYS A 1080 -5.33 25.86 20.53
CA CYS A 1080 -4.37 26.46 21.45
C CYS A 1080 -4.28 25.63 22.73
N PRO A 1081 -3.10 25.11 23.11
CA PRO A 1081 -2.97 24.22 24.26
C PRO A 1081 -3.12 24.93 25.61
N VAL A 1082 -3.05 26.27 25.64
CA VAL A 1082 -3.16 27.08 26.86
C VAL A 1082 -4.55 27.68 27.05
N SER A 1083 -5.21 28.11 25.97
CA SER A 1083 -6.53 28.76 26.08
C SER A 1083 -7.69 27.87 25.67
N GLY A 1084 -7.45 26.77 24.96
CA GLY A 1084 -8.51 25.98 24.35
C GLY A 1084 -9.22 26.67 23.17
N PHE A 1085 -8.62 27.74 22.61
CA PHE A 1085 -9.22 28.47 21.48
C PHE A 1085 -9.27 27.64 20.19
N VAL A 1086 -10.45 27.64 19.54
CA VAL A 1086 -10.71 26.97 18.26
C VAL A 1086 -11.40 27.95 17.30
N ASN A 1087 -10.92 28.04 16.06
CA ASN A 1087 -11.53 28.89 15.04
C ASN A 1087 -12.75 28.23 14.37
N PHE A 1088 -13.94 28.69 14.76
CA PHE A 1088 -15.22 28.28 14.17
C PHE A 1088 -15.72 29.12 12.99
N PHE A 1089 -15.05 30.20 12.59
CA PHE A 1089 -15.52 31.07 11.50
C PHE A 1089 -15.45 30.41 10.12
N ASN A 1090 -16.44 30.69 9.26
CA ASN A 1090 -16.53 30.18 7.90
C ASN A 1090 -16.21 31.27 6.85
N PHE A 1091 -14.95 31.70 6.78
CA PHE A 1091 -14.50 32.76 5.87
C PHE A 1091 -14.74 32.45 4.39
N GLY A 1092 -14.87 31.18 3.99
CA GLY A 1092 -15.19 30.80 2.60
C GLY A 1092 -16.58 31.25 2.13
N ASN A 1093 -17.51 31.47 3.06
CA ASN A 1093 -18.86 31.96 2.79
C ASN A 1093 -19.00 33.48 2.99
N ILE A 1094 -17.93 34.17 3.39
CA ILE A 1094 -17.93 35.62 3.71
C ILE A 1094 -17.12 36.38 2.64
N ASN A 1095 -17.65 36.39 1.42
CA ASN A 1095 -16.96 36.97 0.25
C ASN A 1095 -17.46 38.38 -0.13
N ALA A 1096 -18.75 38.65 0.08
CA ALA A 1096 -19.35 39.93 -0.28
C ALA A 1096 -19.00 41.04 0.74
N LEU A 1097 -18.79 42.27 0.27
CA LEU A 1097 -18.50 43.43 1.14
C LEU A 1097 -19.57 43.61 2.22
N LYS A 1098 -20.86 43.41 1.86
CA LYS A 1098 -21.98 43.46 2.80
C LYS A 1098 -21.82 42.47 3.95
N THR A 1099 -21.52 41.20 3.66
CA THR A 1099 -21.38 40.17 4.69
C THR A 1099 -20.11 40.35 5.53
N LYS A 1100 -19.04 40.92 4.97
CA LYS A 1100 -17.85 41.32 5.73
C LYS A 1100 -18.17 42.43 6.74
N LYS A 1101 -18.89 43.48 6.33
CA LYS A 1101 -19.30 44.58 7.22
C LYS A 1101 -20.21 44.07 8.34
N GLU A 1102 -21.17 43.23 7.97
CA GLU A 1102 -22.08 42.57 8.90
C GLU A 1102 -21.36 41.70 9.96
N LEU A 1103 -20.22 41.07 9.64
CA LEU A 1103 -19.42 40.33 10.60
C LEU A 1103 -18.74 41.25 11.61
N LEU A 1104 -18.10 42.32 11.13
CA LEU A 1104 -17.40 43.28 11.99
C LEU A 1104 -18.37 44.02 12.92
N LEU A 1105 -19.57 44.36 12.43
CA LEU A 1105 -20.63 44.98 13.24
C LEU A 1105 -21.17 44.06 14.34
N ALA A 1106 -21.13 42.75 14.13
CA ALA A 1106 -21.56 41.79 15.15
C ALA A 1106 -20.53 41.64 16.30
N MET A 1107 -19.30 42.15 16.15
CA MET A 1107 -18.29 42.11 17.21
C MET A 1107 -18.67 43.05 18.36
N LYS A 1108 -18.36 42.65 19.60
CA LYS A 1108 -18.60 43.51 20.77
C LYS A 1108 -17.77 44.77 20.70
N LYS A 1109 -16.49 44.62 20.32
CA LYS A 1109 -15.53 45.71 20.25
C LYS A 1109 -14.37 45.39 19.32
N ILE A 1110 -13.93 46.39 18.55
CA ILE A 1110 -12.67 46.36 17.80
C ILE A 1110 -11.86 47.58 18.22
N SER A 1111 -10.64 47.37 18.71
CA SER A 1111 -9.79 48.46 19.19
C SER A 1111 -8.33 48.24 18.84
N TYR A 1112 -7.57 49.32 18.69
CA TYR A 1112 -6.13 49.32 18.49
C TYR A 1112 -5.47 49.82 19.78
N ILE A 1113 -4.78 48.91 20.48
CA ILE A 1113 -4.15 49.17 21.79
C ILE A 1113 -2.76 48.54 21.76
N ASN A 1114 -1.75 49.26 22.28
CA ASN A 1114 -0.35 48.79 22.37
C ASN A 1114 0.20 48.29 21.03
N ASN A 1115 0.03 49.08 19.96
CA ASN A 1115 0.45 48.75 18.59
C ASN A 1115 -0.15 47.45 18.03
N SER A 1116 -1.35 47.06 18.46
CA SER A 1116 -2.01 45.83 17.98
C SER A 1116 -3.53 45.96 17.98
N PHE A 1117 -4.18 45.28 17.04
CA PHE A 1117 -5.65 45.21 17.01
C PHE A 1117 -6.17 44.14 17.96
N GLN A 1118 -7.19 44.48 18.74
CA GLN A 1118 -7.95 43.62 19.63
C GLN A 1118 -9.38 43.47 19.11
N PHE A 1119 -9.85 42.24 19.01
CA PHE A 1119 -11.18 41.87 18.55
C PHE A 1119 -11.90 41.11 19.66
N GLU A 1120 -12.97 41.70 20.19
CA GLU A 1120 -13.81 41.10 21.22
C GLU A 1120 -15.13 40.63 20.60
N PHE A 1121 -15.47 39.36 20.80
CA PHE A 1121 -16.70 38.78 20.24
C PHE A 1121 -17.26 37.64 21.08
N ASN A 1122 -18.53 37.33 20.83
CA ASN A 1122 -19.21 36.15 21.37
C ASN A 1122 -19.69 35.23 20.23
N TYR A 1123 -19.33 33.94 20.30
CA TYR A 1123 -19.72 32.98 19.28
C TYR A 1123 -21.24 32.78 19.15
N ASN A 1124 -22.00 32.81 20.24
CA ASN A 1124 -23.46 32.65 20.19
C ASN A 1124 -24.12 33.79 19.41
N SER A 1125 -23.64 35.04 19.56
CA SER A 1125 -24.15 36.18 18.79
C SER A 1125 -23.77 36.15 17.29
N MET A 1126 -22.91 35.24 16.88
CA MET A 1126 -22.32 35.19 15.54
C MET A 1126 -22.62 33.92 14.76
N GLU A 1127 -23.58 33.10 15.21
CA GLU A 1127 -23.82 31.75 14.70
C GLU A 1127 -23.92 31.66 13.16
N ARG A 1128 -24.49 32.67 12.49
CA ARG A 1128 -24.61 32.72 11.02
C ARG A 1128 -23.28 32.77 10.27
N PHE A 1129 -22.20 33.18 10.93
CA PHE A 1129 -20.85 33.30 10.34
C PHE A 1129 -19.96 32.10 10.66
N LEU A 1130 -20.46 31.13 11.42
CA LEU A 1130 -19.70 29.98 11.89
C LEU A 1130 -19.91 28.77 10.97
N LYS A 1131 -18.99 27.81 11.08
CA LYS A 1131 -19.08 26.49 10.46
C LYS A 1131 -20.13 25.66 11.18
N ASP A 1132 -20.74 24.69 10.50
CA ASP A 1132 -21.64 23.70 11.12
C ASP A 1132 -21.00 22.93 12.28
N SER A 1133 -19.66 22.86 12.27
CA SER A 1133 -18.87 22.26 13.34
C SER A 1133 -19.07 22.95 14.70
N TRP A 1134 -19.43 24.24 14.72
CA TRP A 1134 -19.85 24.95 15.94
C TRP A 1134 -21.09 24.31 16.56
N LYS A 1135 -22.17 24.19 15.79
CA LYS A 1135 -23.45 23.61 16.25
C LYS A 1135 -23.26 22.19 16.77
N ASN A 1136 -22.46 21.39 16.06
CA ASN A 1136 -22.14 20.03 16.48
C ASN A 1136 -21.37 20.01 17.81
N THR A 1137 -20.33 20.85 17.94
CA THR A 1137 -19.55 20.96 19.18
C THR A 1137 -20.43 21.39 20.36
N THR A 1138 -21.30 22.37 20.18
CA THR A 1138 -22.23 22.83 21.23
C THR A 1138 -23.19 21.72 21.66
N LYS A 1139 -23.69 20.90 20.72
CA LYS A 1139 -24.52 19.73 21.05
C LYS A 1139 -23.73 18.65 21.80
N GLU A 1140 -22.51 18.36 21.36
CA GLU A 1140 -21.61 17.38 22.01
C GLU A 1140 -21.29 17.80 23.45
N VAL A 1141 -20.86 19.04 23.65
CA VAL A 1141 -20.50 19.59 24.97
C VAL A 1141 -21.68 19.55 25.95
N LYS A 1142 -22.89 19.89 25.49
CA LYS A 1142 -24.12 19.81 26.31
C LYS A 1142 -24.42 18.41 26.84
N LYS A 1143 -24.08 17.34 26.10
CA LYS A 1143 -24.28 15.95 26.55
C LYS A 1143 -23.31 15.55 27.66
N THR A 1144 -22.14 16.19 27.71
CA THR A 1144 -21.05 15.84 28.63
C THR A 1144 -21.03 16.67 29.92
N GLY A 1145 -21.85 17.72 30.02
CA GLY A 1145 -21.93 18.60 31.20
C GLY A 1145 -20.89 19.72 31.25
N TYR A 1146 -19.91 19.74 30.34
CA TYR A 1146 -18.94 20.83 30.21
C TYR A 1146 -19.59 22.12 29.63
N VAL A 1147 -18.94 23.26 29.86
CA VAL A 1147 -19.33 24.58 29.36
C VAL A 1147 -18.35 25.05 28.30
N LEU A 1148 -18.88 25.46 27.15
CA LEU A 1148 -18.07 26.01 26.06
C LEU A 1148 -17.85 27.52 26.27
N LYS A 1149 -16.60 27.96 26.27
CA LYS A 1149 -16.24 29.37 26.31
C LYS A 1149 -16.65 30.05 25.00
N THR A 1150 -17.58 31.00 25.10
CA THR A 1150 -18.16 31.69 23.94
C THR A 1150 -17.62 33.09 23.74
N ASP A 1151 -17.13 33.73 24.80
CA ASP A 1151 -16.52 35.06 24.77
C ASP A 1151 -15.00 34.98 24.58
N TRP A 1152 -14.51 35.70 23.57
CA TRP A 1152 -13.10 35.72 23.20
C TRP A 1152 -12.61 37.14 22.94
N LEU A 1153 -11.42 37.43 23.48
CA LEU A 1153 -10.61 38.60 23.13
C LEU A 1153 -9.39 38.10 22.36
N ILE A 1154 -9.32 38.45 21.08
CA ILE A 1154 -8.25 38.06 20.17
C ILE A 1154 -7.37 39.26 19.87
N THR A 1155 -6.06 39.08 19.84
CA THR A 1155 -5.11 40.15 19.52
C THR A 1155 -4.28 39.78 18.30
N ALA A 1156 -4.25 40.67 17.31
CA ALA A 1156 -3.46 40.54 16.10
C ALA A 1156 -1.97 40.83 16.40
N VAL A 1157 -1.31 39.92 17.12
CA VAL A 1157 0.11 40.01 17.44
C VAL A 1157 0.92 39.07 16.55
N GLY A 1158 2.15 39.46 16.29
CA GLY A 1158 3.15 38.59 15.69
C GLY A 1158 3.06 38.45 14.17
N PRO A 1159 4.09 37.84 13.58
CA PRO A 1159 4.22 37.67 12.15
C PRO A 1159 3.21 36.67 11.58
N VAL A 1160 3.01 36.71 10.27
CA VAL A 1160 2.25 35.69 9.52
C VAL A 1160 2.95 35.27 8.25
N THR A 1161 2.54 34.12 7.72
CA THR A 1161 2.93 33.66 6.41
C THR A 1161 1.81 33.88 5.40
N ARG A 1162 2.07 34.65 4.34
CA ARG A 1162 1.14 34.86 3.22
C ARG A 1162 1.62 34.14 1.97
N TYR A 1163 0.72 33.47 1.25
CA TYR A 1163 1.05 32.89 -0.05
C TYR A 1163 0.89 33.96 -1.15
N ASP A 1164 2.01 34.31 -1.78
CA ASP A 1164 2.05 35.15 -2.97
C ASP A 1164 1.69 34.29 -4.19
N ARG A 1165 0.54 34.58 -4.82
CA ARG A 1165 0.03 33.83 -5.97
C ARG A 1165 0.87 34.04 -7.23
N GLU A 1166 1.43 35.22 -7.41
CA GLU A 1166 2.24 35.57 -8.59
C GLU A 1166 3.61 34.89 -8.51
N LYS A 1167 4.27 35.00 -7.34
CA LYS A 1167 5.57 34.36 -7.10
C LYS A 1167 5.45 32.88 -6.81
N LYS A 1168 4.22 32.37 -6.59
CA LYS A 1168 3.91 31.00 -6.15
C LYS A 1168 4.74 30.58 -4.92
N LYS A 1169 4.92 31.49 -3.97
CA LYS A 1169 5.79 31.32 -2.79
C LYS A 1169 5.12 31.85 -1.54
N ASN A 1170 5.47 31.27 -0.40
CA ASN A 1170 5.12 31.82 0.91
C ASN A 1170 6.08 32.96 1.25
N GLY A 1171 5.55 34.11 1.66
CA GLY A 1171 6.28 35.25 2.20
C GLY A 1171 6.04 35.41 3.70
N TYR A 1172 7.08 35.82 4.41
CA TYR A 1172 7.03 36.19 5.82
C TYR A 1172 6.64 37.66 5.95
N VAL A 1173 5.63 37.96 6.76
CA VAL A 1173 5.16 39.32 7.05
C VAL A 1173 5.41 39.60 8.52
N ALA A 1174 6.41 40.44 8.81
CA ALA A 1174 6.83 40.77 10.18
C ALA A 1174 5.80 41.66 10.91
N ASP A 1175 5.33 42.72 10.25
CA ASP A 1175 4.31 43.62 10.76
C ASP A 1175 3.14 43.69 9.75
N ARG A 1176 1.95 43.36 10.26
CA ARG A 1176 0.69 43.35 9.50
C ARG A 1176 -0.34 44.35 10.03
N THR A 1177 -0.05 45.02 11.14
CA THR A 1177 -1.01 45.88 11.85
C THR A 1177 -0.88 47.34 11.45
N GLN A 1178 0.35 47.82 11.21
CA GLN A 1178 0.62 49.23 10.94
C GLN A 1178 -0.13 49.73 9.70
N LYS A 1179 -0.07 48.98 8.60
CA LYS A 1179 -0.78 49.34 7.36
C LYS A 1179 -2.29 49.49 7.55
N ALA A 1180 -2.91 48.64 8.37
CA ALA A 1180 -4.33 48.74 8.64
C ALA A 1180 -4.65 49.95 9.54
N TYR A 1181 -3.79 50.23 10.53
CA TYR A 1181 -3.92 51.41 11.38
C TYR A 1181 -3.79 52.72 10.60
N ASP A 1182 -2.77 52.84 9.74
CA ASP A 1182 -2.53 54.03 8.91
C ASP A 1182 -3.74 54.33 8.01
N LEU A 1183 -4.31 53.30 7.38
CA LEU A 1183 -5.52 53.40 6.56
C LEU A 1183 -6.76 53.83 7.36
N LEU A 1184 -6.91 53.37 8.60
CA LEU A 1184 -8.02 53.77 9.46
C LEU A 1184 -7.88 55.22 9.92
N LYS A 1185 -6.65 55.66 10.18
CA LYS A 1185 -6.35 57.04 10.58
C LYS A 1185 -6.55 58.01 9.42
N GLU A 1186 -6.09 57.66 8.21
CA GLU A 1186 -6.32 58.44 6.98
C GLU A 1186 -7.81 58.64 6.69
N HIS A 1187 -8.62 57.59 6.88
CA HIS A 1187 -10.07 57.64 6.64
C HIS A 1187 -10.90 58.06 7.85
N ASN A 1188 -10.31 58.56 8.94
CA ASN A 1188 -11.01 58.95 10.18
C ASN A 1188 -11.97 57.87 10.74
N CYS A 1189 -11.59 56.60 10.62
CA CYS A 1189 -12.39 55.44 11.03
C CYS A 1189 -11.96 54.85 12.39
N ILE A 1190 -11.13 55.57 13.14
CA ILE A 1190 -10.65 55.20 14.47
C ILE A 1190 -10.67 56.44 15.38
N ASN A 1191 -11.14 56.29 16.61
CA ASN A 1191 -11.20 57.41 17.56
C ASN A 1191 -9.94 57.52 18.43
N ASP A 1192 -9.84 58.59 19.22
CA ASP A 1192 -8.68 58.87 20.09
C ASP A 1192 -8.42 57.78 21.14
N ASN A 1193 -9.46 57.03 21.51
CA ASN A 1193 -9.38 55.89 22.43
C ASN A 1193 -8.98 54.58 21.71
N GLY A 1194 -8.67 54.64 20.42
CA GLY A 1194 -8.27 53.50 19.60
C GLY A 1194 -9.42 52.60 19.15
N ASN A 1195 -10.69 52.94 19.38
CA ASN A 1195 -11.82 52.13 18.92
C ASN A 1195 -12.11 52.36 17.44
N VAL A 1196 -12.31 51.26 16.70
CA VAL A 1196 -12.64 51.30 15.28
C VAL A 1196 -14.14 51.56 15.08
N LEU A 1197 -14.46 52.58 14.28
CA LEU A 1197 -15.83 52.95 13.93
C LEU A 1197 -16.28 52.14 12.71
N VAL A 1198 -16.83 50.95 12.94
CA VAL A 1198 -17.14 49.98 11.85
C VAL A 1198 -18.14 50.54 10.84
N ASP A 1199 -19.09 51.36 11.28
CA ASP A 1199 -20.11 51.94 10.40
C ASP A 1199 -19.53 52.91 9.36
N THR A 1200 -18.42 53.57 9.67
CA THR A 1200 -17.78 54.58 8.79
C THR A 1200 -16.74 53.97 7.84
N LEU A 1201 -16.49 52.66 7.91
CA LEU A 1201 -15.50 51.99 7.05
C LEU A 1201 -15.91 52.03 5.57
N ASN A 1202 -15.05 52.61 4.73
CA ASN A 1202 -15.13 52.47 3.27
C ASN A 1202 -14.68 51.07 2.82
N ASN A 1203 -14.86 50.74 1.53
CA ASN A 1203 -14.54 49.40 1.00
C ASN A 1203 -13.08 48.97 1.25
N THR A 1204 -12.13 49.91 1.21
CA THR A 1204 -10.70 49.64 1.41
C THR A 1204 -10.39 49.35 2.88
N SER A 1205 -10.81 50.23 3.80
CA SER A 1205 -10.62 50.03 5.25
C SER A 1205 -11.38 48.81 5.77
N LEU A 1206 -12.58 48.55 5.24
CA LEU A 1206 -13.36 47.37 5.57
C LEU A 1206 -12.59 46.08 5.26
N ASN A 1207 -12.04 45.97 4.05
CA ASN A 1207 -11.25 44.80 3.67
C ASN A 1207 -9.98 44.69 4.52
N ALA A 1208 -9.30 45.81 4.81
CA ALA A 1208 -8.09 45.79 5.64
C ALA A 1208 -8.35 45.23 7.05
N VAL A 1209 -9.40 45.68 7.74
CA VAL A 1209 -9.75 45.21 9.09
C VAL A 1209 -10.27 43.77 9.05
N TYR A 1210 -11.11 43.43 8.07
CA TYR A 1210 -11.62 42.06 7.88
C TYR A 1210 -10.50 41.06 7.60
N ASP A 1211 -9.60 41.38 6.66
CA ASP A 1211 -8.49 40.51 6.29
C ASP A 1211 -7.52 40.35 7.47
N LEU A 1212 -7.27 41.41 8.25
CA LEU A 1212 -6.45 41.33 9.47
C LEU A 1212 -7.08 40.39 10.51
N PHE A 1213 -8.38 40.50 10.76
CA PHE A 1213 -9.09 39.59 11.66
C PHE A 1213 -9.03 38.14 11.16
N ALA A 1214 -9.39 37.92 9.89
CA ALA A 1214 -9.41 36.61 9.27
C ALA A 1214 -8.03 35.95 9.32
N GLU A 1215 -6.97 36.68 8.98
CA GLU A 1215 -5.59 36.21 9.07
C GLU A 1215 -5.18 35.89 10.51
N THR A 1216 -5.60 36.69 11.49
CA THR A 1216 -5.28 36.45 12.91
C THR A 1216 -5.80 35.11 13.40
N VAL A 1217 -7.02 34.73 13.02
CA VAL A 1217 -7.63 33.47 13.47
C VAL A 1217 -7.35 32.27 12.55
N THR A 1218 -6.89 32.49 11.32
CA THR A 1218 -6.60 31.41 10.35
C THR A 1218 -5.12 31.09 10.22
N ASN A 1219 -4.24 32.10 10.20
CA ASN A 1219 -2.80 31.93 10.02
C ASN A 1219 -2.07 31.81 11.36
N THR A 1220 -2.52 30.85 12.17
CA THR A 1220 -1.91 30.54 13.47
C THR A 1220 -0.61 29.74 13.35
N THR A 1221 -0.18 29.39 12.13
CA THR A 1221 1.12 28.75 11.86
C THR A 1221 1.98 29.67 11.01
N VAL A 1222 3.17 29.99 11.49
CA VAL A 1222 4.12 30.89 10.84
C VAL A 1222 5.35 30.13 10.37
N ARG A 1223 5.81 30.43 9.15
CA ARG A 1223 7.02 29.90 8.50
C ARG A 1223 8.09 30.97 8.40
N LYS A 1224 9.27 30.73 8.96
CA LYS A 1224 10.50 31.48 8.60
C LYS A 1224 11.07 30.90 7.30
N CYS A 1225 11.29 31.75 6.29
CA CYS A 1225 11.49 31.30 4.91
C CYS A 1225 12.93 30.98 4.49
N ASP A 1226 13.96 31.19 5.31
CA ASP A 1226 15.29 31.43 4.71
C ASP A 1226 16.33 30.31 4.67
N VAL A 1227 16.30 29.22 5.45
CA VAL A 1227 17.24 28.09 5.17
C VAL A 1227 16.72 26.71 5.63
N VAL A 1228 15.95 26.66 6.72
CA VAL A 1228 15.22 25.47 7.17
C VAL A 1228 13.83 25.96 7.63
N PRO A 1229 12.71 25.44 7.10
CA PRO A 1229 11.40 25.92 7.48
C PRO A 1229 11.09 25.44 8.90
N GLU A 1230 11.37 26.29 9.89
CA GLU A 1230 10.82 26.17 11.23
C GLU A 1230 9.39 26.72 11.19
N GLU A 1231 8.42 25.87 11.54
CA GLU A 1231 7.03 26.25 11.76
C GLU A 1231 6.80 26.40 13.26
N TYR A 1232 6.23 27.53 13.66
CA TYR A 1232 5.77 27.75 15.02
C TYR A 1232 4.32 28.24 15.04
N TYR A 1233 3.64 27.97 16.13
CA TYR A 1233 2.27 28.37 16.36
C TYR A 1233 2.21 29.73 17.04
N VAL A 1234 1.38 30.62 16.51
CA VAL A 1234 1.06 31.91 17.12
C VAL A 1234 -0.40 31.85 17.55
N SER A 1235 -0.61 31.90 18.87
CA SER A 1235 -1.95 31.95 19.43
C SER A 1235 -2.62 33.29 19.10
N PRO A 1236 -3.88 33.29 18.65
CA PRO A 1236 -4.64 34.53 18.49
C PRO A 1236 -5.08 35.14 19.83
N VAL A 1237 -4.96 34.39 20.94
CA VAL A 1237 -5.32 34.86 22.29
C VAL A 1237 -4.04 35.35 22.99
N ALA A 1238 -4.05 36.61 23.46
CA ALA A 1238 -2.90 37.24 24.09
C ALA A 1238 -2.37 36.47 25.31
N GLY A 1239 -1.04 36.41 25.46
CA GLY A 1239 -0.37 35.77 26.61
C GLY A 1239 -0.30 34.24 26.58
N ALA A 1240 -0.68 33.58 25.47
CA ALA A 1240 -1.05 32.16 25.50
C ALA A 1240 -0.14 31.14 24.76
N CYS A 1241 1.07 31.45 24.26
CA CYS A 1241 2.00 30.35 23.88
C CYS A 1241 3.48 30.72 23.61
N PRO A 1242 4.43 29.81 23.94
CA PRO A 1242 5.83 29.83 23.48
C PRO A 1242 6.00 29.50 21.98
N ASP A 1243 7.24 29.62 21.47
CA ASP A 1243 7.70 29.10 20.15
C ASP A 1243 7.55 27.56 20.06
N ILE A 1244 6.31 27.09 19.88
CA ILE A 1244 5.95 25.66 19.82
C ILE A 1244 5.62 25.29 18.36
N SER A 1245 6.07 24.13 17.89
CA SER A 1245 5.72 23.67 16.53
C SER A 1245 4.27 23.16 16.44
N PRO A 1246 3.60 23.29 15.28
CA PRO A 1246 2.25 22.73 15.10
C PRO A 1246 2.17 21.22 15.37
N SER A 1247 3.22 20.48 15.03
CA SER A 1247 3.30 19.03 15.25
C SER A 1247 3.31 18.69 16.75
N GLU A 1248 3.98 19.52 17.55
CA GLU A 1248 3.98 19.39 19.01
C GLU A 1248 2.58 19.62 19.58
N ILE A 1249 1.90 20.70 19.19
CA ILE A 1249 0.52 21.00 19.64
C ILE A 1249 -0.42 19.84 19.29
N MET A 1250 -0.33 19.33 18.07
CA MET A 1250 -1.15 18.20 17.63
C MET A 1250 -0.88 16.95 18.48
N ALA A 1251 0.39 16.63 18.74
CA ALA A 1251 0.76 15.48 19.57
C ALA A 1251 0.31 15.66 21.02
N GLU A 1252 0.50 16.85 21.59
CA GLU A 1252 0.12 17.13 22.97
C GLU A 1252 -1.41 17.04 23.16
N ASN A 1253 -2.19 17.72 22.32
CA ASN A 1253 -3.65 17.67 22.37
C ASN A 1253 -4.18 16.27 22.08
N LEU A 1254 -3.57 15.51 21.17
CA LEU A 1254 -3.95 14.13 20.91
C LEU A 1254 -3.74 13.24 22.14
N GLY A 1255 -2.66 13.46 22.90
CA GLY A 1255 -2.40 12.76 24.16
C GLY A 1255 -3.40 13.14 25.26
N ARG A 1256 -3.66 14.45 25.45
CA ARG A 1256 -4.69 14.93 26.38
C ARG A 1256 -6.08 14.39 26.05
N LYS A 1257 -6.40 14.32 24.77
CA LYS A 1257 -7.65 13.74 24.26
C LYS A 1257 -7.76 12.24 24.53
N PHE A 1258 -6.64 11.52 24.62
CA PHE A 1258 -6.65 10.13 25.07
C PHE A 1258 -7.04 10.00 26.55
N PHE A 1259 -6.50 10.83 27.44
CA PHE A 1259 -6.90 10.82 28.85
C PHE A 1259 -8.39 11.14 29.01
N TYR A 1260 -8.89 12.13 28.26
CA TYR A 1260 -10.33 12.40 28.19
C TYR A 1260 -11.14 11.20 27.71
N PHE A 1261 -10.69 10.55 26.63
CA PHE A 1261 -11.33 9.36 26.08
C PHE A 1261 -11.38 8.22 27.10
N MET A 1262 -10.33 8.02 27.91
CA MET A 1262 -10.34 6.99 28.95
C MET A 1262 -11.32 7.27 30.09
N MET A 1263 -11.67 8.55 30.33
CA MET A 1263 -12.66 8.95 31.34
C MET A 1263 -14.11 8.79 30.84
N HIS A 1264 -14.36 9.08 29.55
CA HIS A 1264 -15.72 9.21 29.01
C HIS A 1264 -16.10 8.19 27.91
N ASP A 1265 -15.15 7.35 27.47
CA ASP A 1265 -15.25 6.43 26.31
C ASP A 1265 -15.72 7.12 25.01
N THR A 1266 -15.57 8.45 24.93
CA THR A 1266 -15.87 9.29 23.77
C THR A 1266 -14.87 10.44 23.66
N THR A 1267 -14.76 11.03 22.47
CA THR A 1267 -14.02 12.28 22.27
C THR A 1267 -14.94 13.51 22.12
N GLU A 1268 -16.26 13.30 22.13
CA GLU A 1268 -17.27 14.36 22.16
C GLU A 1268 -17.11 15.17 23.46
N GLY A 1269 -17.17 16.50 23.39
CA GLY A 1269 -17.03 17.37 24.57
C GLY A 1269 -15.59 17.76 24.94
N TYR A 1270 -14.56 17.19 24.27
CA TYR A 1270 -13.14 17.46 24.55
C TYR A 1270 -12.77 18.96 24.55
N ILE A 1271 -13.38 19.77 23.68
CA ILE A 1271 -13.11 21.21 23.64
C ILE A 1271 -13.58 21.89 24.93
N GLY A 1272 -14.79 21.57 25.41
CA GLY A 1272 -15.32 22.10 26.66
C GLY A 1272 -14.44 21.71 27.84
N TYR A 1273 -14.05 20.43 27.92
CA TYR A 1273 -13.09 19.96 28.91
C TYR A 1273 -11.80 20.77 28.92
N MET A 1274 -11.16 20.98 27.77
CA MET A 1274 -9.91 21.73 27.70
C MET A 1274 -10.08 23.22 28.04
N GLN A 1275 -11.23 23.81 27.72
CA GLN A 1275 -11.52 25.21 28.03
C GLN A 1275 -11.85 25.45 29.51
N GLU A 1276 -12.29 24.45 30.26
CA GLU A 1276 -12.52 24.56 31.71
C GLU A 1276 -11.26 24.33 32.55
N GLN A 1277 -10.25 23.64 32.00
CA GLN A 1277 -8.97 23.44 32.68
C GLN A 1277 -8.12 24.73 32.74
N HIS A 1278 -8.55 25.80 32.09
CA HIS A 1278 -7.85 27.08 31.90
C HIS A 1278 -8.78 28.26 32.11
#